data_AF-C0EDH9-F1
#
_entry.id   AF-C0EDH9-F1
#
_cell.length_a   1.000
_cell.length_b   1.000
_cell.length_c   1.000
_cell.angle_alpha   90.00
_cell.angle_beta   90.00
_cell.angle_gamma   90.00
#
_symmetry.space_group_name_H-M   'P 1'
#
loop_
_entity.id
_entity.type
_entity.pdbx_description
1 polymer ?
#
loop_
_entity_poly.entity_id
_entity_poly.type
_entity_poly.pdbx_seq_one_letter_code
_entity_poly.pdbx_strand_id
1 'polypeptide(L)'
;MKRAKRVFAAVLSAALLCSCLPFSRVAAEPQQADLSFAQQFASPQGTAKPYIRWWVTPGLMNEQETKREIRQMAEAGFGGIELVAIVSMAPFGSDGWNQCMKWALEEAAACGITLDFTIGQGWPVKTPAVSDPDDVRSEQGLFYKNVAFTATEEQMTYQTDLLPFPDEQFEADRSYELVAVTAAKQIDGKYDPESVLDITDSVIGLETSSDVSGASLSWTAPEKGDWTLFYLYRQGISAKSSTSPVIDHFSRQATEAVTGYWDSALMAGELASLYENNGGNIFCDSLELGQKDKDQSAFWSQNLLEEFELRRGYDLTPYLPAIFISGYYPYYSHQKETDAQPDFDFGSAGSQVREDFYKTLTELFTENHVSVIRDWANSHNMQLRYQVYGACMEVTEPSLATDIVETESWGHKDTLDMYRTQSGVVHMNGSGLYSTESAAVISLAWAQTWTGSHRAGNEKSGPYWSDDGSNYVYTDNGNEDAGLLYHYNRQLATGVNRIVLHGFSYKSSMMQSWPGDSFMSMGNFPNEWDDKTPMWEHIGQMTDYLSRVQYVMQKGQADVDLAVYRNYNYEGYQAFDWSLNEIEQAGYTYDFTSPALLNLDHAVVTEQDGRMVLAADGPSYKALILDQRNFTGEGGGTVASSMPVDTAEKILGFAQAGLPVVIVGEAPSLTGTFNGSQQGMLEQQQRLASVMQQLEQLPTVAVIESRQGITEALAQQKVAPDASKEEPSALLSFHRTDSDADYYYLYNSDLNTPVSQSISLKGEGRPYLLDPWSGEITPVAQYTKQDGRITLSVDLQPNSNLLVALAEDGWNANSPKHHITDTTADQAIFDGDSLALRATRAGEYTASFDNGLSTSVKVKEVPQPFTLDRWSMTLSSWSRGDTPLDTLKTELGPYELDELKPWNELEGLQDVAGVATYTATFDLAEGWDAGLGAEIDFGRVSDTMQLTVNGLTIPNIDQLSNHVDIGRYLQAGKNTVTVQVTSNLANVKSNYTQEFGLIGPVTVTPYRQVSLSVPQVDKGILEKVIDYAQQQADSSAFDQVIPDVQASFASALQQAKEVYRDGSAVQQTVDLAWQTLMTEIHKLGFVRGDKTSLRLLIETAEEFQANISRYTPATAAPFTEILNAANGVYDDENAMQSDVAAAENNLLQAMLNLRYQADKSILEGLLAEAAKIDRSLYTSESMQAFDTAKDLAEVVFDNPDATQPEVDDSAKALQQAIDGLQAVNLPSRETGVQSDSSLITGSGNVKTGDASVGIVFSLFALAGAGLFLGRRKK
;
A
#
# COMPACT_ATOMS: atom_id res chain seq x y z
N MET A 1 -4.40 10.36 50.19
CA MET A 1 -5.47 9.63 50.93
C MET A 1 -6.54 9.15 49.95
N LYS A 2 -7.56 8.38 50.37
CA LYS A 2 -8.48 7.65 49.48
C LYS A 2 -9.59 8.51 48.84
N ARG A 3 -10.17 8.01 47.74
CA ARG A 3 -11.24 8.62 46.89
C ARG A 3 -12.61 8.76 47.60
N ALA A 4 -13.34 9.86 47.35
CA ALA A 4 -14.80 10.01 47.06
C ALA A 4 -15.25 11.47 47.32
N LYS A 5 -15.84 12.25 46.40
CA LYS A 5 -17.20 12.18 45.77
C LYS A 5 -18.32 12.22 46.83
N ARG A 6 -19.30 13.15 46.89
CA ARG A 6 -19.81 14.25 46.01
C ARG A 6 -20.18 15.47 46.92
N VAL A 7 -20.45 16.70 46.45
CA VAL A 7 -21.65 17.23 45.75
C VAL A 7 -21.27 18.42 44.84
N PHE A 8 -22.16 18.79 43.90
CA PHE A 8 -21.92 19.63 42.73
C PHE A 8 -22.26 21.12 42.90
N ALA A 9 -21.70 21.92 41.99
CA ALA A 9 -22.22 23.18 41.41
C ALA A 9 -21.94 24.55 42.07
N ALA A 10 -21.71 25.51 41.15
CA ALA A 10 -21.80 26.97 41.23
C ALA A 10 -20.63 27.80 41.81
N VAL A 11 -20.23 28.81 41.00
CA VAL A 11 -19.38 29.98 41.32
C VAL A 11 -17.91 29.72 41.70
N LEU A 12 -17.08 29.35 40.71
CA LEU A 12 -15.87 30.12 40.31
C LEU A 12 -15.21 29.50 39.06
N SER A 13 -15.54 29.99 37.86
CA SER A 13 -14.87 29.66 36.59
C SER A 13 -15.30 30.69 35.52
N ALA A 14 -14.64 31.86 35.50
CA ALA A 14 -15.00 32.98 34.62
C ALA A 14 -13.83 33.96 34.36
N ALA A 15 -12.58 33.46 34.34
CA ALA A 15 -11.37 34.21 33.95
C ALA A 15 -10.16 33.27 33.83
N LEU A 16 -10.10 32.46 32.76
CA LEU A 16 -8.93 31.73 32.20
C LEU A 16 -9.41 30.64 31.22
N LEU A 17 -9.89 31.05 30.03
CA LEU A 17 -10.20 30.20 28.86
C LEU A 17 -10.69 31.10 27.70
N CYS A 18 -9.79 31.96 27.16
CA CYS A 18 -10.06 32.86 26.02
C CYS A 18 -8.77 33.14 25.21
N SER A 19 -8.07 32.07 24.85
CA SER A 19 -6.94 32.02 23.91
C SER A 19 -6.81 30.56 23.46
N CYS A 20 -6.31 30.30 22.25
CA CYS A 20 -6.33 28.97 21.61
C CYS A 20 -7.74 28.44 21.31
N LEU A 21 -8.46 29.16 20.43
CA LEU A 21 -9.31 28.52 19.42
C LEU A 21 -8.70 28.89 18.05
N PRO A 22 -8.54 27.96 17.10
CA PRO A 22 -8.19 28.32 15.73
C PRO A 22 -9.33 29.15 15.16
N PHE A 23 -9.01 30.28 14.53
CA PHE A 23 -10.00 31.18 13.94
C PHE A 23 -10.39 30.74 12.52
N SER A 24 -10.71 29.45 12.35
CA SER A 24 -11.17 28.86 11.10
C SER A 24 -12.51 29.46 10.66
N ARG A 25 -12.42 30.56 9.93
CA ARG A 25 -13.52 31.25 9.25
C ARG A 25 -13.21 31.36 7.76
N VAL A 26 -13.04 30.20 7.12
CA VAL A 26 -13.25 30.09 5.67
C VAL A 26 -14.63 30.65 5.36
N ALA A 27 -14.68 31.65 4.50
CA ALA A 27 -15.91 32.35 4.17
C ALA A 27 -16.70 31.57 3.12
N ALA A 28 -17.67 30.80 3.60
CA ALA A 28 -18.70 30.10 2.84
C ALA A 28 -18.25 28.90 1.96
N GLU A 29 -18.35 27.70 2.52
CA GLU A 29 -18.80 26.53 1.73
C GLU A 29 -19.79 25.61 2.49
N PRO A 30 -21.02 26.08 2.80
CA PRO A 30 -22.04 25.27 3.50
C PRO A 30 -22.79 24.29 2.58
N GLN A 31 -22.21 23.94 1.43
CA GLN A 31 -22.94 23.29 0.33
C GLN A 31 -22.20 22.10 -0.32
N GLN A 32 -20.87 21.96 -0.15
CA GLN A 32 -20.13 20.81 -0.69
C GLN A 32 -20.16 19.60 0.26
N ALA A 33 -20.17 19.83 1.58
CA ALA A 33 -20.16 18.76 2.59
C ALA A 33 -21.44 17.89 2.63
N ASP A 34 -22.52 18.31 1.98
CA ASP A 34 -23.77 17.55 1.82
C ASP A 34 -23.82 16.74 0.49
N LEU A 35 -22.78 16.80 -0.35
CA LEU A 35 -22.69 16.06 -1.62
C LEU A 35 -22.08 14.66 -1.40
N SER A 36 -22.63 13.63 -2.06
CA SER A 36 -22.04 12.29 -2.04
C SER A 36 -20.71 12.23 -2.80
N PHE A 37 -19.89 11.20 -2.53
CA PHE A 37 -18.63 10.96 -3.25
C PHE A 37 -18.83 11.00 -4.77
N ALA A 38 -19.87 10.36 -5.30
CA ALA A 38 -20.17 10.32 -6.73
C ALA A 38 -20.48 11.71 -7.32
N GLN A 39 -21.13 12.59 -6.56
CA GLN A 39 -21.40 13.97 -7.01
C GLN A 39 -20.13 14.82 -7.02
N GLN A 40 -19.26 14.64 -6.02
CA GLN A 40 -17.98 15.33 -5.93
C GLN A 40 -16.98 14.83 -6.99
N PHE A 41 -16.91 13.51 -7.23
CA PHE A 41 -16.08 12.91 -8.28
C PHE A 41 -16.53 13.35 -9.68
N ALA A 42 -17.84 13.41 -9.95
CA ALA A 42 -18.33 13.86 -11.26
C ALA A 42 -17.94 15.32 -11.60
N SER A 43 -17.83 16.21 -10.61
CA SER A 43 -17.41 17.60 -10.81
C SER A 43 -16.64 18.16 -9.58
N PRO A 44 -15.33 17.87 -9.46
CA PRO A 44 -14.53 18.28 -8.32
C PRO A 44 -14.32 19.80 -8.25
N GLN A 45 -14.15 20.34 -7.04
CA GLN A 45 -13.93 21.78 -6.79
C GLN A 45 -12.80 21.97 -5.77
N GLY A 46 -12.38 23.22 -5.56
CA GLY A 46 -11.35 23.57 -4.58
C GLY A 46 -9.98 22.96 -4.91
N THR A 47 -9.32 22.40 -3.91
CA THR A 47 -7.95 21.85 -3.99
C THR A 47 -7.79 20.71 -5.00
N ALA A 48 -8.88 20.06 -5.39
CA ALA A 48 -8.88 18.97 -6.36
C ALA A 48 -8.64 19.44 -7.80
N LYS A 49 -8.84 20.71 -8.15
CA LYS A 49 -8.60 21.21 -9.52
C LYS A 49 -7.10 21.49 -9.76
N PRO A 50 -6.58 21.30 -10.99
CA PRO A 50 -5.21 21.67 -11.33
C PRO A 50 -5.01 23.20 -11.29
N TYR A 51 -3.76 23.64 -11.17
CA TYR A 51 -3.34 25.04 -11.23
C TYR A 51 -2.54 25.30 -12.52
N ILE A 52 -2.30 26.56 -12.85
CA ILE A 52 -1.47 26.95 -14.01
C ILE A 52 -0.58 28.16 -13.69
N ARG A 53 0.70 28.10 -14.09
CA ARG A 53 1.69 29.17 -13.96
C ARG A 53 1.44 30.22 -15.04
N TRP A 54 1.23 31.47 -14.64
CA TRP A 54 0.91 32.61 -15.50
C TRP A 54 2.05 33.62 -15.52
N TRP A 55 2.74 33.68 -16.66
CA TRP A 55 3.90 34.55 -16.87
C TRP A 55 3.45 35.98 -17.21
N VAL A 56 3.63 36.90 -16.27
CA VAL A 56 3.18 38.29 -16.43
C VAL A 56 4.33 39.29 -16.48
N THR A 57 4.06 40.48 -17.03
CA THR A 57 4.99 41.61 -17.03
C THR A 57 4.26 42.84 -16.48
N PRO A 58 4.29 43.09 -15.15
CA PRO A 58 3.61 44.23 -14.55
C PRO A 58 4.10 45.57 -15.16
N GLY A 59 3.17 46.48 -15.40
CA GLY A 59 3.41 47.69 -16.22
C GLY A 59 3.20 47.52 -17.74
N LEU A 60 3.15 46.29 -18.27
CA LEU A 60 2.52 45.98 -19.57
C LEU A 60 1.09 45.42 -19.39
N MET A 61 0.77 44.88 -18.21
CA MET A 61 -0.57 44.44 -17.86
C MET A 61 -1.59 45.58 -17.95
N ASN A 62 -2.82 45.26 -18.37
CA ASN A 62 -3.97 46.17 -18.32
C ASN A 62 -5.21 45.45 -17.79
N GLU A 63 -6.12 46.22 -17.16
CA GLU A 63 -7.31 45.68 -16.51
C GLU A 63 -8.16 44.76 -17.42
N GLN A 64 -8.43 45.16 -18.67
CA GLN A 64 -9.34 44.41 -19.53
C GLN A 64 -8.77 43.04 -19.91
N GLU A 65 -7.48 42.97 -20.24
CA GLU A 65 -6.84 41.72 -20.67
C GLU A 65 -6.51 40.82 -19.47
N THR A 66 -6.05 41.40 -18.35
CA THR A 66 -5.92 40.70 -17.05
C THR A 66 -7.24 40.02 -16.67
N LYS A 67 -8.36 40.75 -16.80
CA LYS A 67 -9.70 40.23 -16.50
C LYS A 67 -10.28 39.32 -17.60
N ARG A 68 -9.60 39.16 -18.74
CA ARG A 68 -9.94 38.19 -19.79
C ARG A 68 -9.26 36.84 -19.52
N GLU A 69 -7.95 36.85 -19.33
CA GLU A 69 -7.14 35.63 -19.18
C GLU A 69 -7.49 34.88 -17.89
N ILE A 70 -7.74 35.58 -16.78
CA ILE A 70 -8.16 34.96 -15.50
C ILE A 70 -9.52 34.25 -15.63
N ARG A 71 -10.50 34.86 -16.32
CA ARG A 71 -11.79 34.19 -16.62
C ARG A 71 -11.58 32.99 -17.52
N GLN A 72 -10.75 33.12 -18.54
CA GLN A 72 -10.46 32.05 -19.50
C GLN A 72 -9.79 30.84 -18.83
N MET A 73 -8.90 31.03 -17.85
CA MET A 73 -8.34 29.94 -17.05
C MET A 73 -9.39 29.32 -16.10
N ALA A 74 -10.26 30.12 -15.47
CA ALA A 74 -11.36 29.58 -14.66
C ALA A 74 -12.40 28.79 -15.50
N GLU A 75 -12.78 29.30 -16.68
CA GLU A 75 -13.66 28.66 -17.67
C GLU A 75 -13.04 27.39 -18.26
N ALA A 76 -11.70 27.34 -18.37
CA ALA A 76 -10.94 26.14 -18.74
C ALA A 76 -10.83 25.11 -17.61
N GLY A 77 -11.33 25.38 -16.40
CA GLY A 77 -11.41 24.42 -15.30
C GLY A 77 -10.28 24.47 -14.27
N PHE A 78 -9.34 25.41 -14.36
CA PHE A 78 -8.29 25.56 -13.34
C PHE A 78 -8.87 26.06 -12.00
N GLY A 79 -8.30 25.56 -10.89
CA GLY A 79 -8.71 25.93 -9.52
C GLY A 79 -7.97 27.13 -8.95
N GLY A 80 -6.79 27.42 -9.49
CA GLY A 80 -5.96 28.55 -9.14
C GLY A 80 -4.90 28.84 -10.19
N ILE A 81 -4.27 30.00 -10.06
CA ILE A 81 -3.23 30.49 -10.97
C ILE A 81 -2.01 30.88 -10.14
N GLU A 82 -0.83 30.41 -10.52
CA GLU A 82 0.43 30.86 -9.93
C GLU A 82 0.97 32.04 -10.75
N LEU A 83 0.92 33.24 -10.17
CA LEU A 83 1.32 34.47 -10.85
C LEU A 83 2.84 34.69 -10.69
N VAL A 84 3.56 34.68 -11.82
CA VAL A 84 5.02 34.70 -11.86
C VAL A 84 5.52 35.84 -12.77
N ALA A 85 6.48 36.63 -12.28
CA ALA A 85 6.77 37.96 -12.82
C ALA A 85 8.28 38.30 -12.91
N ILE A 86 9.06 37.46 -13.60
CA ILE A 86 10.53 37.59 -13.76
C ILE A 86 10.97 38.97 -14.28
N VAL A 87 10.27 39.48 -15.29
CA VAL A 87 10.56 40.77 -15.93
C VAL A 87 9.37 41.69 -15.69
N SER A 88 9.66 42.92 -15.27
CA SER A 88 8.63 43.93 -15.00
C SER A 88 9.05 45.31 -15.49
N MET A 89 8.07 46.09 -15.93
CA MET A 89 8.24 47.52 -16.26
C MET A 89 7.79 48.43 -15.11
N ALA A 90 7.11 47.88 -14.10
CA ALA A 90 6.84 48.53 -12.81
C ALA A 90 7.72 47.91 -11.71
N PRO A 91 8.45 48.69 -10.89
CA PRO A 91 9.22 48.13 -9.78
C PRO A 91 8.34 47.30 -8.81
N PHE A 92 8.90 46.24 -8.26
CA PHE A 92 8.26 45.38 -7.26
C PHE A 92 7.69 46.23 -6.11
N GLY A 93 6.44 46.00 -5.70
CA GLY A 93 5.77 46.77 -4.64
C GLY A 93 5.46 48.25 -4.95
N SER A 94 5.66 48.73 -6.18
CA SER A 94 5.27 50.11 -6.58
C SER A 94 3.78 50.23 -6.89
N ASP A 95 3.22 51.46 -6.86
CA ASP A 95 1.83 51.75 -7.24
C ASP A 95 1.39 51.07 -8.55
N GLY A 96 2.27 51.02 -9.55
CA GLY A 96 2.00 50.39 -10.85
C GLY A 96 1.96 48.85 -10.79
N TRP A 97 2.83 48.24 -9.98
CA TRP A 97 2.81 46.80 -9.71
C TRP A 97 1.56 46.42 -8.93
N ASN A 98 1.32 47.14 -7.82
CA ASN A 98 0.21 46.96 -6.90
C ASN A 98 -1.15 47.11 -7.61
N GLN A 99 -1.28 48.02 -8.56
CA GLN A 99 -2.48 48.15 -9.38
C GLN A 99 -2.70 46.95 -10.31
N CYS A 100 -1.63 46.31 -10.82
CA CYS A 100 -1.75 45.07 -11.60
C CYS A 100 -2.20 43.90 -10.71
N MET A 101 -1.60 43.74 -9.52
CA MET A 101 -1.99 42.70 -8.56
C MET A 101 -3.45 42.86 -8.13
N LYS A 102 -3.90 44.10 -7.88
CA LYS A 102 -5.29 44.41 -7.56
C LYS A 102 -6.26 43.94 -8.65
N TRP A 103 -5.98 44.19 -9.93
CA TRP A 103 -6.85 43.73 -11.03
C TRP A 103 -6.96 42.20 -11.09
N ALA A 104 -5.88 41.49 -10.79
CA ALA A 104 -5.86 40.04 -10.78
C ALA A 104 -6.65 39.48 -9.58
N LEU A 105 -6.36 39.95 -8.37
CA LEU A 105 -7.04 39.54 -7.12
C LEU A 105 -8.55 39.82 -7.17
N GLU A 106 -8.97 40.98 -7.70
CA GLU A 106 -10.39 41.31 -7.89
C GLU A 106 -11.13 40.32 -8.80
N GLU A 107 -10.46 39.78 -9.82
CA GLU A 107 -11.10 38.90 -10.80
C GLU A 107 -11.02 37.43 -10.42
N ALA A 108 -9.93 36.99 -9.79
CA ALA A 108 -9.82 35.64 -9.23
C ALA A 108 -10.95 35.40 -8.20
N ALA A 109 -11.17 36.37 -7.30
CA ALA A 109 -12.30 36.38 -6.37
C ALA A 109 -13.68 36.47 -7.05
N ALA A 110 -13.78 37.05 -8.25
CA ALA A 110 -15.02 37.09 -9.03
C ALA A 110 -15.29 35.78 -9.80
N CYS A 111 -14.24 35.04 -10.16
CA CYS A 111 -14.29 33.74 -10.83
C CYS A 111 -14.44 32.57 -9.83
N GLY A 112 -14.04 32.76 -8.57
CA GLY A 112 -14.01 31.69 -7.57
C GLY A 112 -12.76 30.80 -7.65
N ILE A 113 -11.62 31.39 -8.05
CA ILE A 113 -10.31 30.72 -8.09
C ILE A 113 -9.29 31.49 -7.22
N THR A 114 -8.22 30.81 -6.82
CA THR A 114 -7.14 31.40 -6.01
C THR A 114 -5.97 31.89 -6.88
N LEU A 115 -5.19 32.85 -6.36
CA LEU A 115 -3.89 33.24 -6.90
C LEU A 115 -2.77 32.90 -5.92
N ASP A 116 -1.71 32.28 -6.43
CA ASP A 116 -0.45 32.09 -5.71
C ASP A 116 0.60 33.09 -6.23
N PHE A 117 1.56 33.49 -5.38
CA PHE A 117 2.50 34.58 -5.69
C PHE A 117 3.94 34.29 -5.27
N THR A 118 4.90 34.56 -6.15
CA THR A 118 6.34 34.50 -5.81
C THR A 118 6.70 35.48 -4.68
N ILE A 119 7.36 35.02 -3.61
CA ILE A 119 7.76 35.89 -2.48
C ILE A 119 8.76 37.00 -2.90
N GLY A 120 9.61 36.75 -3.89
CA GLY A 120 10.67 37.67 -4.32
C GLY A 120 10.32 38.51 -5.54
N GLN A 121 11.17 39.51 -5.81
CA GLN A 121 11.26 40.17 -7.13
C GLN A 121 11.73 39.20 -8.24
N GLY A 122 12.26 38.04 -7.84
CA GLY A 122 12.65 36.90 -8.66
C GLY A 122 13.29 35.84 -7.75
N TRP A 123 13.71 34.71 -8.34
CA TRP A 123 14.45 33.64 -7.67
C TRP A 123 15.94 33.65 -8.07
N PRO A 124 16.85 33.14 -7.22
CA PRO A 124 16.67 32.95 -5.78
C PRO A 124 16.26 34.26 -5.10
N VAL A 125 15.68 34.20 -3.91
CA VAL A 125 14.85 35.30 -3.36
C VAL A 125 15.60 36.65 -3.32
N LYS A 126 14.97 37.68 -3.90
CA LYS A 126 15.45 39.06 -4.00
C LYS A 126 14.40 40.04 -3.45
N THR A 127 14.82 41.04 -2.67
CA THR A 127 13.94 42.08 -2.12
C THR A 127 14.56 43.47 -2.26
N PRO A 128 13.80 44.53 -2.62
CA PRO A 128 14.27 45.92 -2.58
C PRO A 128 14.74 46.41 -1.19
N ALA A 129 14.47 45.66 -0.11
CA ALA A 129 15.00 45.94 1.23
C ALA A 129 16.49 45.54 1.44
N VAL A 130 17.07 44.83 0.47
CA VAL A 130 18.50 44.45 0.39
C VAL A 130 18.99 44.82 -1.01
N SER A 131 19.37 46.09 -1.20
CA SER A 131 19.71 46.66 -2.52
C SER A 131 21.22 46.81 -2.77
N ASP A 132 22.05 46.58 -1.76
CA ASP A 132 23.51 46.73 -1.82
C ASP A 132 24.15 45.32 -1.78
N PRO A 133 24.89 44.90 -2.82
CA PRO A 133 25.60 43.60 -2.83
C PRO A 133 26.68 43.45 -1.76
N ASP A 134 27.08 44.52 -1.05
CA ASP A 134 28.00 44.46 0.10
C ASP A 134 27.25 44.37 1.46
N ASP A 135 25.91 44.41 1.48
CA ASP A 135 25.11 44.23 2.71
C ASP A 135 25.25 42.78 3.23
N VAL A 136 25.45 42.60 4.53
CA VAL A 136 25.59 41.28 5.17
C VAL A 136 24.32 40.41 5.08
N ARG A 137 23.18 41.00 4.70
CA ARG A 137 21.91 40.32 4.42
C ARG A 137 21.78 39.87 2.96
N SER A 138 22.71 40.28 2.10
CA SER A 138 22.88 39.69 0.77
C SER A 138 23.71 38.40 0.87
N GLU A 139 23.56 37.52 -0.11
CA GLU A 139 24.23 36.22 -0.17
C GLU A 139 25.77 36.34 -0.03
N GLN A 140 26.34 35.63 0.95
CA GLN A 140 27.75 35.69 1.30
C GLN A 140 28.49 34.43 0.84
N GLY A 141 29.77 34.59 0.50
CA GLY A 141 30.68 33.48 0.19
C GLY A 141 31.99 33.63 0.94
N LEU A 142 32.55 32.50 1.34
CA LEU A 142 33.90 32.39 1.89
C LEU A 142 34.87 32.08 0.75
N PHE A 143 36.04 32.71 0.76
CA PHE A 143 37.12 32.58 -0.23
C PHE A 143 38.43 32.29 0.50
N TYR A 144 39.33 31.52 -0.12
CA TYR A 144 40.65 31.21 0.44
C TYR A 144 41.80 31.78 -0.42
N LYS A 145 42.90 32.16 0.25
CA LYS A 145 44.24 32.16 -0.36
C LYS A 145 45.15 31.25 0.46
N ASN A 146 45.81 30.29 -0.17
CA ASN A 146 46.71 29.36 0.51
C ASN A 146 48.19 29.65 0.20
N VAL A 147 49.08 29.38 1.17
CA VAL A 147 50.54 29.52 1.02
C VAL A 147 51.25 28.33 1.69
N ALA A 148 52.08 27.62 0.91
CA ALA A 148 52.91 26.53 1.43
C ALA A 148 54.14 27.06 2.20
N PHE A 149 54.49 26.39 3.29
CA PHE A 149 55.62 26.71 4.16
C PHE A 149 56.29 25.44 4.73
N THR A 150 57.53 25.15 4.33
CA THR A 150 58.32 24.07 4.92
C THR A 150 59.05 24.55 6.17
N ALA A 151 58.70 24.02 7.34
CA ALA A 151 59.35 24.32 8.61
C ALA A 151 60.59 23.42 8.84
N THR A 152 61.77 24.02 8.99
CA THR A 152 63.07 23.33 9.18
C THR A 152 63.76 23.69 10.51
N GLU A 153 64.90 23.06 10.83
CA GLU A 153 65.69 23.43 12.03
C GLU A 153 66.20 24.87 12.00
N GLU A 154 66.40 25.42 10.81
CA GLU A 154 66.89 26.77 10.55
C GLU A 154 65.74 27.78 10.39
N GLN A 155 64.56 27.34 9.98
CA GLN A 155 63.40 28.19 9.67
C GLN A 155 62.09 27.57 10.17
N MET A 156 61.75 27.83 11.43
CA MET A 156 60.48 27.42 12.06
C MET A 156 59.37 28.49 11.95
N THR A 157 59.72 29.73 11.60
CA THR A 157 58.80 30.88 11.57
C THR A 157 58.49 31.30 10.14
N TYR A 158 57.20 31.43 9.83
CA TYR A 158 56.70 32.08 8.62
C TYR A 158 56.41 33.55 8.93
N GLN A 159 56.82 34.46 8.05
CA GLN A 159 56.53 35.89 8.16
C GLN A 159 56.17 36.49 6.81
N THR A 160 55.22 37.43 6.79
CA THR A 160 54.89 38.26 5.62
C THR A 160 54.49 39.67 6.06
N ASP A 161 54.99 40.68 5.34
CA ASP A 161 54.73 42.10 5.62
C ASP A 161 53.29 42.54 5.29
N LEU A 162 52.57 41.75 4.47
CA LEU A 162 51.16 41.91 4.11
C LEU A 162 50.47 40.54 4.03
N LEU A 163 49.19 40.47 4.40
CA LEU A 163 48.41 39.23 4.26
C LEU A 163 48.18 38.87 2.77
N PRO A 164 48.38 37.61 2.35
CA PRO A 164 48.01 37.11 1.01
C PRO A 164 46.50 37.19 0.75
N PHE A 165 46.14 37.38 -0.53
CA PHE A 165 44.78 37.72 -0.95
C PHE A 165 44.30 36.87 -2.14
N PRO A 166 43.00 36.54 -2.26
CA PRO A 166 42.44 35.68 -3.33
C PRO A 166 42.16 36.41 -4.66
N ASP A 167 43.19 37.05 -5.24
CA ASP A 167 43.12 38.01 -6.36
C ASP A 167 42.33 37.59 -7.63
N GLU A 168 42.08 36.30 -7.88
CA GLU A 168 41.53 35.82 -9.16
C GLU A 168 39.99 35.76 -9.20
N GLN A 169 39.30 35.75 -8.05
CA GLN A 169 37.82 35.73 -7.96
C GLN A 169 37.24 36.76 -6.99
N PHE A 170 38.10 37.52 -6.32
CA PHE A 170 37.74 38.41 -5.23
C PHE A 170 37.81 39.87 -5.67
N GLU A 171 36.73 40.61 -5.49
CA GLU A 171 36.64 41.99 -5.92
C GLU A 171 37.31 42.89 -4.85
N ALA A 172 38.62 43.08 -4.99
CA ALA A 172 39.48 43.79 -4.03
C ALA A 172 39.12 45.27 -3.77
N ASP A 173 38.18 45.85 -4.53
CA ASP A 173 37.67 47.21 -4.38
C ASP A 173 36.24 47.26 -3.77
N ARG A 174 35.72 46.13 -3.28
CA ARG A 174 34.48 46.00 -2.50
C ARG A 174 34.76 45.84 -1.02
N SER A 175 33.70 45.86 -0.22
CA SER A 175 33.74 45.47 1.19
C SER A 175 34.07 43.97 1.32
N TYR A 176 34.80 43.62 2.38
CA TYR A 176 35.08 42.25 2.77
C TYR A 176 35.51 42.16 4.24
N GLU A 177 35.67 40.95 4.73
CA GLU A 177 36.13 40.66 6.08
C GLU A 177 37.06 39.45 6.11
N LEU A 178 38.20 39.55 6.79
CA LEU A 178 39.04 38.41 7.17
C LEU A 178 38.31 37.61 8.25
N VAL A 179 37.91 36.38 7.91
CA VAL A 179 37.21 35.45 8.82
C VAL A 179 38.22 34.72 9.70
N ALA A 180 39.30 34.19 9.10
CA ALA A 180 40.33 33.46 9.82
C ALA A 180 41.67 33.43 9.06
N VAL A 181 42.75 33.15 9.79
CA VAL A 181 43.99 32.60 9.22
C VAL A 181 44.26 31.27 9.90
N THR A 182 44.30 30.17 9.14
CA THR A 182 44.51 28.82 9.69
C THR A 182 45.81 28.21 9.15
N ALA A 183 46.28 27.13 9.78
CA ALA A 183 47.39 26.34 9.30
C ALA A 183 47.09 24.84 9.44
N ALA A 184 47.48 24.05 8.43
CA ALA A 184 47.43 22.59 8.47
C ALA A 184 48.75 22.00 7.96
N LYS A 185 49.20 20.90 8.57
CA LYS A 185 50.38 20.15 8.15
C LYS A 185 50.01 19.17 7.04
N GLN A 186 50.93 18.95 6.10
CA GLN A 186 50.82 17.88 5.11
C GLN A 186 51.62 16.65 5.54
N ILE A 187 51.04 15.47 5.33
CA ILE A 187 51.67 14.16 5.49
C ILE A 187 51.34 13.32 4.26
N ASP A 188 52.38 12.81 3.58
CA ASP A 188 52.27 12.01 2.35
C ASP A 188 51.37 12.60 1.24
N GLY A 189 51.26 13.94 1.19
CA GLY A 189 50.47 14.69 0.19
C GLY A 189 49.01 14.95 0.57
N LYS A 190 48.56 14.55 1.77
CA LYS A 190 47.25 14.87 2.35
C LYS A 190 47.42 15.82 3.54
N TYR A 191 46.36 16.51 3.92
CA TYR A 191 46.33 17.34 5.14
C TYR A 191 46.00 16.48 6.36
N ASP A 192 46.74 16.66 7.45
CA ASP A 192 46.54 15.93 8.70
C ASP A 192 45.48 16.64 9.56
N PRO A 193 44.28 16.04 9.79
CA PRO A 193 43.21 16.67 10.54
C PRO A 193 43.52 16.86 12.03
N GLU A 194 44.50 16.16 12.60
CA GLU A 194 44.92 16.38 14.00
C GLU A 194 46.02 17.47 14.11
N SER A 195 46.44 18.05 12.98
CA SER A 195 47.46 19.10 12.90
C SER A 195 46.91 20.51 12.70
N VAL A 196 45.58 20.65 12.52
CA VAL A 196 44.96 21.93 12.17
C VAL A 196 45.01 22.93 13.31
N LEU A 197 45.17 24.20 12.97
CA LEU A 197 45.30 25.31 13.92
C LEU A 197 44.58 26.54 13.38
N ASP A 198 43.76 27.19 14.22
CA ASP A 198 43.52 28.61 14.05
C ASP A 198 44.78 29.36 14.50
N ILE A 199 45.24 30.27 13.65
CA ILE A 199 46.42 31.11 13.87
C ILE A 199 46.09 32.60 13.69
N THR A 200 44.80 32.97 13.67
CA THR A 200 44.32 34.35 13.49
C THR A 200 44.90 35.31 14.54
N ASP A 201 45.06 34.86 15.79
CA ASP A 201 45.76 35.57 16.89
C ASP A 201 47.25 35.88 16.60
N SER A 202 47.84 35.29 15.54
CA SER A 202 49.22 35.60 15.08
C SER A 202 49.28 36.73 14.04
N VAL A 203 48.14 37.30 13.64
CA VAL A 203 48.06 38.47 12.76
C VAL A 203 48.40 39.74 13.55
N ILE A 204 49.32 40.54 13.01
CA ILE A 204 49.84 41.75 13.63
C ILE A 204 49.40 42.96 12.80
N GLY A 205 48.70 43.90 13.44
CA GLY A 205 48.26 45.16 12.81
C GLY A 205 46.82 45.16 12.27
N LEU A 206 46.03 44.15 12.58
CA LEU A 206 44.59 44.12 12.29
C LEU A 206 43.84 45.08 13.24
N GLU A 207 43.27 46.18 12.73
CA GLU A 207 42.44 47.09 13.55
C GLU A 207 40.97 46.65 13.60
N THR A 208 40.43 46.15 12.48
CA THR A 208 39.18 45.40 12.39
C THR A 208 39.35 44.25 11.42
N SER A 209 38.53 43.19 11.54
CA SER A 209 38.45 42.10 10.58
C SER A 209 38.16 42.58 9.14
N SER A 210 37.47 43.71 9.00
CA SER A 210 37.18 44.42 7.74
C SER A 210 38.26 45.38 7.25
N ASP A 211 39.36 45.60 7.99
CA ASP A 211 40.49 46.41 7.55
C ASP A 211 41.82 45.69 7.83
N VAL A 212 42.25 44.92 6.82
CA VAL A 212 43.56 44.25 6.78
C VAL A 212 44.68 45.15 6.22
N SER A 213 44.45 46.45 6.01
CA SER A 213 45.40 47.30 5.28
C SER A 213 46.67 47.60 6.10
N GLY A 214 47.74 46.87 5.77
CA GLY A 214 48.98 46.88 6.56
C GLY A 214 49.01 45.83 7.68
N ALA A 215 48.02 44.94 7.76
CA ALA A 215 48.10 43.75 8.58
C ALA A 215 49.15 42.77 8.02
N SER A 216 49.88 42.13 8.92
CA SER A 216 51.02 41.25 8.65
C SER A 216 50.87 39.95 9.45
N LEU A 217 51.59 38.89 9.10
CA LEU A 217 51.58 37.62 9.86
C LEU A 217 53.00 37.28 10.32
N SER A 218 53.14 36.80 11.57
CA SER A 218 54.40 36.25 12.09
C SER A 218 54.14 35.01 12.96
N TRP A 219 53.91 33.88 12.31
CA TRP A 219 53.57 32.62 12.96
C TRP A 219 54.76 31.66 13.05
N THR A 220 54.88 30.90 14.14
CA THR A 220 55.92 29.86 14.31
C THR A 220 55.26 28.49 14.38
N ALA A 221 55.64 27.60 13.47
CA ALA A 221 55.11 26.25 13.42
C ALA A 221 55.45 25.48 14.71
N PRO A 222 54.53 24.64 15.24
CA PRO A 222 54.79 23.86 16.46
C PRO A 222 55.86 22.78 16.24
N GLU A 223 55.99 22.28 15.01
CA GLU A 223 56.96 21.25 14.61
C GLU A 223 57.35 21.35 13.13
N LYS A 224 58.38 20.58 12.76
CA LYS A 224 58.93 20.53 11.40
C LYS A 224 58.01 19.75 10.45
N GLY A 225 58.09 20.10 9.17
CA GLY A 225 57.31 19.47 8.11
C GLY A 225 56.81 20.50 7.11
N ASP A 226 56.09 20.03 6.11
CA ASP A 226 55.42 20.90 5.15
C ASP A 226 54.06 21.32 5.72
N TRP A 227 53.85 22.63 5.80
CA TRP A 227 52.60 23.26 6.26
C TRP A 227 51.97 24.03 5.11
N THR A 228 50.66 24.24 5.17
CA THR A 228 49.96 25.24 4.37
C THR A 228 49.21 26.17 5.31
N LEU A 229 49.35 27.47 5.08
CA LEU A 229 48.60 28.52 5.76
C LEU A 229 47.48 28.98 4.83
N PHE A 230 46.28 29.17 5.37
CA PHE A 230 45.08 29.57 4.64
C PHE A 230 44.58 30.90 5.20
N TYR A 231 44.39 31.89 4.32
CA TYR A 231 43.84 33.20 4.64
C TYR A 231 42.42 33.22 4.10
N LEU A 232 41.44 33.27 4.99
CA LEU A 232 40.03 33.02 4.70
C LEU A 232 39.24 34.31 4.86
N TYR A 233 38.58 34.73 3.78
CA TYR A 233 37.89 36.02 3.69
C TYR A 233 36.45 35.82 3.23
N ARG A 234 35.49 36.59 3.76
CA ARG A 234 34.12 36.64 3.23
C ARG A 234 33.84 37.90 2.44
N GLN A 235 33.00 37.78 1.42
CA GLN A 235 32.50 38.87 0.58
C GLN A 235 31.11 38.50 0.04
N GLY A 236 30.25 39.50 -0.20
CA GLY A 236 28.95 39.30 -0.85
C GLY A 236 29.13 38.84 -2.30
N ILE A 237 28.59 37.67 -2.66
CA ILE A 237 28.95 37.04 -3.94
C ILE A 237 28.26 37.68 -5.14
N SER A 238 27.01 38.11 -4.99
CA SER A 238 26.26 38.87 -6.01
C SER A 238 27.14 40.00 -6.60
N ALA A 239 27.21 40.07 -7.93
CA ALA A 239 28.06 41.03 -8.63
C ALA A 239 27.78 42.49 -8.23
N LYS A 240 28.85 43.31 -8.11
CA LYS A 240 28.82 44.72 -7.64
C LYS A 240 27.88 45.66 -8.39
N SER A 241 27.54 45.32 -9.64
CA SER A 241 26.61 46.07 -10.50
C SER A 241 25.14 45.71 -10.27
N SER A 242 24.83 44.68 -9.47
CA SER A 242 23.46 44.31 -9.13
C SER A 242 22.80 45.38 -8.25
N THR A 243 21.53 45.65 -8.54
CA THR A 243 20.66 46.53 -7.74
C THR A 243 19.60 45.75 -6.96
N SER A 244 19.64 44.42 -7.07
CA SER A 244 18.77 43.46 -6.40
C SER A 244 19.56 42.16 -6.20
N PRO A 245 20.57 42.14 -5.29
CA PRO A 245 21.29 40.92 -4.95
C PRO A 245 20.37 39.84 -4.39
N VAL A 246 20.80 38.58 -4.49
CA VAL A 246 20.20 37.45 -3.78
C VAL A 246 20.38 37.69 -2.27
N ILE A 247 19.39 37.32 -1.46
CA ILE A 247 19.51 37.40 0.01
C ILE A 247 20.28 36.20 0.60
N ASP A 248 20.85 36.38 1.80
CA ASP A 248 21.39 35.25 2.58
C ASP A 248 20.23 34.37 3.09
N HIS A 249 19.99 33.22 2.45
CA HIS A 249 18.91 32.29 2.79
C HIS A 249 19.16 31.51 4.11
N PHE A 250 20.30 31.68 4.77
CA PHE A 250 20.57 31.13 6.10
C PHE A 250 20.35 32.17 7.22
N SER A 251 20.28 33.45 6.87
CA SER A 251 20.14 34.58 7.79
C SER A 251 18.69 35.00 8.03
N ARG A 252 18.26 34.90 9.29
CA ARG A 252 16.93 35.36 9.74
C ARG A 252 16.68 36.83 9.42
N GLN A 253 17.70 37.68 9.58
CA GLN A 253 17.59 39.12 9.32
C GLN A 253 17.38 39.43 7.82
N ALA A 254 17.85 38.55 6.94
CA ALA A 254 17.65 38.68 5.51
C ALA A 254 16.22 38.27 5.12
N THR A 255 15.71 37.15 5.64
CA THR A 255 14.30 36.74 5.45
C THR A 255 13.31 37.74 6.04
N GLU A 256 13.56 38.26 7.24
CA GLU A 256 12.74 39.32 7.86
C GLU A 256 12.73 40.62 7.06
N ALA A 257 13.75 40.88 6.23
CA ALA A 257 13.76 42.00 5.29
C ALA A 257 12.92 41.73 4.02
N VAL A 258 12.63 40.46 3.69
CA VAL A 258 11.69 40.09 2.62
C VAL A 258 10.25 40.26 3.12
N THR A 259 9.89 39.63 4.24
CA THR A 259 8.53 39.68 4.80
C THR A 259 8.16 41.10 5.26
N GLY A 260 9.07 41.82 5.91
CA GLY A 260 8.87 43.24 6.25
C GLY A 260 8.75 44.18 5.03
N TYR A 261 9.25 43.78 3.86
CA TYR A 261 8.99 44.50 2.61
C TYR A 261 7.57 44.22 2.10
N TRP A 262 7.09 42.97 2.20
CA TRP A 262 5.69 42.65 1.88
C TRP A 262 4.71 43.45 2.75
N ASP A 263 4.87 43.43 4.07
CA ASP A 263 4.04 44.19 5.04
C ASP A 263 3.92 45.69 4.69
N SER A 264 5.01 46.28 4.18
CA SER A 264 5.12 47.72 3.98
C SER A 264 4.85 48.20 2.55
N ALA A 265 4.99 47.34 1.54
CA ALA A 265 4.85 47.71 0.13
C ALA A 265 3.74 46.94 -0.62
N LEU A 266 3.54 45.64 -0.35
CA LEU A 266 2.62 44.78 -1.09
C LEU A 266 1.29 44.58 -0.35
N MET A 267 1.34 44.37 0.96
CA MET A 267 0.18 44.33 1.87
C MET A 267 -0.27 45.74 2.30
N ALA A 268 -0.05 46.75 1.45
CA ALA A 268 -0.34 48.14 1.79
C ALA A 268 -1.81 48.51 1.52
N GLY A 269 -2.51 49.00 2.54
CA GLY A 269 -3.84 49.61 2.40
C GLY A 269 -4.94 48.60 2.06
N GLU A 270 -5.54 48.73 0.88
CA GLU A 270 -6.63 47.83 0.44
C GLU A 270 -6.13 46.48 -0.10
N LEU A 271 -4.84 46.36 -0.47
CA LEU A 271 -4.28 45.11 -0.99
C LEU A 271 -4.17 44.01 0.07
N ALA A 272 -3.86 44.35 1.34
CA ALA A 272 -3.81 43.37 2.43
C ALA A 272 -5.06 42.48 2.44
N SER A 273 -6.24 43.11 2.47
CA SER A 273 -7.51 42.40 2.47
C SER A 273 -7.87 41.76 1.13
N LEU A 274 -7.18 42.05 0.02
CA LEU A 274 -7.35 41.29 -1.22
C LEU A 274 -6.51 40.01 -1.19
N TYR A 275 -5.25 40.07 -0.75
CA TYR A 275 -4.41 38.89 -0.51
C TYR A 275 -5.00 37.96 0.58
N GLU A 276 -5.40 38.51 1.73
CA GLU A 276 -5.97 37.76 2.86
C GLU A 276 -7.30 37.05 2.51
N ASN A 277 -8.14 37.65 1.65
CA ASN A 277 -9.39 37.03 1.18
C ASN A 277 -9.20 36.12 -0.03
N ASN A 278 -8.06 36.18 -0.73
CA ASN A 278 -7.77 35.35 -1.89
C ASN A 278 -7.48 33.89 -1.50
N GLY A 279 -6.87 33.64 -0.34
CA GLY A 279 -6.71 32.29 0.23
C GLY A 279 -5.84 31.32 -0.58
N GLY A 280 -5.11 31.82 -1.59
CA GLY A 280 -3.99 31.13 -2.20
C GLY A 280 -2.69 31.26 -1.40
N ASN A 281 -1.58 30.88 -2.02
CA ASN A 281 -0.32 30.60 -1.34
C ASN A 281 0.78 31.60 -1.70
N ILE A 282 1.72 31.77 -0.78
CA ILE A 282 3.05 32.28 -1.08
C ILE A 282 3.84 31.14 -1.71
N PHE A 283 4.34 31.36 -2.91
CA PHE A 283 5.19 30.43 -3.65
C PHE A 283 6.66 30.85 -3.55
N CYS A 284 7.53 29.86 -3.37
CA CYS A 284 8.98 29.98 -3.48
C CYS A 284 9.51 28.94 -4.47
N ASP A 285 10.12 29.42 -5.53
CA ASP A 285 10.80 28.63 -6.57
C ASP A 285 12.14 28.05 -6.04
N SER A 286 12.73 27.18 -6.84
CA SER A 286 13.96 26.42 -6.56
C SER A 286 15.20 27.26 -6.16
N LEU A 287 16.12 26.63 -5.41
CA LEU A 287 17.29 27.28 -4.82
C LEU A 287 18.50 27.36 -5.78
N GLU A 288 18.45 28.22 -6.79
CA GLU A 288 19.57 28.49 -7.72
C GLU A 288 20.78 29.26 -7.08
N LEU A 289 21.10 28.98 -5.81
CA LEU A 289 22.03 29.75 -4.96
C LEU A 289 23.49 29.74 -5.45
N GLY A 290 24.22 30.83 -5.16
CA GLY A 290 25.65 31.02 -5.49
C GLY A 290 25.92 32.09 -6.56
N GLN A 291 27.18 32.17 -7.04
CA GLN A 291 27.52 32.73 -8.36
C GLN A 291 28.45 31.82 -9.16
N LYS A 292 28.04 31.44 -10.38
CA LYS A 292 28.80 30.60 -11.32
C LYS A 292 30.22 31.11 -11.65
N ASP A 293 30.41 32.44 -11.68
CA ASP A 293 31.71 33.07 -11.98
C ASP A 293 32.64 33.19 -10.74
N LYS A 294 32.25 32.59 -9.60
CA LYS A 294 33.00 32.59 -8.32
C LYS A 294 33.15 31.16 -7.78
N ASP A 295 33.60 30.25 -8.65
CA ASP A 295 33.61 28.80 -8.45
C ASP A 295 34.65 28.26 -7.44
N GLN A 296 35.46 29.12 -6.81
CA GLN A 296 36.36 28.80 -5.68
C GLN A 296 35.82 29.33 -4.33
N SER A 297 34.52 29.63 -4.25
CA SER A 297 33.86 30.07 -3.01
C SER A 297 32.96 29.01 -2.39
N ALA A 298 32.90 28.99 -1.05
CA ALA A 298 31.96 28.17 -0.30
C ALA A 298 30.82 29.04 0.24
N PHE A 299 29.62 28.46 0.41
CA PHE A 299 28.49 29.16 1.03
C PHE A 299 28.86 29.72 2.40
N TRP A 300 28.38 30.93 2.71
CA TRP A 300 28.63 31.57 3.99
C TRP A 300 27.41 32.32 4.51
N SER A 301 27.34 32.53 5.82
CA SER A 301 26.33 33.35 6.48
C SER A 301 26.92 34.07 7.69
N GLN A 302 26.25 35.12 8.15
CA GLN A 302 26.65 35.81 9.37
C GLN A 302 26.45 34.89 10.59
N ASN A 303 27.45 34.85 11.48
CA ASN A 303 27.51 34.00 12.69
C ASN A 303 27.59 32.47 12.43
N LEU A 304 27.86 32.02 11.19
CA LEU A 304 27.88 30.59 10.84
C LEU A 304 28.83 29.73 11.71
N LEU A 305 29.96 30.28 12.16
CA LEU A 305 30.88 29.61 13.09
C LEU A 305 30.28 29.42 14.50
N GLU A 306 29.54 30.41 15.00
CA GLU A 306 28.89 30.37 16.32
C GLU A 306 27.74 29.36 16.34
N GLU A 307 26.93 29.36 15.27
CA GLU A 307 25.85 28.39 15.06
C GLU A 307 26.42 26.97 14.89
N PHE A 308 27.51 26.80 14.13
CA PHE A 308 28.18 25.51 13.97
C PHE A 308 28.70 24.96 15.31
N GLU A 309 29.45 25.75 16.10
CA GLU A 309 29.96 25.28 17.39
C GLU A 309 28.80 24.88 18.33
N LEU A 310 27.73 25.68 18.35
CA LEU A 310 26.52 25.41 19.13
C LEU A 310 25.81 24.10 18.71
N ARG A 311 25.74 23.81 17.41
CA ARG A 311 24.96 22.70 16.83
C ARG A 311 25.76 21.40 16.68
N ARG A 312 27.08 21.48 16.47
CA ARG A 312 27.98 20.34 16.22
C ARG A 312 28.93 20.05 17.40
N GLY A 313 29.09 20.99 18.33
CA GLY A 313 29.86 20.82 19.57
C GLY A 313 31.37 20.93 19.40
N TYR A 314 31.85 21.46 18.27
CA TYR A 314 33.27 21.74 18.02
C TYR A 314 33.46 22.94 17.09
N ASP A 315 34.61 23.60 17.17
CA ASP A 315 34.97 24.75 16.35
C ASP A 315 35.32 24.34 14.91
N LEU A 316 34.59 24.89 13.93
CA LEU A 316 34.87 24.71 12.50
C LEU A 316 36.09 25.49 12.02
N THR A 317 36.46 26.59 12.68
CA THR A 317 37.47 27.57 12.22
C THR A 317 38.75 26.93 11.68
N PRO A 318 39.49 26.07 12.43
CA PRO A 318 40.72 25.45 11.93
C PRO A 318 40.48 24.47 10.76
N TYR A 319 39.27 23.91 10.63
CA TYR A 319 38.87 22.98 9.58
C TYR A 319 38.24 23.65 8.36
N LEU A 320 38.04 24.98 8.34
CA LEU A 320 37.43 25.70 7.21
C LEU A 320 37.99 25.34 5.82
N PRO A 321 39.30 25.08 5.61
CA PRO A 321 39.78 24.61 4.31
C PRO A 321 39.12 23.31 3.81
N ALA A 322 38.62 22.44 4.70
CA ALA A 322 37.98 21.18 4.31
C ALA A 322 36.62 21.34 3.61
N ILE A 323 35.99 22.52 3.66
CA ILE A 323 34.65 22.76 3.07
C ILE A 323 34.68 23.13 1.58
N PHE A 324 35.87 23.44 1.03
CA PHE A 324 36.02 23.91 -0.34
C PHE A 324 36.08 22.77 -1.37
N ILE A 325 35.28 22.91 -2.42
CA ILE A 325 35.22 22.01 -3.59
C ILE A 325 35.07 22.90 -4.84
N SER A 326 36.18 23.22 -5.51
CA SER A 326 36.15 24.15 -6.65
C SER A 326 35.38 23.58 -7.84
N GLY A 327 34.53 24.41 -8.45
CA GLY A 327 33.70 24.02 -9.61
C GLY A 327 32.51 23.11 -9.28
N TYR A 328 32.28 22.78 -8.01
CA TYR A 328 31.07 22.11 -7.55
C TYR A 328 30.01 23.17 -7.20
N TYR A 329 28.93 23.17 -7.96
CA TYR A 329 27.88 24.18 -7.90
C TYR A 329 26.57 23.49 -8.28
N PRO A 330 25.68 23.16 -7.33
CA PRO A 330 24.67 22.10 -7.50
C PRO A 330 23.78 22.27 -8.74
N TYR A 331 23.37 23.50 -9.06
CA TYR A 331 22.53 23.82 -10.22
C TYR A 331 23.28 23.79 -11.58
N TYR A 332 24.60 24.03 -11.64
CA TYR A 332 25.36 24.16 -12.90
C TYR A 332 26.46 23.12 -13.11
N SER A 333 26.89 22.40 -12.07
CA SER A 333 27.93 21.37 -12.19
C SER A 333 27.31 20.00 -12.44
N HIS A 334 27.41 19.51 -13.68
CA HIS A 334 27.07 18.11 -14.02
C HIS A 334 28.02 17.07 -13.37
N GLN A 335 28.88 17.46 -12.43
CA GLN A 335 29.77 16.57 -11.69
C GLN A 335 29.01 15.92 -10.53
N LYS A 336 29.26 14.64 -10.28
CA LYS A 336 28.70 13.94 -9.12
C LYS A 336 29.46 14.37 -7.88
N GLU A 337 28.76 14.49 -6.75
CA GLU A 337 29.38 14.75 -5.44
C GLU A 337 30.45 13.69 -5.08
N THR A 338 30.25 12.43 -5.53
CA THR A 338 31.22 11.33 -5.38
C THR A 338 32.52 11.52 -6.17
N ASP A 339 32.49 12.36 -7.21
CA ASP A 339 33.57 12.51 -8.19
C ASP A 339 34.28 13.87 -8.00
N ALA A 340 33.56 14.88 -7.51
CA ALA A 340 34.07 16.20 -7.17
C ALA A 340 35.16 16.12 -6.08
N GLN A 341 36.40 16.47 -6.44
CA GLN A 341 37.52 16.42 -5.50
C GLN A 341 37.52 17.69 -4.63
N PRO A 342 37.64 17.58 -3.29
CA PRO A 342 37.82 18.76 -2.45
C PRO A 342 39.17 19.41 -2.73
N ASP A 343 39.24 20.73 -2.65
CA ASP A 343 40.46 21.49 -2.93
C ASP A 343 41.59 21.15 -1.95
N PHE A 344 41.19 20.72 -0.75
CA PHE A 344 42.07 20.35 0.34
C PHE A 344 41.64 18.99 0.95
N ASP A 345 42.41 17.94 0.64
CA ASP A 345 42.13 16.56 1.04
C ASP A 345 42.62 16.26 2.48
N PHE A 346 41.69 16.32 3.43
CA PHE A 346 41.84 15.87 4.83
C PHE A 346 41.38 14.40 5.04
N GLY A 347 41.27 13.61 3.97
CA GLY A 347 40.71 12.26 4.02
C GLY A 347 39.28 12.20 4.56
N SER A 348 38.94 11.13 5.27
CA SER A 348 37.59 10.88 5.81
C SER A 348 37.15 11.89 6.88
N ALA A 349 38.08 12.61 7.50
CA ALA A 349 37.75 13.71 8.40
C ALA A 349 37.17 14.88 7.60
N GLY A 350 37.80 15.25 6.48
CA GLY A 350 37.33 16.37 5.64
C GLY A 350 35.94 16.15 5.05
N SER A 351 35.60 14.93 4.64
CA SER A 351 34.24 14.62 4.19
C SER A 351 33.23 14.73 5.32
N GLN A 352 33.55 14.31 6.54
CA GLN A 352 32.61 14.37 7.67
C GLN A 352 32.47 15.79 8.27
N VAL A 353 33.51 16.63 8.16
CA VAL A 353 33.40 18.07 8.43
C VAL A 353 32.44 18.74 7.44
N ARG A 354 32.43 18.33 6.16
CA ARG A 354 31.45 18.82 5.17
C ARG A 354 30.02 18.38 5.47
N GLU A 355 29.83 17.14 5.91
CA GLU A 355 28.51 16.65 6.36
C GLU A 355 27.97 17.46 7.55
N ASP A 356 28.81 17.68 8.58
CA ASP A 356 28.46 18.54 9.73
C ASP A 356 28.15 19.99 9.28
N PHE A 357 28.80 20.49 8.23
CA PHE A 357 28.60 21.82 7.65
C PHE A 357 27.30 21.91 6.83
N TYR A 358 27.05 21.02 5.87
CA TYR A 358 25.82 20.99 5.07
C TYR A 358 24.58 20.74 5.95
N LYS A 359 24.70 19.92 6.99
CA LYS A 359 23.63 19.79 7.99
C LYS A 359 23.38 21.10 8.74
N THR A 360 24.43 21.84 9.09
CA THR A 360 24.29 23.17 9.73
C THR A 360 23.62 24.18 8.79
N LEU A 361 23.92 24.16 7.49
CA LEU A 361 23.21 24.97 6.49
C LEU A 361 21.73 24.58 6.36
N THR A 362 21.44 23.27 6.35
CA THR A 362 20.07 22.72 6.29
C THR A 362 19.22 23.20 7.47
N GLU A 363 19.74 23.07 8.69
CA GLU A 363 19.06 23.54 9.91
C GLU A 363 18.81 25.07 9.85
N LEU A 364 19.82 25.86 9.46
CA LEU A 364 19.71 27.32 9.37
C LEU A 364 18.68 27.75 8.31
N PHE A 365 18.68 27.14 7.11
CA PHE A 365 17.69 27.41 6.08
C PHE A 365 16.26 27.07 6.56
N THR A 366 16.10 25.92 7.21
CA THR A 366 14.82 25.45 7.77
C THR A 366 14.27 26.39 8.86
N GLU A 367 15.12 26.80 9.81
CA GLU A 367 14.75 27.64 10.95
C GLU A 367 14.59 29.12 10.60
N ASN A 368 15.50 29.68 9.79
CA ASN A 368 15.63 31.12 9.55
C ASN A 368 15.04 31.61 8.22
N HIS A 369 14.71 30.70 7.31
CA HIS A 369 14.09 31.05 6.03
C HIS A 369 12.73 30.39 5.84
N VAL A 370 12.68 29.05 5.67
CA VAL A 370 11.43 28.34 5.36
C VAL A 370 10.37 28.56 6.46
N SER A 371 10.71 28.30 7.73
CA SER A 371 9.80 28.52 8.85
C SER A 371 9.39 29.98 9.02
N VAL A 372 10.26 30.93 8.68
CA VAL A 372 9.99 32.38 8.84
C VAL A 372 9.00 32.87 7.78
N ILE A 373 9.13 32.41 6.53
CA ILE A 373 8.16 32.72 5.47
C ILE A 373 6.83 32.00 5.77
N ARG A 374 6.85 30.73 6.22
CA ARG A 374 5.65 29.97 6.59
C ARG A 374 4.84 30.67 7.68
N ASP A 375 5.50 31.04 8.78
CA ASP A 375 4.82 31.64 9.94
C ASP A 375 4.30 33.05 9.62
N TRP A 376 4.99 33.79 8.74
CA TRP A 376 4.49 35.07 8.22
C TRP A 376 3.29 34.89 7.28
N ALA A 377 3.36 33.98 6.30
CA ALA A 377 2.26 33.72 5.36
C ALA A 377 0.98 33.29 6.08
N ASN A 378 1.10 32.35 7.02
CA ASN A 378 -0.02 31.88 7.86
C ASN A 378 -0.61 33.02 8.73
N SER A 379 0.18 34.02 9.12
CA SER A 379 -0.33 35.19 9.84
C SER A 379 -1.23 36.09 8.97
N HIS A 380 -1.13 35.99 7.64
CA HIS A 380 -1.94 36.68 6.64
C HIS A 380 -2.93 35.77 5.88
N ASN A 381 -3.31 34.62 6.45
CA ASN A 381 -4.30 33.70 5.86
C ASN A 381 -3.89 33.15 4.47
N MET A 382 -2.58 33.01 4.24
CA MET A 382 -1.97 32.33 3.08
C MET A 382 -1.10 31.17 3.58
N GLN A 383 -0.83 30.17 2.75
CA GLN A 383 0.10 29.08 3.09
C GLN A 383 1.43 29.25 2.35
N LEU A 384 2.50 28.59 2.80
CA LEU A 384 3.77 28.49 2.06
C LEU A 384 3.84 27.19 1.24
N ARG A 385 4.03 27.37 -0.08
CA ARG A 385 4.36 26.33 -1.06
C ARG A 385 5.79 26.55 -1.56
N TYR A 386 6.68 25.54 -1.44
CA TYR A 386 8.12 25.73 -1.69
C TYR A 386 8.79 24.50 -2.32
N GLN A 387 9.44 24.71 -3.46
CA GLN A 387 10.52 23.90 -4.02
C GLN A 387 11.83 24.06 -3.21
N VAL A 388 11.99 23.34 -2.10
CA VAL A 388 13.09 23.54 -1.12
C VAL A 388 14.47 22.99 -1.54
N TYR A 389 14.62 22.58 -2.80
CA TYR A 389 15.80 21.88 -3.34
C TYR A 389 16.64 22.78 -4.29
N GLY A 390 17.74 22.25 -4.83
CA GLY A 390 18.65 22.97 -5.74
C GLY A 390 20.00 23.38 -5.13
N ALA A 391 20.17 23.17 -3.82
CA ALA A 391 21.39 23.44 -3.06
C ALA A 391 21.94 22.18 -2.38
N CYS A 392 23.20 22.22 -1.92
CA CYS A 392 23.86 21.13 -1.18
C CYS A 392 23.34 21.03 0.27
N MET A 393 22.06 20.66 0.42
CA MET A 393 21.34 20.51 1.68
C MET A 393 20.44 19.27 1.63
N GLU A 394 20.08 18.76 2.80
CA GLU A 394 19.09 17.69 2.90
C GLU A 394 17.69 18.29 2.69
N VAL A 395 16.86 17.71 1.82
CA VAL A 395 15.58 18.33 1.40
C VAL A 395 14.37 17.95 2.26
N THR A 396 14.41 16.86 3.04
CA THR A 396 13.25 16.45 3.85
C THR A 396 13.02 17.32 5.08
N GLU A 397 14.07 17.75 5.77
CA GLU A 397 13.98 18.64 6.94
C GLU A 397 13.37 20.02 6.60
N PRO A 398 13.81 20.75 5.54
CA PRO A 398 13.13 21.96 5.11
C PRO A 398 11.74 21.70 4.50
N SER A 399 11.50 20.55 3.85
CA SER A 399 10.15 20.19 3.36
C SER A 399 9.15 20.09 4.51
N LEU A 400 9.53 19.51 5.67
CA LEU A 400 8.71 19.48 6.90
C LEU A 400 8.37 20.88 7.45
N ALA A 401 9.11 21.93 7.06
CA ALA A 401 8.84 23.30 7.45
C ALA A 401 7.90 24.05 6.49
N THR A 402 7.44 23.45 5.39
CA THR A 402 6.43 24.02 4.49
C THR A 402 5.00 23.73 4.96
N ASP A 403 4.01 24.44 4.42
CA ASP A 403 2.60 24.02 4.53
C ASP A 403 2.19 23.08 3.38
N ILE A 404 2.77 23.30 2.20
CA ILE A 404 2.59 22.51 0.99
C ILE A 404 3.98 22.22 0.41
N VAL A 405 4.38 20.95 0.38
CA VAL A 405 5.63 20.52 -0.25
C VAL A 405 5.48 20.61 -1.76
N GLU A 406 6.53 21.02 -2.46
CA GLU A 406 6.54 21.05 -3.92
C GLU A 406 7.85 20.56 -4.55
N THR A 407 7.67 19.90 -5.71
CA THR A 407 8.68 19.38 -6.64
C THR A 407 8.55 20.09 -7.99
N GLU A 408 9.41 19.76 -8.95
CA GLU A 408 9.19 20.03 -10.38
C GLU A 408 9.40 18.77 -11.22
N SER A 409 8.97 18.76 -12.48
CA SER A 409 9.32 17.68 -13.41
C SER A 409 10.69 17.83 -14.09
N TRP A 410 11.23 19.05 -14.23
CA TRP A 410 12.44 19.29 -15.01
C TRP A 410 13.73 18.99 -14.22
N GLY A 411 13.97 19.68 -13.10
CA GLY A 411 15.12 19.46 -12.21
C GLY A 411 15.20 18.03 -11.65
N HIS A 412 14.05 17.43 -11.34
CA HIS A 412 13.94 16.02 -10.94
C HIS A 412 13.98 15.01 -12.13
N LYS A 413 14.20 15.51 -13.35
CA LYS A 413 14.36 14.75 -14.61
C LYS A 413 13.19 13.80 -14.92
N ASP A 414 12.00 14.14 -14.46
CA ASP A 414 10.78 13.31 -14.52
C ASP A 414 11.01 11.84 -14.07
N THR A 415 11.82 11.65 -13.03
CA THR A 415 12.10 10.33 -12.46
C THR A 415 11.25 10.06 -11.22
N LEU A 416 10.62 8.88 -11.17
CA LEU A 416 9.71 8.47 -10.09
C LEU A 416 10.33 8.61 -8.70
N ASP A 417 11.61 8.30 -8.58
CA ASP A 417 12.33 8.29 -7.31
C ASP A 417 12.71 9.67 -6.78
N MET A 418 12.92 10.67 -7.65
CA MET A 418 13.15 12.03 -7.18
C MET A 418 11.87 12.58 -6.52
N TYR A 419 10.69 12.35 -7.12
CA TYR A 419 9.41 12.69 -6.48
C TYR A 419 9.24 11.98 -5.11
N ARG A 420 9.62 10.70 -5.01
CA ARG A 420 9.56 9.92 -3.75
C ARG A 420 10.44 10.47 -2.62
N THR A 421 11.41 11.34 -2.90
CA THR A 421 12.21 12.01 -1.83
C THR A 421 11.32 12.90 -0.95
N GLN A 422 10.28 13.49 -1.54
CA GLN A 422 9.34 14.39 -0.89
C GLN A 422 7.97 13.72 -0.62
N SER A 423 7.56 12.70 -1.39
CA SER A 423 6.35 11.90 -1.06
C SER A 423 6.38 11.38 0.38
N GLY A 424 7.52 10.82 0.80
CA GLY A 424 7.71 10.34 2.18
C GLY A 424 7.58 11.44 3.24
N VAL A 425 7.90 12.70 2.90
CA VAL A 425 7.66 13.85 3.78
C VAL A 425 6.17 14.10 3.94
N VAL A 426 5.45 14.17 2.82
CA VAL A 426 4.01 14.46 2.78
C VAL A 426 3.23 13.38 3.52
N HIS A 427 3.53 12.11 3.24
CA HIS A 427 2.83 10.98 3.86
C HIS A 427 3.10 10.88 5.37
N MET A 428 4.37 10.95 5.80
CA MET A 428 4.70 10.93 7.23
C MET A 428 4.11 12.13 7.98
N ASN A 429 4.25 13.35 7.45
CA ASN A 429 3.71 14.54 8.10
C ASN A 429 2.15 14.58 8.14
N GLY A 430 1.47 13.70 7.40
CA GLY A 430 0.03 13.73 7.22
C GLY A 430 -0.46 14.94 6.41
N SER A 431 0.43 15.55 5.61
CA SER A 431 0.08 16.65 4.71
C SER A 431 -0.87 16.13 3.63
N GLY A 432 -2.06 16.72 3.51
CA GLY A 432 -3.06 16.28 2.52
C GLY A 432 -2.72 16.63 1.06
N LEU A 433 -1.65 17.40 0.83
CA LEU A 433 -1.29 17.99 -0.46
C LEU A 433 0.20 17.80 -0.75
N TYR A 434 0.49 17.32 -1.97
CA TYR A 434 1.81 17.33 -2.59
C TYR A 434 1.68 17.97 -3.97
N SER A 435 2.37 19.09 -4.17
CA SER A 435 2.28 19.91 -5.37
C SER A 435 3.48 19.68 -6.30
N THR A 436 3.33 20.00 -7.59
CA THR A 436 4.40 19.88 -8.60
C THR A 436 4.29 20.98 -9.65
N GLU A 437 5.42 21.59 -9.99
CA GLU A 437 5.59 22.28 -11.27
C GLU A 437 5.82 21.24 -12.38
N SER A 438 4.80 20.97 -13.19
CA SER A 438 4.88 19.89 -14.18
C SER A 438 4.98 20.39 -15.62
N ALA A 439 5.86 19.69 -16.34
CA ALA A 439 6.15 19.79 -17.77
C ALA A 439 6.78 21.10 -18.24
N ALA A 440 7.69 21.67 -17.45
CA ALA A 440 8.74 22.52 -18.02
C ALA A 440 9.57 21.69 -19.03
N VAL A 441 9.59 22.08 -20.31
CA VAL A 441 10.19 21.30 -21.40
C VAL A 441 11.04 22.19 -22.30
N ILE A 442 12.31 21.81 -22.48
CA ILE A 442 13.29 22.53 -23.29
C ILE A 442 13.04 22.35 -24.80
N SER A 443 13.33 23.40 -25.59
CA SER A 443 13.47 23.34 -27.07
C SER A 443 12.24 22.94 -27.93
N LEU A 444 11.01 22.91 -27.40
CA LEU A 444 9.80 22.52 -28.18
C LEU A 444 8.76 23.63 -28.36
N ALA A 445 9.19 24.81 -28.80
CA ALA A 445 8.34 26.00 -28.93
C ALA A 445 7.12 25.77 -29.82
N TRP A 446 5.93 25.94 -29.22
CA TRP A 446 4.62 25.73 -29.86
C TRP A 446 4.38 24.30 -30.42
N ALA A 447 5.21 23.33 -30.02
CA ALA A 447 5.28 21.98 -30.58
C ALA A 447 4.97 20.85 -29.59
N GLN A 448 4.52 21.19 -28.38
CA GLN A 448 4.13 20.22 -27.36
C GLN A 448 2.73 19.65 -27.64
N THR A 449 2.44 18.48 -27.08
CA THR A 449 1.19 17.72 -27.28
C THR A 449 0.70 17.15 -25.95
N TRP A 450 -0.59 16.83 -25.84
CA TRP A 450 -1.19 16.22 -24.67
C TRP A 450 -0.92 14.72 -24.60
N THR A 451 -1.11 14.02 -25.71
CA THR A 451 -1.10 12.55 -25.75
C THR A 451 0.27 11.97 -26.06
N GLY A 452 1.10 12.70 -26.82
CA GLY A 452 2.39 12.24 -27.34
C GLY A 452 2.30 11.61 -28.74
N SER A 453 1.08 11.29 -29.23
CA SER A 453 0.75 10.48 -30.43
C SER A 453 1.26 10.98 -31.80
N HIS A 454 2.19 11.93 -31.81
CA HIS A 454 2.89 12.43 -32.97
C HIS A 454 4.12 11.56 -33.32
N ARG A 455 4.82 11.96 -34.39
CA ARG A 455 6.23 11.67 -34.61
C ARG A 455 6.91 12.96 -35.07
N ALA A 456 8.15 13.19 -34.67
CA ALA A 456 8.92 14.33 -35.11
C ALA A 456 9.29 14.21 -36.62
N GLY A 457 8.55 14.91 -37.47
CA GLY A 457 8.79 14.97 -38.91
C GLY A 457 9.87 15.98 -39.27
N ASN A 458 10.92 15.48 -39.96
CA ASN A 458 12.06 16.18 -40.57
C ASN A 458 12.10 17.72 -40.45
N GLU A 459 13.22 18.24 -39.92
CA GLU A 459 13.54 19.67 -39.85
C GLU A 459 13.22 20.41 -41.18
N LYS A 460 12.36 21.43 -41.11
CA LYS A 460 12.00 22.32 -42.24
C LYS A 460 13.20 23.15 -42.72
N SER A 461 14.17 23.37 -41.83
CA SER A 461 15.50 23.91 -42.11
C SER A 461 16.50 23.30 -41.14
N GLY A 462 17.69 22.92 -41.63
CA GLY A 462 18.69 22.13 -40.88
C GLY A 462 19.19 22.74 -39.56
N PRO A 463 19.99 21.98 -38.80
CA PRO A 463 19.92 21.97 -37.34
C PRO A 463 20.18 23.32 -36.69
N TYR A 464 19.44 23.55 -35.60
CA TYR A 464 19.71 24.61 -34.64
C TYR A 464 20.94 24.23 -33.82
N TRP A 465 22.12 24.55 -34.36
CA TRP A 465 23.40 24.35 -33.68
C TRP A 465 23.45 25.19 -32.39
N SER A 466 23.50 24.51 -31.25
CA SER A 466 24.36 24.97 -30.16
C SER A 466 25.82 24.94 -30.65
N ASP A 467 26.64 25.89 -30.22
CA ASP A 467 28.06 25.96 -30.62
C ASP A 467 28.91 24.77 -30.10
N ASP A 468 28.34 23.88 -29.28
CA ASP A 468 28.94 22.59 -28.86
C ASP A 468 28.75 21.44 -29.87
N GLY A 469 27.82 21.55 -30.82
CA GLY A 469 27.59 20.53 -31.85
C GLY A 469 26.72 19.34 -31.41
N SER A 470 25.92 19.47 -30.35
CA SER A 470 25.00 18.43 -29.88
C SER A 470 23.61 18.53 -30.55
N ASN A 471 23.23 17.50 -31.33
CA ASN A 471 21.88 17.37 -31.89
C ASN A 471 20.96 16.66 -30.90
N TYR A 472 20.34 17.40 -29.96
CA TYR A 472 19.33 16.82 -29.05
C TYR A 472 18.14 17.76 -28.82
N VAL A 473 16.93 17.20 -28.99
CA VAL A 473 15.75 17.68 -28.26
C VAL A 473 15.89 17.18 -26.83
N TYR A 474 16.22 18.07 -25.91
CA TYR A 474 16.40 17.74 -24.48
C TYR A 474 15.05 17.44 -23.80
N THR A 475 14.48 16.27 -24.10
CA THR A 475 13.79 15.49 -23.09
C THR A 475 14.87 14.68 -22.37
N ASP A 476 15.11 14.94 -21.08
CA ASP A 476 16.33 14.46 -20.40
C ASP A 476 16.39 12.93 -20.18
N ASN A 477 15.33 12.22 -20.59
CA ASN A 477 15.19 10.76 -20.61
C ASN A 477 15.15 10.14 -22.03
N GLY A 478 15.26 10.93 -23.11
CA GLY A 478 15.25 10.43 -24.49
C GLY A 478 13.89 9.96 -25.04
N ASN A 479 12.78 10.33 -24.40
CA ASN A 479 11.42 10.00 -24.85
C ASN A 479 10.86 11.11 -25.76
N GLU A 480 11.35 11.18 -26.99
CA GLU A 480 10.96 12.21 -27.99
C GLU A 480 9.44 12.20 -28.33
N ASP A 481 8.77 11.05 -28.15
CA ASP A 481 7.33 10.86 -28.41
C ASP A 481 6.44 11.08 -27.15
N ALA A 482 6.96 11.58 -26.02
CA ALA A 482 6.17 11.80 -24.80
C ALA A 482 5.24 13.03 -24.86
N GLY A 483 3.99 12.88 -24.43
CA GLY A 483 3.02 13.96 -24.27
C GLY A 483 2.82 14.42 -22.83
N LEU A 484 2.16 15.57 -22.64
CA LEU A 484 1.93 16.20 -21.34
C LEU A 484 1.29 15.25 -20.29
N LEU A 485 0.36 14.38 -20.72
CA LEU A 485 -0.30 13.41 -19.84
C LEU A 485 0.67 12.36 -19.25
N TYR A 486 1.80 12.08 -19.91
CA TYR A 486 2.82 11.16 -19.37
C TYR A 486 3.46 11.69 -18.10
N HIS A 487 3.88 12.96 -18.12
CA HIS A 487 4.47 13.61 -16.94
C HIS A 487 3.49 13.56 -15.76
N TYR A 488 2.22 13.91 -15.97
CA TYR A 488 1.20 13.88 -14.92
C TYR A 488 0.93 12.48 -14.39
N ASN A 489 0.66 11.51 -15.27
CA ASN A 489 0.28 10.17 -14.83
C ASN A 489 1.42 9.49 -14.05
N ARG A 490 2.67 9.80 -14.42
CA ARG A 490 3.91 9.40 -13.75
C ARG A 490 4.09 10.07 -12.39
N GLN A 491 3.83 11.37 -12.27
CA GLN A 491 3.87 12.10 -10.99
C GLN A 491 2.76 11.63 -10.04
N LEU A 492 1.53 11.50 -10.52
CA LEU A 492 0.40 11.00 -9.72
C LEU A 492 0.67 9.58 -9.17
N ALA A 493 1.42 8.74 -9.90
CA ALA A 493 1.82 7.41 -9.43
C ALA A 493 2.78 7.40 -8.22
N THR A 494 3.38 8.53 -7.83
CA THR A 494 4.30 8.64 -6.68
C THR A 494 3.67 9.30 -5.46
N GLY A 495 2.39 9.68 -5.51
CA GLY A 495 1.67 10.34 -4.41
C GLY A 495 1.52 11.85 -4.56
N VAL A 496 2.09 12.45 -5.62
CA VAL A 496 1.74 13.83 -6.04
C VAL A 496 0.23 13.92 -6.25
N ASN A 497 -0.40 15.00 -5.80
CA ASN A 497 -1.86 15.15 -5.90
C ASN A 497 -2.36 16.57 -6.23
N ARG A 498 -1.46 17.50 -6.56
CA ARG A 498 -1.76 18.80 -7.19
C ARG A 498 -0.74 19.08 -8.30
N ILE A 499 -1.21 19.16 -9.54
CA ILE A 499 -0.44 19.57 -10.71
C ILE A 499 -0.55 21.09 -10.90
N VAL A 500 0.59 21.75 -11.10
CA VAL A 500 0.71 23.13 -11.62
C VAL A 500 1.27 23.07 -13.04
N LEU A 501 0.54 23.60 -14.02
CA LEU A 501 0.98 23.65 -15.42
C LEU A 501 2.06 24.72 -15.63
N HIS A 502 3.22 24.34 -16.16
CA HIS A 502 4.18 25.26 -16.74
C HIS A 502 3.95 25.35 -18.27
N GLY A 503 3.39 26.41 -18.86
CA GLY A 503 2.65 27.54 -18.27
C GLY A 503 1.78 28.27 -19.32
N PHE A 504 1.32 29.47 -18.99
CA PHE A 504 0.50 30.38 -19.82
C PHE A 504 1.18 31.75 -19.86
N SER A 505 1.57 32.28 -21.02
CA SER A 505 2.14 33.64 -21.09
C SER A 505 1.09 34.73 -21.30
N TYR A 506 1.14 35.80 -20.49
CA TYR A 506 0.31 36.99 -20.68
C TYR A 506 0.45 37.55 -22.10
N LYS A 507 -0.67 37.85 -22.76
CA LYS A 507 -0.75 38.04 -24.22
C LYS A 507 0.27 39.01 -24.83
N SER A 508 0.66 40.07 -24.11
CA SER A 508 1.63 41.07 -24.59
C SER A 508 2.84 41.20 -23.66
N SER A 509 4.03 40.78 -24.13
CA SER A 509 5.30 41.09 -23.48
C SER A 509 6.17 41.98 -24.38
N MET A 510 7.49 41.91 -24.25
CA MET A 510 8.45 42.77 -24.95
C MET A 510 8.79 42.28 -26.38
N MET A 511 8.38 41.07 -26.78
CA MET A 511 8.89 40.42 -28.00
C MET A 511 7.98 40.62 -29.23
N GLN A 512 6.69 40.89 -29.03
CA GLN A 512 5.73 41.35 -30.05
C GLN A 512 5.70 40.49 -31.33
N SER A 513 5.60 39.16 -31.17
CA SER A 513 5.51 38.21 -32.29
C SER A 513 4.18 37.42 -32.31
N TRP A 514 3.68 37.04 -33.49
CA TRP A 514 2.50 36.15 -33.60
C TRP A 514 2.84 34.75 -33.08
N PRO A 515 1.99 34.08 -32.26
CA PRO A 515 0.58 34.36 -31.94
C PRO A 515 0.30 35.26 -30.72
N GLY A 516 1.32 35.96 -30.24
CA GLY A 516 1.46 36.42 -28.88
C GLY A 516 2.82 35.96 -28.38
N ASP A 517 3.31 36.59 -27.32
CA ASP A 517 4.62 36.24 -26.80
C ASP A 517 4.57 34.93 -25.99
N SER A 518 5.67 34.18 -26.07
CA SER A 518 5.98 33.01 -25.24
C SER A 518 7.09 33.44 -24.31
N PHE A 519 6.77 33.70 -23.04
CA PHE A 519 7.68 34.41 -22.13
C PHE A 519 8.94 33.58 -21.87
N MET A 520 8.75 32.31 -21.48
CA MET A 520 9.86 31.41 -21.15
C MET A 520 10.61 30.87 -22.36
N SER A 521 10.19 31.17 -23.60
CA SER A 521 11.05 30.97 -24.78
C SER A 521 12.37 31.76 -24.71
N MET A 522 12.43 32.84 -23.93
CA MET A 522 13.69 33.54 -23.63
C MET A 522 14.70 32.69 -22.86
N GLY A 523 14.22 31.79 -22.00
CA GLY A 523 15.02 30.79 -21.28
C GLY A 523 15.08 29.42 -21.98
N ASN A 524 14.51 29.32 -23.18
CA ASN A 524 14.33 28.06 -23.93
C ASN A 524 13.40 27.01 -23.28
N PHE A 525 12.45 27.44 -22.43
CA PHE A 525 11.33 26.62 -21.90
C PHE A 525 9.97 27.10 -22.45
N PRO A 526 9.70 26.97 -23.76
CA PRO A 526 8.63 27.68 -24.47
C PRO A 526 7.24 27.00 -24.37
N ASN A 527 6.85 26.62 -23.15
CA ASN A 527 5.58 25.95 -22.90
C ASN A 527 4.41 26.94 -22.87
N GLU A 528 3.50 26.85 -23.84
CA GLU A 528 2.34 27.75 -23.95
C GLU A 528 1.04 26.96 -24.02
N TRP A 529 0.47 26.70 -22.84
CA TRP A 529 -0.84 26.09 -22.64
C TRP A 529 -1.87 27.21 -22.46
N ASP A 530 -2.21 27.90 -23.55
CA ASP A 530 -3.08 29.08 -23.56
C ASP A 530 -3.95 29.18 -24.82
N ASP A 531 -4.76 30.24 -24.93
CA ASP A 531 -5.72 30.41 -26.03
C ASP A 531 -5.11 30.76 -27.41
N LYS A 532 -3.78 30.84 -27.49
CA LYS A 532 -3.03 31.02 -28.74
C LYS A 532 -2.86 29.69 -29.48
N THR A 533 -2.99 28.53 -28.82
CA THR A 533 -2.88 27.19 -29.44
C THR A 533 -4.26 26.56 -29.72
N PRO A 534 -4.48 25.87 -30.88
CA PRO A 534 -5.78 25.26 -31.19
C PRO A 534 -6.20 24.14 -30.22
N MET A 535 -5.25 23.54 -29.49
CA MET A 535 -5.54 22.53 -28.47
C MET A 535 -6.34 23.08 -27.28
N TRP A 536 -6.35 24.40 -27.08
CA TRP A 536 -7.14 25.04 -26.01
C TRP A 536 -8.65 24.82 -26.18
N GLU A 537 -9.13 24.56 -27.39
CA GLU A 537 -10.55 24.25 -27.66
C GLU A 537 -10.99 22.93 -26.97
N HIS A 538 -10.04 22.06 -26.59
CA HIS A 538 -10.26 20.82 -25.85
C HIS A 538 -9.73 20.84 -24.40
N ILE A 539 -9.20 21.96 -23.89
CA ILE A 539 -8.53 22.05 -22.57
C ILE A 539 -9.38 21.48 -21.43
N GLY A 540 -10.69 21.74 -21.47
CA GLY A 540 -11.66 21.33 -20.46
C GLY A 540 -11.71 19.82 -20.24
N GLN A 541 -11.43 19.00 -21.26
CA GLN A 541 -11.39 17.53 -21.10
C GLN A 541 -10.21 17.09 -20.21
N MET A 542 -9.08 17.80 -20.31
CA MET A 542 -7.83 17.49 -19.61
C MET A 542 -7.85 17.98 -18.17
N THR A 543 -8.39 19.17 -17.93
CA THR A 543 -8.56 19.73 -16.58
C THR A 543 -9.65 19.00 -15.79
N ASP A 544 -10.73 18.56 -16.44
CA ASP A 544 -11.72 17.64 -15.83
C ASP A 544 -11.04 16.33 -15.40
N TYR A 545 -10.32 15.68 -16.32
CA TYR A 545 -9.57 14.45 -16.07
C TYR A 545 -8.62 14.58 -14.87
N LEU A 546 -7.75 15.60 -14.90
CA LEU A 546 -6.83 15.90 -13.78
C LEU A 546 -7.60 16.15 -12.48
N SER A 547 -8.70 16.89 -12.53
CA SER A 547 -9.51 17.19 -11.35
C SER A 547 -10.05 15.92 -10.70
N ARG A 548 -10.45 14.91 -11.49
CA ARG A 548 -10.99 13.64 -10.97
C ARG A 548 -9.91 12.74 -10.40
N VAL A 549 -8.73 12.66 -11.03
CA VAL A 549 -7.61 11.89 -10.46
C VAL A 549 -7.11 12.55 -9.18
N GLN A 550 -6.85 13.86 -9.19
CA GLN A 550 -6.42 14.62 -8.02
C GLN A 550 -7.43 14.54 -6.87
N TYR A 551 -8.74 14.60 -7.14
CA TYR A 551 -9.78 14.43 -6.13
C TYR A 551 -9.69 13.10 -5.38
N VAL A 552 -9.35 12.00 -6.07
CA VAL A 552 -9.14 10.67 -5.45
C VAL A 552 -7.78 10.61 -4.75
N MET A 553 -6.73 11.15 -5.36
CA MET A 553 -5.37 11.22 -4.79
C MET A 553 -5.26 12.18 -3.58
N GLN A 554 -6.31 12.94 -3.27
CA GLN A 554 -6.47 13.75 -2.05
C GLN A 554 -7.38 13.10 -0.99
N LYS A 555 -7.89 11.87 -1.20
CA LYS A 555 -8.70 11.16 -0.18
C LYS A 555 -7.85 10.46 0.86
N GLY A 556 -8.34 10.48 2.11
CA GLY A 556 -7.78 9.72 3.21
C GLY A 556 -6.27 9.88 3.39
N GLN A 557 -5.63 8.83 3.86
CA GLN A 557 -4.18 8.73 3.98
C GLN A 557 -3.62 7.84 2.86
N ALA A 558 -2.35 8.02 2.51
CA ALA A 558 -1.64 7.04 1.68
C ALA A 558 -1.30 5.80 2.53
N ASP A 559 -1.33 4.62 1.92
CA ASP A 559 -0.86 3.36 2.52
C ASP A 559 0.23 2.81 1.60
N VAL A 560 1.44 2.70 2.12
CA VAL A 560 2.66 2.51 1.34
C VAL A 560 3.43 1.32 1.91
N ASP A 561 3.75 0.32 1.07
CA ASP A 561 4.23 -0.97 1.55
C ASP A 561 5.57 -0.88 2.31
N LEU A 562 6.49 -0.05 1.83
CA LEU A 562 7.89 -0.03 2.28
C LEU A 562 8.41 1.40 2.51
N ALA A 563 9.17 1.59 3.58
CA ALA A 563 10.05 2.75 3.73
C ALA A 563 11.46 2.39 3.25
N VAL A 564 12.10 3.25 2.46
CA VAL A 564 13.49 3.05 2.00
C VAL A 564 14.39 4.11 2.65
N TYR A 565 15.31 3.68 3.50
CA TYR A 565 16.18 4.60 4.24
C TYR A 565 17.23 5.26 3.34
N ARG A 566 17.27 6.59 3.38
CA ARG A 566 18.30 7.47 2.80
C ARG A 566 18.86 8.30 3.95
N ASN A 567 20.17 8.55 3.97
CA ASN A 567 20.75 9.32 5.07
C ASN A 567 20.60 10.82 4.82
N TYR A 568 20.97 11.22 3.60
CA TYR A 568 20.79 12.58 3.09
C TYR A 568 20.24 12.50 1.67
N ASN A 569 19.22 13.28 1.37
CA ASN A 569 18.75 13.52 0.00
C ASN A 569 19.43 14.81 -0.51
N TYR A 570 20.76 14.77 -0.73
CA TYR A 570 21.49 15.87 -1.36
C TYR A 570 21.25 15.88 -2.87
N GLU A 571 20.72 16.98 -3.40
CA GLU A 571 20.57 17.16 -4.85
C GLU A 571 21.87 17.68 -5.50
N GLY A 572 22.69 16.74 -5.95
CA GLY A 572 23.46 16.93 -7.17
C GLY A 572 22.60 16.58 -8.40
N TYR A 573 22.66 17.37 -9.46
CA TYR A 573 21.80 17.31 -10.68
C TYR A 573 22.02 16.07 -11.58
N GLN A 574 22.36 14.92 -11.01
CA GLN A 574 22.73 13.66 -11.64
C GLN A 574 21.82 12.54 -11.13
N ALA A 575 21.05 11.91 -12.01
CA ALA A 575 20.15 10.81 -11.63
C ALA A 575 20.96 9.63 -11.05
N PHE A 576 20.88 9.45 -9.73
CA PHE A 576 21.31 8.22 -9.09
C PHE A 576 20.35 7.09 -9.48
N ASP A 577 20.88 5.88 -9.72
CA ASP A 577 20.04 4.68 -9.88
C ASP A 577 19.54 4.19 -8.50
N TRP A 578 18.69 4.99 -7.88
CA TRP A 578 17.93 4.59 -6.70
C TRP A 578 16.81 3.59 -7.04
N SER A 579 16.49 3.43 -8.33
CA SER A 579 15.32 2.69 -8.81
C SER A 579 15.28 1.25 -8.30
N LEU A 580 14.19 0.93 -7.61
CA LEU A 580 13.89 -0.41 -7.11
C LEU A 580 12.93 -1.10 -8.08
N ASN A 581 13.26 -1.11 -9.38
CA ASN A 581 12.40 -1.63 -10.44
C ASN A 581 11.89 -3.05 -10.13
N GLU A 582 12.70 -3.92 -9.52
CA GLU A 582 12.29 -5.29 -9.16
C GLU A 582 11.22 -5.32 -8.05
N ILE A 583 11.17 -4.31 -7.19
CA ILE A 583 10.18 -4.12 -6.12
C ILE A 583 8.89 -3.57 -6.72
N GLU A 584 8.97 -2.52 -7.54
CA GLU A 584 7.81 -1.93 -8.24
C GLU A 584 7.15 -2.95 -9.18
N GLN A 585 7.97 -3.66 -9.98
CA GLN A 585 7.47 -4.68 -10.91
C GLN A 585 6.78 -5.83 -10.18
N ALA A 586 7.22 -6.18 -8.96
CA ALA A 586 6.53 -7.15 -8.09
C ALA A 586 5.26 -6.61 -7.41
N GLY A 587 4.97 -5.31 -7.52
CA GLY A 587 3.73 -4.67 -7.06
C GLY A 587 3.82 -3.92 -5.72
N TYR A 588 5.01 -3.84 -5.12
CA TYR A 588 5.22 -3.08 -3.88
C TYR A 588 5.37 -1.58 -4.17
N THR A 589 4.79 -0.77 -3.30
CA THR A 589 4.95 0.68 -3.24
C THR A 589 6.03 1.08 -2.23
N TYR A 590 6.68 2.23 -2.44
CA TYR A 590 7.65 2.76 -1.47
C TYR A 590 7.79 4.28 -1.50
N ASP A 591 8.18 4.84 -0.36
CA ASP A 591 8.71 6.19 -0.18
C ASP A 591 10.19 6.12 0.26
N PHE A 592 10.92 7.24 0.12
CA PHE A 592 12.18 7.42 0.85
C PHE A 592 11.93 8.00 2.25
N THR A 593 12.74 7.58 3.23
CA THR A 593 12.70 8.10 4.60
C THR A 593 14.10 8.50 5.08
N SER A 594 14.19 9.60 5.80
CA SER A 594 15.42 10.23 6.29
C SER A 594 15.54 10.16 7.82
N PRO A 595 16.69 10.54 8.42
CA PRO A 595 16.79 10.77 9.86
C PRO A 595 15.75 11.77 10.40
N ALA A 596 15.40 12.81 9.62
CA ALA A 596 14.39 13.80 10.02
C ALA A 596 12.99 13.17 10.10
N LEU A 597 12.59 12.43 9.06
CA LEU A 597 11.29 11.75 9.01
C LEU A 597 11.20 10.61 10.04
N LEU A 598 12.25 9.82 10.20
CA LEU A 598 12.30 8.79 11.25
C LEU A 598 12.32 9.39 12.65
N ASN A 599 12.65 10.66 12.86
CA ASN A 599 12.65 11.31 14.17
C ASN A 599 11.29 11.90 14.61
N LEU A 600 10.28 11.95 13.73
CA LEU A 600 8.94 12.42 14.06
C LEU A 600 8.29 11.63 15.22
N ASP A 601 7.44 12.28 16.02
CA ASP A 601 6.81 11.70 17.22
C ASP A 601 5.90 10.50 16.91
N HIS A 602 5.26 10.48 15.74
CA HIS A 602 4.44 9.37 15.25
C HIS A 602 5.24 8.29 14.51
N ALA A 603 6.55 8.47 14.31
CA ALA A 603 7.43 7.47 13.68
C ALA A 603 7.72 6.34 14.69
N VAL A 604 6.68 5.54 14.94
CA VAL A 604 6.63 4.45 15.92
C VAL A 604 6.05 3.19 15.28
N VAL A 605 6.38 2.03 15.86
CA VAL A 605 5.89 0.74 15.41
C VAL A 605 4.68 0.32 16.24
N THR A 606 3.59 -0.06 15.55
CA THR A 606 2.28 -0.39 16.14
C THR A 606 1.61 -1.55 15.42
N GLU A 607 0.67 -2.24 16.07
CA GLU A 607 -0.05 -3.39 15.49
C GLU A 607 -1.28 -2.93 14.71
N GLN A 608 -1.33 -3.26 13.42
CA GLN A 608 -2.43 -3.01 12.48
C GLN A 608 -2.66 -4.28 11.66
N ASP A 609 -3.92 -4.73 11.58
CA ASP A 609 -4.34 -5.96 10.87
C ASP A 609 -3.51 -7.22 11.20
N GLY A 610 -3.00 -7.31 12.44
CA GLY A 610 -2.16 -8.41 12.92
C GLY A 610 -0.71 -8.38 12.45
N ARG A 611 -0.25 -7.27 11.86
CA ARG A 611 1.16 -6.99 11.51
C ARG A 611 1.67 -5.79 12.30
N MET A 612 2.97 -5.75 12.57
CA MET A 612 3.64 -4.56 13.09
C MET A 612 4.05 -3.65 11.93
N VAL A 613 3.56 -2.41 11.91
CA VAL A 613 3.83 -1.39 10.89
C VAL A 613 4.40 -0.11 11.51
N LEU A 614 5.14 0.67 10.72
CA LEU A 614 5.70 1.97 11.11
C LEU A 614 4.75 3.10 10.66
N ALA A 615 4.44 4.02 11.58
CA ALA A 615 3.56 5.17 11.33
C ALA A 615 2.15 4.79 10.82
N ALA A 616 1.41 4.02 11.63
CA ALA A 616 0.03 3.58 11.36
C ALA A 616 -1.02 4.70 11.28
N ASP A 617 -0.77 5.86 11.89
CA ASP A 617 -1.59 7.07 11.74
C ASP A 617 -1.21 7.87 10.47
N GLY A 618 -0.62 7.20 9.47
CA GLY A 618 -0.01 7.74 8.25
C GLY A 618 0.34 6.61 7.26
N PRO A 619 1.54 6.59 6.64
CA PRO A 619 1.88 5.70 5.53
C PRO A 619 1.88 4.19 5.85
N SER A 620 1.82 3.79 7.13
CA SER A 620 1.61 2.39 7.54
C SER A 620 2.65 1.38 7.02
N TYR A 621 3.91 1.81 6.85
CA TYR A 621 4.97 1.02 6.23
C TYR A 621 5.15 -0.37 6.88
N LYS A 622 5.12 -1.42 6.06
CA LYS A 622 5.15 -2.83 6.47
C LYS A 622 6.57 -3.38 6.68
N ALA A 623 7.58 -2.67 6.16
CA ALA A 623 8.99 -2.96 6.37
C ALA A 623 9.88 -1.73 6.10
N LEU A 624 11.12 -1.77 6.60
CA LEU A 624 12.17 -0.78 6.33
C LEU A 624 13.30 -1.41 5.49
N ILE A 625 13.66 -0.77 4.38
CA ILE A 625 14.74 -1.22 3.49
C ILE A 625 15.98 -0.32 3.70
N LEU A 626 17.11 -0.93 4.04
CA LEU A 626 18.42 -0.28 4.15
C LEU A 626 19.26 -0.60 2.90
N ASP A 627 18.91 0.02 1.76
CA ASP A 627 19.69 -0.05 0.52
C ASP A 627 20.57 1.19 0.33
N GLN A 628 21.66 1.27 1.07
CA GLN A 628 22.50 2.47 1.21
C GLN A 628 23.78 2.43 0.35
N ARG A 629 23.82 1.60 -0.70
CA ARG A 629 24.99 1.42 -1.57
C ARG A 629 25.20 2.68 -2.43
N ASN A 630 26.28 3.43 -2.18
CA ASN A 630 26.59 4.64 -2.95
C ASN A 630 26.97 4.32 -4.41
N PHE A 631 26.22 4.89 -5.36
CA PHE A 631 26.34 4.60 -6.79
C PHE A 631 27.47 5.41 -7.47
N THR A 632 28.68 4.88 -7.44
CA THR A 632 29.64 5.15 -8.53
C THR A 632 29.11 4.49 -9.81
N GLY A 633 28.91 5.29 -10.87
CA GLY A 633 28.26 4.82 -12.10
C GLY A 633 29.07 3.77 -12.88
N GLU A 634 28.38 2.89 -13.62
CA GLU A 634 28.92 1.81 -14.49
C GLU A 634 30.36 1.34 -14.19
N GLY A 635 30.62 0.93 -12.94
CA GLY A 635 32.00 0.65 -12.50
C GLY A 635 32.12 -0.10 -11.18
N GLY A 636 31.17 0.07 -10.25
CA GLY A 636 31.03 -0.81 -9.08
C GLY A 636 32.08 -0.60 -7.97
N GLY A 637 32.30 0.64 -7.54
CA GLY A 637 33.00 0.93 -6.29
C GLY A 637 32.01 1.18 -5.15
N THR A 638 31.97 0.29 -4.16
CA THR A 638 31.23 0.51 -2.91
C THR A 638 31.99 1.47 -1.99
N VAL A 639 31.46 2.69 -1.85
CA VAL A 639 31.82 3.59 -0.73
C VAL A 639 30.95 3.22 0.48
N ALA A 640 31.54 3.14 1.66
CA ALA A 640 30.84 2.80 2.89
C ALA A 640 29.78 3.86 3.26
N SER A 641 28.59 3.41 3.63
CA SER A 641 27.42 4.26 3.83
C SER A 641 27.42 4.98 5.19
N SER A 642 26.82 6.18 5.22
CA SER A 642 26.59 6.96 6.44
C SER A 642 25.24 6.68 7.11
N MET A 643 25.22 6.63 8.45
CA MET A 643 24.02 6.57 9.29
C MET A 643 24.30 7.13 10.70
N PRO A 644 23.57 8.16 11.17
CA PRO A 644 23.65 8.65 12.54
C PRO A 644 23.34 7.55 13.57
N VAL A 645 24.08 7.55 14.68
CA VAL A 645 24.02 6.45 15.67
C VAL A 645 22.67 6.40 16.38
N ASP A 646 22.04 7.54 16.63
CA ASP A 646 20.69 7.67 17.16
C ASP A 646 19.62 7.12 16.19
N THR A 647 19.79 7.37 14.89
CA THR A 647 18.93 6.78 13.84
C THR A 647 19.09 5.26 13.80
N ALA A 648 20.32 4.74 13.90
CA ALA A 648 20.57 3.31 14.02
C ALA A 648 19.95 2.71 15.31
N GLU A 649 20.05 3.41 16.44
CA GLU A 649 19.44 3.02 17.72
C GLU A 649 17.89 3.02 17.63
N LYS A 650 17.28 3.95 16.88
CA LYS A 650 15.82 3.99 16.65
C LYS A 650 15.37 2.86 15.71
N ILE A 651 16.11 2.57 14.64
CA ILE A 651 15.86 1.43 13.73
C ILE A 651 15.99 0.08 14.46
N LEU A 652 16.98 -0.06 15.35
CA LEU A 652 17.10 -1.21 16.23
C LEU A 652 15.88 -1.35 17.15
N GLY A 653 15.34 -0.23 17.66
CA GLY A 653 14.08 -0.20 18.40
C GLY A 653 12.87 -0.68 17.58
N PHE A 654 12.76 -0.26 16.31
CA PHE A 654 11.69 -0.70 15.41
C PHE A 654 11.76 -2.22 15.13
N ALA A 655 12.95 -2.74 14.82
CA ALA A 655 13.16 -4.16 14.60
C ALA A 655 12.89 -5.01 15.85
N GLN A 656 13.19 -4.49 17.05
CA GLN A 656 12.84 -5.12 18.33
C GLN A 656 11.34 -5.08 18.64
N ALA A 657 10.62 -4.05 18.18
CA ALA A 657 9.17 -3.94 18.32
C ALA A 657 8.41 -4.89 17.38
N GLY A 658 9.05 -5.39 16.32
CA GLY A 658 8.50 -6.39 15.41
C GLY A 658 8.48 -5.98 13.94
N LEU A 659 8.93 -4.77 13.59
CA LEU A 659 8.98 -4.30 12.21
C LEU A 659 10.02 -5.12 11.41
N PRO A 660 9.66 -5.67 10.24
CA PRO A 660 10.63 -6.28 9.33
C PRO A 660 11.63 -5.26 8.79
N VAL A 661 12.91 -5.62 8.74
CA VAL A 661 13.97 -4.81 8.13
C VAL A 661 14.78 -5.66 7.14
N VAL A 662 15.16 -5.08 6.00
CA VAL A 662 16.00 -5.72 4.98
C VAL A 662 17.24 -4.87 4.73
N ILE A 663 18.43 -5.43 4.95
CA ILE A 663 19.73 -4.79 4.72
C ILE A 663 20.31 -5.29 3.39
N VAL A 664 20.67 -4.37 2.49
CA VAL A 664 21.06 -4.70 1.11
C VAL A 664 22.55 -4.41 0.90
N GLY A 665 23.35 -5.47 0.80
CA GLY A 665 24.81 -5.39 0.79
C GLY A 665 25.41 -5.31 2.20
N GLU A 666 26.38 -4.43 2.39
CA GLU A 666 27.01 -4.20 3.70
C GLU A 666 26.20 -3.21 4.55
N ALA A 667 26.16 -3.43 5.86
CA ALA A 667 25.53 -2.50 6.81
C ALA A 667 26.27 -1.14 6.86
N PRO A 668 25.56 0.00 7.05
CA PRO A 668 26.18 1.29 7.27
C PRO A 668 27.22 1.27 8.40
N SER A 669 28.38 1.86 8.12
CA SER A 669 29.56 1.81 8.99
C SER A 669 30.25 3.16 9.20
N LEU A 670 29.83 4.20 8.49
CA LEU A 670 30.20 5.60 8.75
C LEU A 670 29.06 6.34 9.46
N THR A 671 29.36 7.34 10.27
CA THR A 671 28.35 8.09 11.04
C THR A 671 27.98 9.45 10.46
N GLY A 672 28.65 9.91 9.41
CA GLY A 672 28.36 11.20 8.76
C GLY A 672 28.60 12.43 9.62
N THR A 673 29.45 12.34 10.65
CA THR A 673 29.83 13.45 11.55
C THR A 673 31.23 13.21 12.11
N PHE A 674 32.05 14.26 12.12
CA PHE A 674 33.44 14.23 12.56
C PHE A 674 33.57 14.23 14.10
N ASN A 675 32.55 14.72 14.82
CA ASN A 675 32.51 14.71 16.29
C ASN A 675 33.79 15.32 16.92
N GLY A 676 34.28 16.41 16.33
CA GLY A 676 35.37 17.27 16.82
C GLY A 676 36.80 16.72 16.83
N SER A 677 37.03 15.44 16.46
CA SER A 677 38.38 14.86 16.36
C SER A 677 38.37 13.53 15.61
N GLN A 678 39.51 13.08 15.08
CA GLN A 678 39.64 11.76 14.45
C GLN A 678 39.28 10.63 15.43
N GLN A 679 39.61 10.77 16.72
CA GLN A 679 39.19 9.83 17.77
C GLN A 679 37.67 9.88 18.00
N GLY A 680 37.07 11.08 18.07
CA GLY A 680 35.63 11.27 18.22
C GLY A 680 34.82 10.65 17.08
N MET A 681 35.28 10.83 15.83
CA MET A 681 34.77 10.16 14.62
C MET A 681 34.80 8.63 14.79
N LEU A 682 35.95 8.07 15.16
CA LEU A 682 36.15 6.62 15.28
C LEU A 682 35.31 6.00 16.42
N GLU A 683 35.04 6.73 17.50
CA GLU A 683 34.17 6.28 18.58
C GLU A 683 32.70 6.19 18.15
N GLN A 684 32.19 7.14 17.36
CA GLN A 684 30.83 7.05 16.83
C GLN A 684 30.69 5.89 15.82
N GLN A 685 31.68 5.68 14.95
CA GLN A 685 31.69 4.54 14.02
C GLN A 685 31.72 3.18 14.75
N GLN A 686 32.46 3.08 15.87
CA GLN A 686 32.43 1.90 16.74
C GLN A 686 31.07 1.69 17.42
N ARG A 687 30.36 2.77 17.81
CA ARG A 687 28.97 2.66 18.29
C ARG A 687 28.03 2.17 17.19
N LEU A 688 28.07 2.77 16.00
CA LEU A 688 27.24 2.37 14.87
C LEU A 688 27.44 0.88 14.54
N ALA A 689 28.68 0.42 14.38
CA ALA A 689 28.98 -0.99 14.13
C ALA A 689 28.45 -1.92 15.24
N SER A 690 28.47 -1.46 16.50
CA SER A 690 27.91 -2.20 17.64
C SER A 690 26.37 -2.25 17.63
N VAL A 691 25.70 -1.25 17.04
CA VAL A 691 24.24 -1.20 16.88
C VAL A 691 23.80 -2.04 15.68
N MET A 692 24.48 -1.91 14.53
CA MET A 692 24.22 -2.75 13.34
C MET A 692 24.43 -4.23 13.62
N GLN A 693 25.49 -4.61 14.34
CA GLN A 693 25.70 -6.00 14.78
C GLN A 693 24.57 -6.52 15.68
N GLN A 694 23.87 -5.67 16.44
CA GLN A 694 22.68 -6.08 17.21
C GLN A 694 21.44 -6.22 16.31
N LEU A 695 21.30 -5.35 15.30
CA LEU A 695 20.21 -5.39 14.32
C LEU A 695 20.27 -6.70 13.51
N GLU A 696 21.43 -7.03 12.95
CA GLU A 696 21.69 -8.25 12.17
C GLU A 696 21.39 -9.57 12.91
N GLN A 697 21.29 -9.55 14.24
CA GLN A 697 20.99 -10.73 15.07
C GLN A 697 19.49 -10.94 15.36
N LEU A 698 18.62 -10.02 14.95
CA LEU A 698 17.18 -10.10 15.20
C LEU A 698 16.46 -10.95 14.14
N PRO A 699 15.47 -11.77 14.53
CA PRO A 699 14.70 -12.61 13.58
C PRO A 699 13.77 -11.80 12.65
N THR A 700 13.61 -10.51 12.92
CA THR A 700 12.90 -9.51 12.10
C THR A 700 13.80 -8.89 11.02
N VAL A 701 15.08 -9.23 10.97
CA VAL A 701 16.07 -8.61 10.09
C VAL A 701 16.60 -9.63 9.08
N ALA A 702 16.62 -9.26 7.81
CA ALA A 702 17.24 -10.03 6.73
C ALA A 702 18.44 -9.24 6.17
N VAL A 703 19.55 -9.93 5.90
CA VAL A 703 20.72 -9.36 5.22
C VAL A 703 20.89 -10.11 3.90
N ILE A 704 20.97 -9.38 2.79
CA ILE A 704 20.98 -9.94 1.43
C ILE A 704 22.07 -9.30 0.56
N GLU A 705 22.55 -10.02 -0.45
CA GLU A 705 23.69 -9.56 -1.27
C GLU A 705 23.34 -8.42 -2.26
N SER A 706 22.09 -8.31 -2.73
CA SER A 706 21.68 -7.30 -3.73
C SER A 706 20.15 -7.09 -3.80
N ARG A 707 19.69 -6.07 -4.56
CA ARG A 707 18.26 -5.74 -4.77
C ARG A 707 17.40 -6.94 -5.19
N GLN A 708 17.95 -7.86 -5.97
CA GLN A 708 17.26 -9.06 -6.46
C GLN A 708 16.74 -9.97 -5.34
N GLY A 709 17.30 -9.89 -4.12
CA GLY A 709 16.85 -10.65 -2.96
C GLY A 709 15.75 -9.99 -2.13
N ILE A 710 15.38 -8.72 -2.39
CA ILE A 710 14.48 -7.96 -1.50
C ILE A 710 13.08 -8.58 -1.50
N THR A 711 12.53 -8.92 -2.68
CA THR A 711 11.19 -9.51 -2.80
C THR A 711 11.10 -10.89 -2.15
N GLU A 712 12.16 -11.70 -2.19
CA GLU A 712 12.24 -12.97 -1.46
C GLU A 712 12.30 -12.75 0.06
N ALA A 713 13.15 -11.81 0.53
CA ALA A 713 13.28 -11.50 1.95
C ALA A 713 11.94 -11.00 2.55
N LEU A 714 11.24 -10.10 1.86
CA LEU A 714 9.91 -9.62 2.23
C LEU A 714 8.89 -10.76 2.30
N ALA A 715 8.87 -11.65 1.30
CA ALA A 715 7.98 -12.82 1.30
C ALA A 715 8.29 -13.80 2.44
N GLN A 716 9.56 -14.06 2.76
CA GLN A 716 9.98 -14.85 3.91
C GLN A 716 9.54 -14.21 5.25
N GLN A 717 9.56 -12.88 5.33
CA GLN A 717 9.06 -12.08 6.47
C GLN A 717 7.53 -11.89 6.47
N LYS A 718 6.80 -12.44 5.49
CA LYS A 718 5.33 -12.31 5.29
C LYS A 718 4.85 -10.87 5.09
N VAL A 719 5.71 -10.04 4.50
CA VAL A 719 5.32 -8.79 3.87
C VAL A 719 4.86 -9.14 2.45
N ALA A 720 3.77 -8.51 2.00
CA ALA A 720 3.17 -8.73 0.69
C ALA A 720 2.56 -7.40 0.22
N PRO A 721 2.56 -7.13 -1.09
CA PRO A 721 2.12 -5.85 -1.62
C PRO A 721 0.60 -5.67 -1.52
N ASP A 722 0.15 -4.43 -1.44
CA ASP A 722 -1.28 -4.13 -1.54
C ASP A 722 -1.81 -4.36 -2.95
N ALA A 723 -1.01 -4.13 -3.97
CA ALA A 723 -1.33 -4.47 -5.36
C ALA A 723 -0.49 -5.69 -5.84
N SER A 724 -0.91 -6.90 -5.45
CA SER A 724 -0.28 -8.16 -5.91
C SER A 724 -0.61 -8.43 -7.37
N LYS A 725 0.40 -8.43 -8.23
CA LYS A 725 0.31 -8.71 -9.67
C LYS A 725 0.33 -10.21 -9.98
N GLU A 726 -0.17 -10.58 -11.16
CA GLU A 726 -0.03 -11.93 -11.70
C GLU A 726 1.41 -12.20 -12.17
N GLU A 727 2.04 -11.23 -12.87
CA GLU A 727 3.43 -11.31 -13.33
C GLU A 727 4.16 -9.95 -13.21
N PRO A 728 5.51 -9.93 -13.06
CA PRO A 728 6.30 -8.69 -12.99
C PRO A 728 6.13 -7.79 -14.21
N SER A 729 5.76 -6.53 -13.97
CA SER A 729 5.25 -5.64 -15.04
C SER A 729 5.33 -4.14 -14.69
N ALA A 730 5.39 -3.28 -15.71
CA ALA A 730 5.48 -1.81 -15.63
C ALA A 730 4.21 -1.09 -15.11
N LEU A 731 3.23 -1.84 -14.62
CA LEU A 731 2.03 -1.34 -13.97
C LEU A 731 2.38 -0.80 -12.57
N LEU A 732 2.47 0.51 -12.41
CA LEU A 732 2.58 1.13 -11.09
C LEU A 732 1.22 1.11 -10.39
N SER A 733 1.26 1.17 -9.07
CA SER A 733 0.10 1.20 -8.20
C SER A 733 0.32 2.22 -7.09
N PHE A 734 -0.70 2.96 -6.71
CA PHE A 734 -0.70 3.81 -5.52
C PHE A 734 -2.00 3.58 -4.73
N HIS A 735 -1.88 3.41 -3.41
CA HIS A 735 -3.00 3.02 -2.53
C HIS A 735 -3.29 4.12 -1.50
N ARG A 736 -4.58 4.40 -1.27
CA ARG A 736 -5.06 5.37 -0.28
C ARG A 736 -6.32 4.85 0.42
N THR A 737 -6.43 5.02 1.73
CA THR A 737 -7.59 4.56 2.52
C THR A 737 -8.26 5.74 3.23
N ASP A 738 -9.59 5.87 3.11
CA ASP A 738 -10.40 6.72 3.98
C ASP A 738 -11.39 5.90 4.83
N SER A 739 -12.40 6.54 5.45
CA SER A 739 -13.39 5.84 6.28
C SER A 739 -14.45 5.06 5.51
N ASP A 740 -14.53 5.27 4.20
CA ASP A 740 -15.66 4.89 3.35
C ASP A 740 -15.21 3.95 2.21
N ALA A 741 -13.96 4.05 1.74
CA ALA A 741 -13.35 3.18 0.74
C ALA A 741 -11.80 3.12 0.79
N ASP A 742 -11.25 2.03 0.25
CA ASP A 742 -9.87 1.95 -0.24
C ASP A 742 -9.82 2.38 -1.72
N TYR A 743 -8.84 3.20 -2.13
CA TYR A 743 -8.67 3.69 -3.50
C TYR A 743 -7.31 3.28 -4.07
N TYR A 744 -7.33 2.72 -5.28
CA TYR A 744 -6.16 2.32 -6.03
C TYR A 744 -6.07 3.10 -7.34
N TYR A 745 -4.96 3.79 -7.54
CA TYR A 745 -4.56 4.32 -8.85
C TYR A 745 -3.57 3.32 -9.48
N LEU A 746 -3.96 2.72 -10.61
CA LEU A 746 -3.17 1.73 -11.34
C LEU A 746 -2.74 2.33 -12.68
N TYR A 747 -1.44 2.42 -12.98
CA TYR A 747 -0.92 3.19 -14.11
C TYR A 747 0.12 2.40 -14.92
N ASN A 748 -0.07 2.28 -16.23
CA ASN A 748 0.93 1.68 -17.12
C ASN A 748 2.03 2.69 -17.46
N SER A 749 3.20 2.53 -16.84
CA SER A 749 4.34 3.45 -17.01
C SER A 749 5.19 3.21 -18.28
N ASP A 750 4.84 2.20 -19.09
CA ASP A 750 5.43 1.95 -20.41
C ASP A 750 4.74 2.82 -21.49
N LEU A 751 5.54 3.38 -22.42
CA LEU A 751 5.08 4.22 -23.54
C LEU A 751 4.79 3.44 -24.84
N ASN A 752 5.09 2.14 -24.88
CA ASN A 752 5.00 1.29 -26.08
C ASN A 752 4.21 -0.01 -25.84
N THR A 753 4.23 -0.54 -24.62
CA THR A 753 3.66 -1.86 -24.29
C THR A 753 2.35 -1.73 -23.51
N PRO A 754 1.20 -2.26 -23.98
CA PRO A 754 0.00 -2.39 -23.17
C PRO A 754 0.17 -3.47 -22.10
N VAL A 755 -0.50 -3.32 -20.95
CA VAL A 755 -0.50 -4.29 -19.85
C VAL A 755 -1.89 -4.90 -19.70
N SER A 756 -2.00 -6.22 -19.88
CA SER A 756 -3.22 -7.00 -19.67
C SER A 756 -2.92 -8.20 -18.76
N GLN A 757 -3.47 -8.22 -17.55
CA GLN A 757 -3.19 -9.24 -16.51
C GLN A 757 -4.26 -9.24 -15.38
N SER A 758 -4.21 -10.23 -14.49
CA SER A 758 -4.93 -10.17 -13.20
C SER A 758 -4.15 -9.33 -12.17
N ILE A 759 -4.87 -8.58 -11.34
CA ILE A 759 -4.33 -7.91 -10.15
C ILE A 759 -5.21 -8.20 -8.93
N SER A 760 -4.57 -8.46 -7.79
CA SER A 760 -5.21 -8.72 -6.51
C SER A 760 -4.90 -7.57 -5.55
N LEU A 761 -5.93 -6.85 -5.13
CA LEU A 761 -5.85 -5.66 -4.28
C LEU A 761 -6.17 -6.04 -2.82
N LYS A 762 -5.44 -5.51 -1.83
CA LYS A 762 -5.84 -5.56 -0.41
C LYS A 762 -7.16 -4.81 -0.23
N GLY A 763 -8.07 -5.37 0.56
CA GLY A 763 -9.31 -4.70 0.94
C GLY A 763 -10.51 -5.61 0.86
N GLU A 764 -11.62 -5.14 1.42
CA GLU A 764 -12.91 -5.82 1.45
C GLU A 764 -13.95 -5.02 0.64
N GLY A 765 -15.25 -5.21 0.90
CA GLY A 765 -16.27 -4.47 0.16
C GLY A 765 -16.33 -4.87 -1.32
N ARG A 766 -16.49 -3.91 -2.23
CA ARG A 766 -16.76 -4.15 -3.66
C ARG A 766 -15.92 -3.23 -4.54
N PRO A 767 -15.31 -3.74 -5.62
CA PRO A 767 -14.64 -2.90 -6.61
C PRO A 767 -15.64 -2.10 -7.48
N TYR A 768 -15.40 -0.80 -7.58
CA TYR A 768 -15.99 0.12 -8.54
C TYR A 768 -14.87 0.75 -9.37
N LEU A 769 -15.06 0.86 -10.68
CA LEU A 769 -14.21 1.70 -11.53
C LEU A 769 -14.68 3.15 -11.41
N LEU A 770 -13.74 4.07 -11.23
CA LEU A 770 -13.99 5.50 -11.28
C LEU A 770 -13.40 6.01 -12.59
N ASP A 771 -14.21 6.37 -13.58
CA ASP A 771 -13.67 6.88 -14.85
C ASP A 771 -13.28 8.37 -14.68
N PRO A 772 -11.98 8.74 -14.71
CA PRO A 772 -11.57 10.13 -14.54
C PRO A 772 -11.97 11.00 -15.75
N TRP A 773 -12.16 10.42 -16.93
CA TRP A 773 -12.57 11.17 -18.13
C TRP A 773 -14.06 11.52 -18.06
N SER A 774 -14.97 10.54 -18.06
CA SER A 774 -16.41 10.82 -18.05
C SER A 774 -16.98 11.22 -16.69
N GLY A 775 -16.33 10.83 -15.59
CA GLY A 775 -16.89 10.95 -14.23
C GLY A 775 -17.92 9.87 -13.86
N GLU A 776 -18.16 8.87 -14.72
CA GLU A 776 -19.02 7.72 -14.40
C GLU A 776 -18.36 6.81 -13.33
N ILE A 777 -19.15 6.33 -12.36
CA ILE A 777 -18.72 5.33 -11.36
C ILE A 777 -19.48 4.04 -11.60
N THR A 778 -18.76 2.99 -12.01
CA THR A 778 -19.36 1.72 -12.47
C THR A 778 -18.90 0.55 -11.60
N PRO A 779 -19.80 -0.24 -10.98
CA PRO A 779 -19.40 -1.45 -10.26
C PRO A 779 -18.75 -2.46 -11.20
N VAL A 780 -17.65 -3.10 -10.78
CA VAL A 780 -16.98 -4.13 -11.59
C VAL A 780 -17.83 -5.39 -11.61
N ALA A 781 -18.18 -5.87 -12.81
CA ALA A 781 -19.06 -7.02 -12.99
C ALA A 781 -18.38 -8.38 -12.80
N GLN A 782 -17.06 -8.46 -13.03
CA GLN A 782 -16.27 -9.68 -12.90
C GLN A 782 -15.05 -9.45 -11.99
N TYR A 783 -15.02 -10.16 -10.86
CA TYR A 783 -13.91 -10.19 -9.92
C TYR A 783 -14.05 -11.41 -9.00
N THR A 784 -13.07 -11.65 -8.14
CA THR A 784 -13.16 -12.66 -7.07
C THR A 784 -12.78 -12.04 -5.72
N LYS A 785 -13.28 -12.61 -4.62
CA LYS A 785 -12.87 -12.26 -3.26
C LYS A 785 -12.21 -13.45 -2.59
N GLN A 786 -11.04 -13.25 -1.98
CA GLN A 786 -10.37 -14.27 -1.18
C GLN A 786 -9.43 -13.61 -0.15
N ASP A 787 -9.44 -14.14 1.09
CA ASP A 787 -8.44 -13.85 2.13
C ASP A 787 -8.13 -12.36 2.37
N GLY A 788 -9.17 -11.50 2.39
CA GLY A 788 -9.04 -10.05 2.58
C GLY A 788 -8.56 -9.28 1.34
N ARG A 789 -8.80 -9.84 0.16
CA ARG A 789 -8.38 -9.28 -1.14
C ARG A 789 -9.45 -9.40 -2.22
N ILE A 790 -9.43 -8.45 -3.14
CA ILE A 790 -10.27 -8.37 -4.34
C ILE A 790 -9.39 -8.57 -5.58
N THR A 791 -9.65 -9.60 -6.39
CA THR A 791 -8.87 -9.89 -7.60
C THR A 791 -9.71 -9.65 -8.86
N LEU A 792 -9.22 -8.79 -9.75
CA LEU A 792 -9.86 -8.36 -11.00
C LEU A 792 -8.85 -8.31 -12.15
N SER A 793 -9.32 -8.29 -13.39
CA SER A 793 -8.46 -8.11 -14.56
C SER A 793 -8.29 -6.62 -14.90
N VAL A 794 -7.06 -6.23 -15.23
CA VAL A 794 -6.73 -4.91 -15.80
C VAL A 794 -6.27 -5.08 -17.24
N ASP A 795 -6.67 -4.15 -18.10
CA ASP A 795 -6.17 -4.00 -19.47
C ASP A 795 -5.95 -2.50 -19.71
N LEU A 796 -4.71 -2.09 -19.91
CA LEU A 796 -4.29 -0.70 -20.02
C LEU A 796 -3.37 -0.50 -21.22
N GLN A 797 -3.73 0.46 -22.07
CA GLN A 797 -2.86 0.95 -23.13
C GLN A 797 -1.60 1.63 -22.55
N PRO A 798 -0.56 1.88 -23.35
CA PRO A 798 0.59 2.66 -22.91
C PRO A 798 0.18 4.01 -22.31
N ASN A 799 0.86 4.46 -21.25
CA ASN A 799 0.54 5.68 -20.49
C ASN A 799 -0.86 5.74 -19.81
N SER A 800 -1.75 4.77 -20.04
CA SER A 800 -3.12 4.78 -19.48
C SER A 800 -3.15 4.34 -18.01
N ASN A 801 -4.24 4.71 -17.32
CA ASN A 801 -4.47 4.36 -15.92
C ASN A 801 -5.92 3.97 -15.63
N LEU A 802 -6.13 3.36 -14.47
CA LEU A 802 -7.43 2.95 -13.93
C LEU A 802 -7.52 3.34 -12.45
N LEU A 803 -8.61 4.01 -12.06
CA LEU A 803 -8.97 4.21 -10.66
C LEU A 803 -9.97 3.14 -10.22
N VAL A 804 -9.65 2.43 -9.14
CA VAL A 804 -10.53 1.44 -8.51
C VAL A 804 -10.80 1.85 -7.07
N ALA A 805 -12.07 1.90 -6.66
CA ALA A 805 -12.47 2.02 -5.26
C ALA A 805 -13.00 0.68 -4.75
N LEU A 806 -12.54 0.22 -3.58
CA LEU A 806 -13.10 -0.92 -2.85
C LEU A 806 -13.95 -0.37 -1.69
N ALA A 807 -15.27 -0.55 -1.76
CA ALA A 807 -16.19 0.11 -0.82
C ALA A 807 -17.37 -0.78 -0.38
N GLU A 808 -17.95 -0.51 0.79
CA GLU A 808 -19.08 -1.31 1.33
C GLU A 808 -20.39 -1.21 0.53
N ASP A 809 -21.31 -2.14 0.80
CA ASP A 809 -22.67 -2.16 0.26
C ASP A 809 -23.42 -0.85 0.55
N GLY A 810 -23.72 -0.09 -0.51
CA GLY A 810 -24.45 1.19 -0.41
C GLY A 810 -23.59 2.45 -0.47
N TRP A 811 -22.26 2.34 -0.58
CA TRP A 811 -21.36 3.48 -0.84
C TRP A 811 -21.75 4.24 -2.13
N ASN A 812 -22.09 3.50 -3.18
CA ASN A 812 -22.69 4.04 -4.40
C ASN A 812 -24.15 3.54 -4.57
N ALA A 813 -24.98 4.37 -5.21
CA ALA A 813 -26.41 4.15 -5.38
C ALA A 813 -26.74 2.89 -6.20
N ASN A 814 -25.86 2.49 -7.12
CA ASN A 814 -25.92 1.17 -7.75
C ASN A 814 -25.02 0.19 -6.96
N SER A 815 -25.64 -0.77 -6.26
CA SER A 815 -24.97 -1.83 -5.50
C SER A 815 -25.55 -3.22 -5.87
N PRO A 816 -25.20 -3.78 -7.05
CA PRO A 816 -25.83 -5.01 -7.56
C PRO A 816 -25.59 -6.22 -6.66
N LYS A 817 -26.62 -7.03 -6.35
CA LYS A 817 -26.48 -8.11 -5.33
C LYS A 817 -25.42 -9.17 -5.66
N HIS A 818 -25.18 -9.44 -6.95
CA HIS A 818 -24.38 -10.56 -7.42
C HIS A 818 -23.33 -10.09 -8.44
N HIS A 819 -22.17 -10.76 -8.44
CA HIS A 819 -21.09 -10.57 -9.42
C HIS A 819 -20.69 -11.88 -10.11
N ILE A 820 -19.99 -11.77 -11.23
CA ILE A 820 -19.38 -12.88 -11.97
C ILE A 820 -18.00 -13.16 -11.38
N THR A 821 -17.67 -14.44 -11.20
CA THR A 821 -16.35 -14.91 -10.73
C THR A 821 -15.49 -15.47 -11.86
N ASP A 822 -16.10 -15.93 -12.95
CA ASP A 822 -15.44 -16.44 -14.15
C ASP A 822 -16.39 -16.37 -15.36
N THR A 823 -15.87 -16.08 -16.56
CA THR A 823 -16.64 -16.15 -17.81
C THR A 823 -15.77 -16.48 -19.01
N THR A 824 -16.37 -17.09 -20.03
CA THR A 824 -15.74 -17.33 -21.34
C THR A 824 -16.09 -16.26 -22.39
N ALA A 825 -16.83 -15.21 -22.01
CA ALA A 825 -17.19 -14.10 -22.88
C ALA A 825 -16.10 -13.02 -22.94
N ASP A 826 -16.17 -12.17 -23.97
CA ASP A 826 -15.15 -11.16 -24.25
C ASP A 826 -15.16 -10.03 -23.18
N GLN A 827 -16.33 -9.72 -22.60
CA GLN A 827 -16.45 -8.79 -21.46
C GLN A 827 -17.70 -9.12 -20.61
N ALA A 828 -17.59 -8.96 -19.29
CA ALA A 828 -18.70 -8.92 -18.35
C ALA A 828 -18.98 -7.47 -17.91
N ILE A 829 -20.25 -7.06 -17.86
CA ILE A 829 -20.67 -5.72 -17.43
C ILE A 829 -21.96 -5.74 -16.60
N PHE A 830 -22.31 -4.60 -16.00
CA PHE A 830 -23.66 -4.32 -15.53
C PHE A 830 -24.44 -3.47 -16.55
N ASP A 831 -25.66 -3.91 -16.84
CA ASP A 831 -26.68 -3.26 -17.66
C ASP A 831 -27.78 -2.77 -16.71
N GLY A 832 -27.58 -1.56 -16.17
CA GLY A 832 -28.30 -1.07 -14.99
C GLY A 832 -27.99 -1.91 -13.75
N ASP A 833 -29.01 -2.56 -13.19
CA ASP A 833 -28.90 -3.44 -12.01
C ASP A 833 -28.60 -4.92 -12.40
N SER A 834 -28.54 -5.23 -13.70
CA SER A 834 -28.47 -6.61 -14.21
C SER A 834 -27.10 -6.96 -14.79
N LEU A 835 -26.55 -8.13 -14.46
CA LEU A 835 -25.35 -8.64 -15.13
C LEU A 835 -25.62 -8.93 -16.61
N ALA A 836 -24.68 -8.61 -17.49
CA ALA A 836 -24.72 -8.96 -18.90
C ALA A 836 -23.33 -9.38 -19.41
N LEU A 837 -23.32 -10.27 -20.41
CA LEU A 837 -22.11 -10.59 -21.18
C LEU A 837 -22.13 -9.86 -22.52
N ARG A 838 -20.97 -9.40 -22.96
CA ARG A 838 -20.72 -8.90 -24.32
C ARG A 838 -19.81 -9.87 -25.06
N ALA A 839 -20.11 -10.11 -26.33
CA ALA A 839 -19.27 -10.92 -27.19
C ALA A 839 -19.30 -10.42 -28.65
N THR A 840 -18.14 -10.38 -29.27
CA THR A 840 -17.89 -10.05 -30.69
C THR A 840 -18.22 -11.21 -31.63
N ARG A 841 -18.52 -12.41 -31.10
CA ARG A 841 -18.74 -13.65 -31.87
C ARG A 841 -20.00 -14.37 -31.43
N ALA A 842 -20.61 -15.09 -32.38
CA ALA A 842 -21.74 -15.98 -32.09
C ALA A 842 -21.23 -17.28 -31.45
N GLY A 843 -21.79 -17.65 -30.30
CA GLY A 843 -21.26 -18.75 -29.49
C GLY A 843 -22.18 -19.18 -28.35
N GLU A 844 -21.73 -20.17 -27.59
CA GLU A 844 -22.29 -20.53 -26.30
C GLU A 844 -21.26 -20.17 -25.24
N TYR A 845 -21.65 -19.31 -24.30
CA TYR A 845 -20.78 -18.64 -23.36
C TYR A 845 -21.23 -18.95 -21.93
N THR A 846 -20.27 -19.17 -21.04
CA THR A 846 -20.51 -19.50 -19.63
C THR A 846 -20.23 -18.32 -18.74
N ALA A 847 -20.99 -18.16 -17.67
CA ALA A 847 -20.66 -17.27 -16.55
C ALA A 847 -20.91 -18.00 -15.23
N SER A 848 -19.92 -17.94 -14.33
CA SER A 848 -19.99 -18.41 -12.95
C SER A 848 -20.19 -17.22 -12.02
N PHE A 849 -20.93 -17.40 -10.92
CA PHE A 849 -21.30 -16.34 -10.00
C PHE A 849 -20.76 -16.58 -8.59
N ASP A 850 -20.72 -15.51 -7.81
CA ASP A 850 -20.35 -15.50 -6.38
C ASP A 850 -21.12 -16.49 -5.50
N ASN A 851 -22.35 -16.86 -5.87
CA ASN A 851 -23.17 -17.83 -5.16
C ASN A 851 -22.78 -19.32 -5.41
N GLY A 852 -21.73 -19.56 -6.20
CA GLY A 852 -21.20 -20.89 -6.53
C GLY A 852 -21.97 -21.63 -7.63
N LEU A 853 -22.86 -20.95 -8.36
CA LEU A 853 -23.59 -21.49 -9.50
C LEU A 853 -23.05 -20.89 -10.81
N SER A 854 -23.34 -21.54 -11.94
CA SER A 854 -23.00 -21.05 -13.29
C SER A 854 -24.21 -21.13 -14.23
N THR A 855 -24.16 -20.36 -15.31
CA THR A 855 -25.15 -20.40 -16.40
C THR A 855 -24.47 -20.43 -17.76
N SER A 856 -25.14 -21.02 -18.76
CA SER A 856 -24.75 -20.94 -20.17
C SER A 856 -25.74 -20.07 -20.93
N VAL A 857 -25.24 -19.11 -21.70
CA VAL A 857 -26.04 -18.24 -22.57
C VAL A 857 -25.59 -18.37 -24.02
N LYS A 858 -26.56 -18.38 -24.95
CA LYS A 858 -26.28 -18.47 -26.39
C LYS A 858 -26.32 -17.10 -27.05
N VAL A 859 -25.15 -16.57 -27.36
CA VAL A 859 -25.01 -15.36 -28.17
C VAL A 859 -25.37 -15.69 -29.62
N LYS A 860 -26.27 -14.89 -30.20
CA LYS A 860 -26.74 -15.02 -31.59
C LYS A 860 -25.69 -14.49 -32.56
N GLU A 861 -26.05 -14.43 -33.85
CA GLU A 861 -25.24 -13.77 -34.86
C GLU A 861 -24.84 -12.34 -34.44
N VAL A 862 -23.56 -12.04 -34.65
CA VAL A 862 -22.91 -10.75 -34.42
C VAL A 862 -22.35 -10.31 -35.78
N PRO A 863 -22.64 -9.08 -36.26
CA PRO A 863 -22.09 -8.61 -37.52
C PRO A 863 -20.55 -8.57 -37.49
N GLN A 864 -19.90 -8.78 -38.64
CA GLN A 864 -18.44 -8.70 -38.72
C GLN A 864 -17.95 -7.25 -38.58
N PRO A 865 -16.73 -7.02 -38.05
CA PRO A 865 -16.10 -5.71 -38.07
C PRO A 865 -15.96 -5.13 -39.49
N PHE A 866 -16.00 -3.81 -39.60
CA PHE A 866 -15.90 -3.10 -40.88
C PHE A 866 -15.19 -1.75 -40.73
N THR A 867 -14.52 -1.31 -41.79
CA THR A 867 -13.75 -0.06 -41.81
C THR A 867 -14.59 1.09 -42.36
N LEU A 868 -14.37 2.30 -41.84
CA LEU A 868 -14.97 3.53 -42.34
C LEU A 868 -14.07 4.15 -43.43
N ASP A 869 -14.25 3.68 -44.67
CA ASP A 869 -13.38 4.02 -45.81
C ASP A 869 -13.61 5.42 -46.42
N ARG A 870 -14.58 6.22 -45.92
CA ARG A 870 -14.92 7.54 -46.49
C ARG A 870 -15.26 8.59 -45.46
N TRP A 871 -14.57 9.71 -45.55
CA TRP A 871 -14.71 10.85 -44.66
C TRP A 871 -14.81 12.16 -45.44
N SER A 872 -15.66 13.07 -44.99
CA SER A 872 -15.62 14.48 -45.37
C SER A 872 -14.97 15.26 -44.23
N MET A 873 -13.96 16.08 -44.52
CA MET A 873 -13.21 16.84 -43.52
C MET A 873 -13.28 18.35 -43.80
N THR A 874 -13.57 19.16 -42.79
CA THR A 874 -13.37 20.62 -42.80
C THR A 874 -12.32 21.01 -41.76
N LEU A 875 -11.56 22.08 -41.98
CA LEU A 875 -10.47 22.48 -41.08
C LEU A 875 -10.44 24.00 -40.87
N SER A 876 -10.65 24.45 -39.63
CA SER A 876 -10.48 25.85 -39.21
C SER A 876 -8.99 26.11 -38.97
N SER A 877 -8.29 26.66 -39.96
CA SER A 877 -6.85 26.88 -39.96
C SER A 877 -6.46 28.17 -39.24
N TRP A 878 -5.46 28.12 -38.36
CA TRP A 878 -4.97 29.24 -37.55
C TRP A 878 -3.76 29.88 -38.20
N SER A 879 -3.80 31.20 -38.35
CA SER A 879 -2.77 31.97 -39.07
C SER A 879 -2.60 33.38 -38.47
N ARG A 880 -1.53 34.08 -38.86
CA ARG A 880 -1.28 35.45 -38.40
C ARG A 880 -2.34 36.44 -38.91
N GLY A 881 -2.95 37.17 -37.99
CA GLY A 881 -3.85 38.30 -38.27
C GLY A 881 -3.14 39.63 -38.49
N ASP A 882 -3.90 40.74 -38.36
CA ASP A 882 -3.43 42.09 -38.69
C ASP A 882 -2.28 42.58 -37.80
N THR A 883 -2.31 42.32 -36.49
CA THR A 883 -1.21 42.62 -35.56
C THR A 883 -0.45 41.34 -35.12
N PRO A 884 0.70 41.46 -34.44
CA PRO A 884 1.35 40.30 -33.83
C PRO A 884 0.52 39.61 -32.73
N LEU A 885 -0.58 40.19 -32.23
CA LEU A 885 -1.38 39.63 -31.13
C LEU A 885 -2.75 39.09 -31.61
N ASP A 886 -2.98 39.03 -32.92
CA ASP A 886 -4.21 38.56 -33.54
C ASP A 886 -4.00 37.25 -34.29
N THR A 887 -4.88 36.27 -34.06
CA THR A 887 -4.95 35.03 -34.85
C THR A 887 -6.17 35.06 -35.77
N LEU A 888 -5.94 34.88 -37.06
CA LEU A 888 -6.95 34.72 -38.09
C LEU A 888 -7.28 33.23 -38.25
N LYS A 889 -8.50 32.84 -37.87
CA LYS A 889 -9.08 31.52 -38.18
C LYS A 889 -9.69 31.55 -39.60
N THR A 890 -9.35 30.58 -40.44
CA THR A 890 -9.80 30.47 -41.84
C THR A 890 -10.30 29.06 -42.14
N GLU A 891 -11.56 28.93 -42.56
CA GLU A 891 -12.14 27.63 -42.93
C GLU A 891 -11.58 27.08 -44.25
N LEU A 892 -11.12 25.83 -44.22
CA LEU A 892 -10.62 25.07 -45.37
C LEU A 892 -11.48 23.83 -45.63
N GLY A 893 -11.57 23.43 -46.90
CA GLY A 893 -12.36 22.27 -47.36
C GLY A 893 -13.76 22.63 -47.88
N PRO A 894 -14.71 21.69 -47.88
CA PRO A 894 -14.55 20.29 -47.44
C PRO A 894 -13.58 19.50 -48.32
N TYR A 895 -12.88 18.57 -47.71
CA TYR A 895 -12.02 17.57 -48.34
C TYR A 895 -12.71 16.21 -48.27
N GLU A 896 -12.93 15.56 -49.41
CA GLU A 896 -13.42 14.17 -49.45
C GLU A 896 -12.22 13.23 -49.44
N LEU A 897 -12.16 12.32 -48.46
CA LEU A 897 -11.03 11.44 -48.17
C LEU A 897 -11.47 9.97 -48.28
N ASP A 898 -10.94 9.26 -49.27
CA ASP A 898 -11.01 7.78 -49.38
C ASP A 898 -9.85 7.09 -48.58
N GLU A 899 -8.98 7.87 -47.93
CA GLU A 899 -7.84 7.38 -47.11
C GLU A 899 -7.51 8.43 -46.01
N LEU A 900 -7.33 8.01 -44.76
CA LEU A 900 -7.09 8.89 -43.61
C LEU A 900 -5.59 9.01 -43.28
N LYS A 901 -5.06 10.23 -43.34
CA LYS A 901 -3.61 10.52 -43.28
C LYS A 901 -3.29 11.76 -42.44
N PRO A 902 -2.02 11.90 -41.99
CA PRO A 902 -1.51 13.15 -41.46
C PRO A 902 -1.79 14.35 -42.39
N TRP A 903 -2.18 15.49 -41.84
CA TRP A 903 -2.56 16.68 -42.62
C TRP A 903 -1.44 17.14 -43.57
N ASN A 904 -0.17 17.01 -43.16
CA ASN A 904 0.98 17.39 -43.96
C ASN A 904 1.14 16.55 -45.25
N GLU A 905 0.53 15.36 -45.35
CA GLU A 905 0.47 14.57 -46.59
C GLU A 905 -0.70 14.96 -47.53
N LEU A 906 -1.68 15.74 -47.06
CA LEU A 906 -2.86 16.14 -47.83
C LEU A 906 -2.58 17.40 -48.67
N GLU A 907 -2.99 17.43 -49.95
CA GLU A 907 -2.66 18.53 -50.88
C GLU A 907 -3.19 19.88 -50.38
N GLY A 908 -2.28 20.82 -50.10
CA GLY A 908 -2.60 22.16 -49.59
C GLY A 908 -2.66 22.28 -48.06
N LEU A 909 -2.36 21.22 -47.31
CA LEU A 909 -2.35 21.19 -45.84
C LEU A 909 -0.95 20.91 -45.23
N GLN A 910 0.11 21.10 -46.01
CA GLN A 910 1.52 20.91 -45.60
C GLN A 910 1.93 21.74 -44.37
N ASP A 911 1.50 22.99 -44.34
CA ASP A 911 1.88 24.01 -43.34
C ASP A 911 0.63 24.59 -42.67
N VAL A 912 -0.20 23.73 -42.06
CA VAL A 912 -1.40 24.16 -41.33
C VAL A 912 -1.39 23.70 -39.87
N ALA A 913 -2.04 24.51 -39.04
CA ALA A 913 -2.39 24.24 -37.67
C ALA A 913 -3.84 24.66 -37.45
N GLY A 914 -4.57 23.99 -36.54
CA GLY A 914 -5.96 24.35 -36.26
C GLY A 914 -6.79 23.20 -35.73
N VAL A 915 -8.07 23.24 -36.09
CA VAL A 915 -9.07 22.25 -35.67
C VAL A 915 -9.72 21.64 -36.90
N ALA A 916 -9.55 20.33 -37.10
CA ALA A 916 -10.24 19.58 -38.13
C ALA A 916 -11.53 18.96 -37.58
N THR A 917 -12.53 18.80 -38.43
CA THR A 917 -13.77 18.06 -38.14
C THR A 917 -13.99 17.06 -39.26
N TYR A 918 -13.76 15.79 -38.95
CA TYR A 918 -13.98 14.63 -39.81
C TYR A 918 -15.41 14.15 -39.64
N THR A 919 -16.11 13.76 -40.72
CA THR A 919 -17.44 13.15 -40.66
C THR A 919 -17.56 11.97 -41.62
N ALA A 920 -17.99 10.81 -41.11
CA ALA A 920 -18.34 9.63 -41.87
C ALA A 920 -19.80 9.23 -41.63
N THR A 921 -20.38 8.50 -42.60
CA THR A 921 -21.72 7.91 -42.42
C THR A 921 -21.77 6.48 -42.95
N PHE A 922 -22.34 5.57 -42.17
CA PHE A 922 -22.48 4.15 -42.48
C PHE A 922 -23.90 3.66 -42.16
N ASP A 923 -24.34 2.61 -42.84
CA ASP A 923 -25.65 2.00 -42.63
C ASP A 923 -25.51 0.68 -41.86
N LEU A 924 -26.09 0.61 -40.66
CA LEU A 924 -26.27 -0.63 -39.91
C LEU A 924 -27.52 -1.36 -40.43
N ALA A 925 -27.47 -2.70 -40.49
CA ALA A 925 -28.53 -3.51 -41.06
C ALA A 925 -29.90 -3.28 -40.36
N GLU A 926 -31.01 -3.48 -41.10
CA GLU A 926 -32.38 -3.35 -40.57
C GLU A 926 -32.68 -4.26 -39.35
N GLY A 927 -31.85 -5.28 -39.11
CA GLY A 927 -31.91 -6.17 -37.96
C GLY A 927 -31.09 -5.73 -36.74
N TRP A 928 -30.61 -4.48 -36.68
CA TRP A 928 -29.90 -3.97 -35.50
C TRP A 928 -30.87 -3.81 -34.31
N ASP A 929 -30.80 -4.75 -33.37
CA ASP A 929 -31.64 -4.79 -32.15
C ASP A 929 -30.92 -4.19 -30.94
N ALA A 930 -31.67 -3.90 -29.86
CA ALA A 930 -31.14 -3.28 -28.64
C ALA A 930 -30.12 -4.14 -27.87
N GLY A 931 -29.88 -5.39 -28.29
CA GLY A 931 -28.78 -6.22 -27.81
C GLY A 931 -27.54 -6.17 -28.71
N LEU A 932 -27.46 -5.28 -29.70
CA LEU A 932 -26.26 -5.01 -30.50
C LEU A 932 -25.71 -3.63 -30.18
N GLY A 933 -24.41 -3.57 -29.89
CA GLY A 933 -23.61 -2.36 -29.82
C GLY A 933 -22.38 -2.48 -30.72
N ALA A 934 -21.52 -1.47 -30.71
CA ALA A 934 -20.22 -1.55 -31.33
C ALA A 934 -19.22 -0.66 -30.61
N GLU A 935 -17.99 -1.13 -30.54
CA GLU A 935 -16.83 -0.31 -30.27
C GLU A 935 -16.32 0.29 -31.58
N ILE A 936 -15.72 1.47 -31.53
CA ILE A 936 -14.97 2.05 -32.65
C ILE A 936 -13.51 2.26 -32.23
N ASP A 937 -12.62 1.71 -33.05
CA ASP A 937 -11.17 1.92 -33.04
C ASP A 937 -10.86 3.02 -34.07
N PHE A 938 -10.27 4.13 -33.62
CA PHE A 938 -9.91 5.26 -34.47
C PHE A 938 -8.56 5.13 -35.18
N GLY A 939 -7.83 4.03 -34.99
CA GLY A 939 -6.49 3.81 -35.50
C GLY A 939 -5.47 4.62 -34.71
N ARG A 940 -5.17 5.84 -35.19
CA ARG A 940 -4.33 6.81 -34.48
C ARG A 940 -4.91 8.21 -34.59
N VAL A 941 -5.19 8.83 -33.45
CA VAL A 941 -5.48 10.27 -33.35
C VAL A 941 -4.20 11.05 -33.08
N SER A 942 -4.08 12.26 -33.61
CA SER A 942 -3.06 13.23 -33.21
C SER A 942 -3.59 14.67 -33.30
N ASP A 943 -3.62 15.48 -32.23
CA ASP A 943 -3.24 15.15 -30.86
C ASP A 943 -4.44 14.70 -30.01
N THR A 944 -5.50 15.51 -29.92
CA THR A 944 -6.65 15.27 -29.04
C THR A 944 -7.94 15.14 -29.84
N MET A 945 -8.95 14.46 -29.30
CA MET A 945 -10.25 14.24 -29.95
C MET A 945 -11.48 14.62 -29.11
N GLN A 946 -12.55 14.99 -29.81
CA GLN A 946 -13.92 15.02 -29.31
C GLN A 946 -14.83 14.29 -30.30
N LEU A 947 -15.71 13.41 -29.79
CA LEU A 947 -16.52 12.50 -30.59
C LEU A 947 -18.01 12.85 -30.50
N THR A 948 -18.69 12.90 -31.64
CA THR A 948 -20.15 13.06 -31.74
C THR A 948 -20.73 11.97 -32.62
N VAL A 949 -21.73 11.24 -32.10
CA VAL A 949 -22.41 10.14 -32.81
C VAL A 949 -23.89 10.48 -32.92
N ASN A 950 -24.42 10.48 -34.15
CA ASN A 950 -25.81 10.82 -34.46
C ASN A 950 -26.30 12.19 -33.91
N GLY A 951 -25.38 13.13 -33.67
CA GLY A 951 -25.66 14.44 -33.10
C GLY A 951 -25.64 14.49 -31.56
N LEU A 952 -25.24 13.41 -30.90
CA LEU A 952 -24.96 13.36 -29.47
C LEU A 952 -23.44 13.36 -29.27
N THR A 953 -22.91 14.42 -28.65
CA THR A 953 -21.51 14.48 -28.24
C THR A 953 -21.29 13.55 -27.05
N ILE A 954 -20.25 12.73 -27.12
CA ILE A 954 -19.80 11.88 -26.02
C ILE A 954 -18.92 12.77 -25.13
N PRO A 955 -19.30 13.03 -23.87
CA PRO A 955 -18.52 13.88 -22.99
C PRO A 955 -17.21 13.20 -22.63
N ASN A 956 -16.11 13.97 -22.63
CA ASN A 956 -14.78 13.58 -22.14
C ASN A 956 -14.41 12.13 -22.46
N ILE A 957 -14.03 11.87 -23.70
CA ILE A 957 -13.49 10.55 -24.10
C ILE A 957 -12.04 10.42 -23.67
N ASP A 958 -11.59 9.20 -23.36
CA ASP A 958 -10.19 8.91 -23.07
C ASP A 958 -9.31 9.33 -24.25
N GLN A 959 -8.29 10.14 -23.97
CA GLN A 959 -7.38 10.70 -24.96
C GLN A 959 -6.13 9.82 -25.18
N LEU A 960 -5.92 8.81 -24.33
CA LEU A 960 -4.83 7.83 -24.45
C LEU A 960 -5.31 6.50 -25.07
N SER A 961 -6.63 6.31 -25.19
CA SER A 961 -7.25 5.20 -25.91
C SER A 961 -7.76 5.62 -27.29
N ASN A 962 -7.51 4.80 -28.31
CA ASN A 962 -8.16 4.94 -29.63
C ASN A 962 -9.51 4.20 -29.70
N HIS A 963 -9.93 3.52 -28.63
CA HIS A 963 -11.14 2.69 -28.56
C HIS A 963 -12.26 3.37 -27.77
N VAL A 964 -13.47 3.44 -28.34
CA VAL A 964 -14.66 4.00 -27.67
C VAL A 964 -15.91 3.13 -27.90
N ASP A 965 -16.65 2.81 -26.83
CA ASP A 965 -17.97 2.19 -26.93
C ASP A 965 -19.01 3.23 -27.41
N ILE A 966 -19.44 3.09 -28.67
CA ILE A 966 -20.47 3.94 -29.28
C ILE A 966 -21.85 3.29 -29.27
N GLY A 967 -22.00 2.07 -28.72
CA GLY A 967 -23.22 1.27 -28.75
C GLY A 967 -24.46 2.02 -28.24
N ARG A 968 -24.32 2.80 -27.15
CA ARG A 968 -25.41 3.60 -26.57
C ARG A 968 -25.87 4.79 -27.42
N TYR A 969 -25.18 5.10 -28.53
CA TYR A 969 -25.48 6.21 -29.45
C TYR A 969 -25.87 5.75 -30.87
N LEU A 970 -25.78 4.45 -31.17
CA LEU A 970 -26.10 3.89 -32.49
C LEU A 970 -27.61 3.69 -32.72
N GLN A 971 -28.03 3.70 -33.99
CA GLN A 971 -29.40 3.41 -34.42
C GLN A 971 -29.42 2.45 -35.62
N ALA A 972 -30.54 1.76 -35.85
CA ALA A 972 -30.72 0.93 -37.04
C ALA A 972 -30.76 1.79 -38.33
N GLY A 973 -30.16 1.32 -39.42
CA GLY A 973 -29.99 2.09 -40.64
C GLY A 973 -28.85 3.12 -40.53
N LYS A 974 -29.05 4.32 -41.08
CA LYS A 974 -27.99 5.32 -41.22
C LYS A 974 -27.52 5.88 -39.88
N ASN A 975 -26.21 5.78 -39.65
CA ASN A 975 -25.49 6.45 -38.57
C ASN A 975 -24.56 7.54 -39.13
N THR A 976 -24.21 8.51 -38.30
CA THR A 976 -23.22 9.56 -38.58
C THR A 976 -22.24 9.63 -37.42
N VAL A 977 -20.95 9.58 -37.72
CA VAL A 977 -19.86 9.78 -36.75
C VAL A 977 -19.09 11.03 -37.16
N THR A 978 -18.89 11.93 -36.21
CA THR A 978 -18.12 13.16 -36.39
C THR A 978 -17.03 13.21 -35.32
N VAL A 979 -15.78 13.40 -35.74
CA VAL A 979 -14.61 13.50 -34.86
C VAL A 979 -13.97 14.86 -35.06
N GLN A 980 -13.87 15.65 -33.99
CA GLN A 980 -13.10 16.89 -33.97
C GLN A 980 -11.69 16.59 -33.46
N VAL A 981 -10.66 17.11 -34.14
CA VAL A 981 -9.24 16.87 -33.82
C VAL A 981 -8.45 18.19 -33.83
N THR A 982 -7.65 18.44 -32.79
CA THR A 982 -6.84 19.66 -32.64
C THR A 982 -5.35 19.41 -32.92
N SER A 983 -4.64 20.41 -33.46
CA SER A 983 -3.18 20.48 -33.42
C SER A 983 -2.67 21.57 -32.46
N ASN A 984 -1.37 21.56 -32.17
CA ASN A 984 -0.65 22.76 -31.72
C ASN A 984 -0.33 23.68 -32.92
N LEU A 985 0.63 24.62 -32.79
CA LEU A 985 1.05 25.52 -33.88
C LEU A 985 2.37 25.13 -34.58
N ALA A 986 3.01 23.99 -34.26
CA ALA A 986 4.35 23.64 -34.78
C ALA A 986 4.47 23.83 -36.30
N ASN A 987 3.50 23.30 -37.06
CA ASN A 987 3.49 23.34 -38.51
C ASN A 987 3.48 24.76 -39.11
N VAL A 988 3.09 25.79 -38.35
CA VAL A 988 3.06 27.21 -38.77
C VAL A 988 4.02 28.12 -37.99
N LYS A 989 4.67 27.62 -36.93
CA LYS A 989 5.46 28.43 -35.97
C LYS A 989 6.83 27.87 -35.59
N SER A 990 7.08 26.58 -35.80
CA SER A 990 8.30 25.89 -35.40
C SER A 990 9.11 25.43 -36.63
N ASN A 991 10.35 24.99 -36.39
CA ASN A 991 11.21 24.43 -37.44
C ASN A 991 10.92 22.94 -37.72
N TYR A 992 10.03 22.31 -36.96
CA TYR A 992 9.63 20.91 -37.11
C TYR A 992 8.29 20.78 -37.85
N THR A 993 8.03 19.59 -38.40
CA THR A 993 6.71 19.22 -38.90
C THR A 993 6.14 18.13 -38.00
N GLN A 994 4.89 18.25 -37.56
CA GLN A 994 4.22 17.23 -36.77
C GLN A 994 3.00 16.68 -37.51
N GLU A 995 2.85 15.36 -37.44
CA GLU A 995 1.73 14.62 -38.02
C GLU A 995 0.48 14.79 -37.16
N PHE A 996 -0.47 15.61 -37.62
CA PHE A 996 -1.79 15.80 -36.99
C PHE A 996 -2.92 15.22 -37.84
N GLY A 997 -4.02 14.89 -37.18
CA GLY A 997 -5.25 14.40 -37.79
C GLY A 997 -5.74 13.07 -37.24
N LEU A 998 -6.82 12.58 -37.85
CA LEU A 998 -7.30 11.21 -37.72
C LEU A 998 -6.58 10.36 -38.79
N ILE A 999 -5.84 9.35 -38.35
CA ILE A 999 -4.92 8.55 -39.18
C ILE A 999 -5.38 7.10 -39.12
N GLY A 1000 -5.78 6.55 -40.28
CA GLY A 1000 -6.56 5.32 -40.35
C GLY A 1000 -5.73 4.01 -40.27
N PRO A 1001 -6.42 2.85 -40.33
CA PRO A 1001 -7.85 2.68 -40.58
C PRO A 1001 -8.72 2.91 -39.34
N VAL A 1002 -9.93 3.43 -39.52
CA VAL A 1002 -10.96 3.51 -38.46
C VAL A 1002 -11.89 2.31 -38.59
N THR A 1003 -11.94 1.47 -37.56
CA THR A 1003 -12.66 0.18 -37.58
C THR A 1003 -13.80 0.16 -36.56
N VAL A 1004 -15.00 -0.22 -37.01
CA VAL A 1004 -16.14 -0.48 -36.13
C VAL A 1004 -16.20 -1.98 -35.86
N THR A 1005 -16.22 -2.37 -34.58
CA THR A 1005 -16.29 -3.75 -34.10
C THR A 1005 -17.62 -4.00 -33.38
N PRO A 1006 -18.61 -4.59 -34.05
CA PRO A 1006 -19.89 -4.94 -33.43
C PRO A 1006 -19.75 -6.01 -32.35
N TYR A 1007 -20.47 -5.84 -31.25
CA TYR A 1007 -20.64 -6.84 -30.21
C TYR A 1007 -22.13 -7.06 -29.93
N ARG A 1008 -22.45 -8.23 -29.37
CA ARG A 1008 -23.80 -8.55 -28.88
C ARG A 1008 -23.79 -8.65 -27.36
N GLN A 1009 -24.61 -7.82 -26.72
CA GLN A 1009 -24.88 -7.81 -25.30
C GLN A 1009 -26.04 -8.76 -24.98
N VAL A 1010 -25.91 -9.57 -23.94
CA VAL A 1010 -26.98 -10.47 -23.47
C VAL A 1010 -27.04 -10.47 -21.94
N SER A 1011 -28.16 -9.97 -21.40
CA SER A 1011 -28.45 -9.96 -19.97
C SER A 1011 -28.56 -11.38 -19.41
N LEU A 1012 -28.00 -11.61 -18.22
CA LEU A 1012 -28.01 -12.89 -17.53
C LEU A 1012 -29.13 -12.95 -16.48
N SER A 1013 -29.67 -14.15 -16.28
CA SER A 1013 -30.47 -14.47 -15.10
C SER A 1013 -29.59 -15.22 -14.11
N VAL A 1014 -29.23 -14.60 -12.98
CA VAL A 1014 -28.41 -15.24 -11.93
C VAL A 1014 -29.18 -16.43 -11.34
N PRO A 1015 -28.67 -17.67 -11.44
CA PRO A 1015 -29.29 -18.84 -10.82
C PRO A 1015 -29.45 -18.65 -9.31
N GLN A 1016 -30.55 -19.13 -8.74
CA GLN A 1016 -30.82 -19.03 -7.30
C GLN A 1016 -30.45 -20.34 -6.60
N VAL A 1017 -29.89 -20.24 -5.39
CA VAL A 1017 -29.51 -21.37 -4.54
C VAL A 1017 -30.75 -22.17 -4.13
N ASP A 1018 -30.77 -23.48 -4.41
CA ASP A 1018 -31.89 -24.37 -4.09
C ASP A 1018 -31.83 -24.83 -2.63
N LYS A 1019 -32.57 -24.12 -1.77
CA LYS A 1019 -32.78 -24.52 -0.37
C LYS A 1019 -33.93 -25.51 -0.17
N GLY A 1020 -34.60 -25.94 -1.23
CA GLY A 1020 -35.79 -26.78 -1.18
C GLY A 1020 -35.55 -28.22 -0.71
N ILE A 1021 -34.30 -28.71 -0.69
CA ILE A 1021 -33.96 -29.95 0.02
C ILE A 1021 -33.75 -29.66 1.51
N LEU A 1022 -32.92 -28.66 1.85
CA LEU A 1022 -32.64 -28.23 3.22
C LEU A 1022 -33.93 -27.92 4.00
N GLU A 1023 -34.87 -27.22 3.40
CA GLU A 1023 -36.22 -26.95 3.93
C GLU A 1023 -36.95 -28.23 4.37
N LYS A 1024 -37.08 -29.20 3.46
CA LYS A 1024 -37.79 -30.47 3.71
C LYS A 1024 -37.07 -31.32 4.77
N VAL A 1025 -35.74 -31.26 4.81
CA VAL A 1025 -34.93 -31.97 5.82
C VAL A 1025 -35.06 -31.31 7.19
N ILE A 1026 -35.12 -29.98 7.27
CA ILE A 1026 -35.43 -29.22 8.50
C ILE A 1026 -36.85 -29.53 8.99
N ASP A 1027 -37.85 -29.49 8.10
CA ASP A 1027 -39.25 -29.79 8.44
C ASP A 1027 -39.41 -31.23 8.94
N TYR A 1028 -38.76 -32.20 8.29
CA TYR A 1028 -38.77 -33.59 8.74
C TYR A 1028 -38.06 -33.76 10.09
N ALA A 1029 -36.89 -33.14 10.26
CA ALA A 1029 -36.15 -33.17 11.52
C ALA A 1029 -36.92 -32.51 12.67
N GLN A 1030 -37.61 -31.40 12.42
CA GLN A 1030 -38.48 -30.75 13.39
C GLN A 1030 -39.64 -31.66 13.78
N GLN A 1031 -40.29 -32.32 12.80
CA GLN A 1031 -41.33 -33.33 13.06
C GLN A 1031 -40.81 -34.53 13.86
N GLN A 1032 -39.54 -34.92 13.70
CA GLN A 1032 -38.94 -35.95 14.55
C GLN A 1032 -38.74 -35.41 15.98
N ALA A 1033 -38.11 -34.24 16.15
CA ALA A 1033 -37.88 -33.63 17.46
C ALA A 1033 -39.16 -33.40 18.29
N ASP A 1034 -40.24 -32.98 17.63
CA ASP A 1034 -41.55 -32.75 18.26
C ASP A 1034 -42.34 -34.05 18.51
N SER A 1035 -41.82 -35.21 18.09
CA SER A 1035 -42.48 -36.50 18.30
C SER A 1035 -42.13 -37.12 19.65
N SER A 1036 -43.09 -37.78 20.30
CA SER A 1036 -42.84 -38.56 21.53
C SER A 1036 -42.00 -39.83 21.29
N ALA A 1037 -41.54 -40.08 20.06
CA ALA A 1037 -40.53 -41.09 19.78
C ALA A 1037 -39.11 -40.54 20.03
N PHE A 1038 -38.90 -39.22 19.86
CA PHE A 1038 -37.61 -38.57 20.16
C PHE A 1038 -37.27 -38.65 21.65
N ASP A 1039 -38.26 -38.64 22.54
CA ASP A 1039 -38.08 -38.90 23.98
C ASP A 1039 -37.41 -40.27 24.28
N GLN A 1040 -37.56 -41.24 23.37
CA GLN A 1040 -36.99 -42.59 23.51
C GLN A 1040 -35.60 -42.73 22.85
N VAL A 1041 -35.11 -41.69 22.17
CA VAL A 1041 -33.77 -41.65 21.58
C VAL A 1041 -32.72 -41.46 22.69
N ILE A 1042 -31.53 -41.99 22.46
CA ILE A 1042 -30.42 -41.93 23.41
C ILE A 1042 -29.87 -40.48 23.56
N PRO A 1043 -29.52 -39.99 24.77
CA PRO A 1043 -29.18 -38.60 25.03
C PRO A 1043 -28.13 -37.97 24.09
N ASP A 1044 -27.08 -38.70 23.76
CA ASP A 1044 -25.95 -38.17 22.98
C ASP A 1044 -26.40 -37.85 21.55
N VAL A 1045 -27.29 -38.68 21.00
CA VAL A 1045 -27.94 -38.46 19.70
C VAL A 1045 -28.96 -37.33 19.78
N GLN A 1046 -29.75 -37.23 20.87
CA GLN A 1046 -30.67 -36.09 21.05
C GLN A 1046 -29.91 -34.75 21.00
N ALA A 1047 -28.73 -34.69 21.62
CA ALA A 1047 -27.88 -33.50 21.66
C ALA A 1047 -27.22 -33.18 20.30
N SER A 1048 -26.62 -34.17 19.62
CA SER A 1048 -25.98 -33.94 18.32
C SER A 1048 -27.00 -33.57 17.23
N PHE A 1049 -28.16 -34.21 17.25
CA PHE A 1049 -29.30 -33.90 16.37
C PHE A 1049 -29.82 -32.48 16.57
N ALA A 1050 -30.03 -32.04 17.82
CA ALA A 1050 -30.51 -30.69 18.11
C ALA A 1050 -29.53 -29.61 17.62
N SER A 1051 -28.22 -29.86 17.74
CA SER A 1051 -27.16 -28.98 17.23
C SER A 1051 -27.20 -28.88 15.70
N ALA A 1052 -27.22 -30.01 14.99
CA ALA A 1052 -27.30 -30.02 13.52
C ALA A 1052 -28.59 -29.38 12.99
N LEU A 1053 -29.72 -29.58 13.67
CA LEU A 1053 -30.99 -28.96 13.32
C LEU A 1053 -30.97 -27.44 13.49
N GLN A 1054 -30.25 -26.91 14.49
CA GLN A 1054 -30.08 -25.48 14.66
C GLN A 1054 -29.17 -24.88 13.56
N GLN A 1055 -28.02 -25.50 13.30
CA GLN A 1055 -27.08 -25.07 12.25
C GLN A 1055 -27.75 -25.07 10.87
N ALA A 1056 -28.54 -26.12 10.55
CA ALA A 1056 -29.32 -26.19 9.33
C ALA A 1056 -30.33 -25.04 9.21
N LYS A 1057 -31.01 -24.66 10.29
CA LYS A 1057 -31.93 -23.51 10.33
C LYS A 1057 -31.22 -22.16 10.19
N GLU A 1058 -29.95 -22.06 10.60
CA GLU A 1058 -29.13 -20.87 10.41
C GLU A 1058 -28.71 -20.74 8.94
N VAL A 1059 -28.17 -21.81 8.32
CA VAL A 1059 -27.84 -21.86 6.88
C VAL A 1059 -29.08 -21.67 5.99
N TYR A 1060 -30.27 -22.14 6.42
CA TYR A 1060 -31.51 -21.87 5.68
C TYR A 1060 -31.89 -20.38 5.67
N ARG A 1061 -31.75 -19.69 6.81
CA ARG A 1061 -32.08 -18.25 6.96
C ARG A 1061 -31.05 -17.32 6.31
N ASP A 1062 -29.80 -17.74 6.23
CA ASP A 1062 -28.71 -16.96 5.66
C ASP A 1062 -28.96 -16.61 4.17
N GLY A 1063 -29.08 -15.32 3.86
CA GLY A 1063 -29.34 -14.83 2.50
C GLY A 1063 -28.14 -14.86 1.54
N SER A 1064 -26.93 -15.13 2.05
CA SER A 1064 -25.69 -15.25 1.26
C SER A 1064 -25.18 -16.69 1.11
N ALA A 1065 -25.69 -17.65 1.89
CA ALA A 1065 -25.27 -19.05 1.84
C ALA A 1065 -25.26 -19.65 0.41
N VAL A 1066 -24.06 -20.00 -0.06
CA VAL A 1066 -23.81 -20.68 -1.35
C VAL A 1066 -24.36 -22.10 -1.37
N GLN A 1067 -24.56 -22.65 -2.57
CA GLN A 1067 -25.15 -23.99 -2.76
C GLN A 1067 -24.40 -25.10 -2.00
N GLN A 1068 -23.07 -25.07 -1.98
CA GLN A 1068 -22.25 -26.04 -1.24
C GLN A 1068 -22.54 -26.05 0.27
N THR A 1069 -22.75 -24.88 0.88
CA THR A 1069 -23.06 -24.75 2.31
C THR A 1069 -24.46 -25.27 2.61
N VAL A 1070 -25.43 -24.97 1.74
CA VAL A 1070 -26.80 -25.50 1.82
C VAL A 1070 -26.82 -27.03 1.69
N ASP A 1071 -26.02 -27.58 0.79
CA ASP A 1071 -25.92 -29.02 0.58
C ASP A 1071 -25.25 -29.75 1.75
N LEU A 1072 -24.14 -29.19 2.27
CA LEU A 1072 -23.48 -29.72 3.47
C LEU A 1072 -24.41 -29.69 4.69
N ALA A 1073 -25.21 -28.64 4.86
CA ALA A 1073 -26.14 -28.50 5.97
C ALA A 1073 -27.24 -29.58 5.97
N TRP A 1074 -27.86 -29.87 4.81
CA TRP A 1074 -28.88 -30.91 4.76
C TRP A 1074 -28.29 -32.33 4.83
N GLN A 1075 -27.09 -32.57 4.29
CA GLN A 1075 -26.39 -33.85 4.43
C GLN A 1075 -25.98 -34.13 5.88
N THR A 1076 -25.50 -33.10 6.60
CA THR A 1076 -25.17 -33.20 8.04
C THR A 1076 -26.43 -33.49 8.86
N LEU A 1077 -27.52 -32.75 8.66
CA LEU A 1077 -28.77 -33.00 9.36
C LEU A 1077 -29.38 -34.37 9.02
N MET A 1078 -29.28 -34.84 7.77
CA MET A 1078 -29.70 -36.19 7.37
C MET A 1078 -28.87 -37.29 8.05
N THR A 1079 -27.58 -37.03 8.29
CA THR A 1079 -26.70 -37.95 9.04
C THR A 1079 -27.16 -38.08 10.49
N GLU A 1080 -27.57 -36.99 11.14
CA GLU A 1080 -28.16 -37.06 12.49
C GLU A 1080 -29.58 -37.66 12.49
N ILE A 1081 -30.41 -37.41 11.48
CA ILE A 1081 -31.72 -38.07 11.30
C ILE A 1081 -31.58 -39.60 11.32
N HIS A 1082 -30.57 -40.15 10.64
CA HIS A 1082 -30.34 -41.60 10.64
C HIS A 1082 -29.97 -42.17 12.02
N LYS A 1083 -29.40 -41.36 12.92
CA LYS A 1083 -29.07 -41.80 14.29
C LYS A 1083 -30.29 -41.93 15.19
N LEU A 1084 -31.45 -41.39 14.84
CA LEU A 1084 -32.68 -41.48 15.64
C LEU A 1084 -33.21 -42.92 15.81
N GLY A 1085 -32.67 -43.90 15.08
CA GLY A 1085 -32.89 -45.32 15.32
C GLY A 1085 -32.22 -45.87 16.59
N PHE A 1086 -31.26 -45.15 17.16
CA PHE A 1086 -30.63 -45.50 18.44
C PHE A 1086 -31.55 -45.08 19.60
N VAL A 1087 -32.32 -46.05 20.08
CA VAL A 1087 -33.30 -45.88 21.17
C VAL A 1087 -32.89 -46.62 22.43
N ARG A 1088 -33.26 -46.06 23.58
CA ARG A 1088 -32.97 -46.59 24.92
C ARG A 1088 -33.64 -47.95 25.12
N GLY A 1089 -32.94 -48.91 25.73
CA GLY A 1089 -33.54 -50.21 26.08
C GLY A 1089 -34.53 -50.13 27.24
N ASP A 1090 -35.59 -50.95 27.23
CA ASP A 1090 -36.47 -51.11 28.39
C ASP A 1090 -35.77 -51.93 29.47
N LYS A 1091 -35.29 -51.23 30.49
CA LYS A 1091 -34.57 -51.79 31.65
C LYS A 1091 -35.49 -52.35 32.74
N THR A 1092 -36.80 -52.42 32.52
CA THR A 1092 -37.75 -52.86 33.55
C THR A 1092 -37.52 -54.31 33.99
N SER A 1093 -37.24 -55.20 33.03
CA SER A 1093 -36.91 -56.60 33.30
C SER A 1093 -35.51 -56.75 33.91
N LEU A 1094 -34.49 -56.05 33.37
CA LEU A 1094 -33.14 -55.99 33.93
C LEU A 1094 -33.12 -55.54 35.39
N ARG A 1095 -33.89 -54.49 35.75
CA ARG A 1095 -34.01 -54.07 37.15
C ARG A 1095 -34.56 -55.18 38.03
N LEU A 1096 -35.67 -55.79 37.65
CA LEU A 1096 -36.30 -56.86 38.45
C LEU A 1096 -35.37 -58.07 38.60
N LEU A 1097 -34.56 -58.37 37.57
CA LEU A 1097 -33.57 -59.43 37.59
C LEU A 1097 -32.37 -59.08 38.49
N ILE A 1098 -31.91 -57.83 38.49
CA ILE A 1098 -30.89 -57.31 39.41
C ILE A 1098 -31.40 -57.37 40.86
N GLU A 1099 -32.60 -56.84 41.14
CA GLU A 1099 -33.26 -56.91 42.45
C GLU A 1099 -33.37 -58.36 42.95
N THR A 1100 -33.73 -59.30 42.07
CA THR A 1100 -33.78 -60.73 42.40
C THR A 1100 -32.39 -61.33 42.62
N ALA A 1101 -31.39 -60.94 41.82
CA ALA A 1101 -30.01 -61.38 41.97
C ALA A 1101 -29.37 -60.89 43.28
N GLU A 1102 -29.69 -59.70 43.75
CA GLU A 1102 -29.22 -59.19 45.04
C GLU A 1102 -29.65 -60.07 46.23
N GLU A 1103 -30.81 -60.74 46.17
CA GLU A 1103 -31.22 -61.73 47.17
C GLU A 1103 -30.30 -62.97 47.20
N PHE A 1104 -29.86 -63.45 46.03
CA PHE A 1104 -28.87 -64.53 45.92
C PHE A 1104 -27.49 -64.06 46.40
N GLN A 1105 -27.08 -62.84 46.04
CA GLN A 1105 -25.82 -62.24 46.46
C GLN A 1105 -25.75 -62.08 47.99
N ALA A 1106 -26.86 -61.72 48.65
CA ALA A 1106 -26.97 -61.65 50.10
C ALA A 1106 -26.82 -63.02 50.79
N ASN A 1107 -27.06 -64.12 50.08
CA ASN A 1107 -26.97 -65.51 50.57
C ASN A 1107 -25.76 -66.28 50.02
N ILE A 1108 -24.83 -65.60 49.34
CA ILE A 1108 -23.87 -66.24 48.42
C ILE A 1108 -22.93 -67.27 49.07
N SER A 1109 -22.67 -67.15 50.37
CA SER A 1109 -21.87 -68.09 51.17
C SER A 1109 -22.46 -69.50 51.32
N ARG A 1110 -23.75 -69.69 50.95
CA ARG A 1110 -24.42 -71.00 50.93
C ARG A 1110 -24.17 -71.80 49.66
N TYR A 1111 -23.54 -71.18 48.65
CA TYR A 1111 -23.29 -71.75 47.34
C TYR A 1111 -21.83 -72.14 47.17
N THR A 1112 -21.49 -72.89 46.12
CA THR A 1112 -20.11 -73.28 45.82
C THR A 1112 -19.27 -72.07 45.37
N PRO A 1113 -18.02 -71.90 45.83
CA PRO A 1113 -17.16 -70.79 45.41
C PRO A 1113 -17.01 -70.68 43.89
N ALA A 1114 -16.97 -71.82 43.20
CA ALA A 1114 -16.86 -71.91 41.74
C ALA A 1114 -18.07 -71.32 40.97
N THR A 1115 -19.25 -71.25 41.61
CA THR A 1115 -20.46 -70.65 41.00
C THR A 1115 -20.75 -69.25 41.55
N ALA A 1116 -20.31 -68.97 42.78
CA ALA A 1116 -20.50 -67.69 43.46
C ALA A 1116 -19.77 -66.50 42.81
N ALA A 1117 -18.48 -66.63 42.54
CA ALA A 1117 -17.66 -65.48 42.10
C ALA A 1117 -18.03 -64.93 40.71
N PRO A 1118 -18.27 -65.75 39.66
CA PRO A 1118 -18.69 -65.25 38.35
C PRO A 1118 -20.06 -64.56 38.40
N PHE A 1119 -20.94 -65.00 39.31
CA PHE A 1119 -22.25 -64.40 39.50
C PHE A 1119 -22.16 -62.97 40.07
N THR A 1120 -21.32 -62.73 41.07
CA THR A 1120 -21.09 -61.36 41.57
C THR A 1120 -20.52 -60.43 40.50
N GLU A 1121 -19.61 -60.91 39.66
CA GLU A 1121 -19.02 -60.14 38.56
C GLU A 1121 -20.07 -59.74 37.51
N ILE A 1122 -20.91 -60.70 37.10
CA ILE A 1122 -21.98 -60.48 36.12
C ILE A 1122 -23.08 -59.57 36.69
N LEU A 1123 -23.39 -59.64 37.98
CA LEU A 1123 -24.32 -58.71 38.65
C LEU A 1123 -23.78 -57.26 38.64
N ASN A 1124 -22.48 -57.06 38.81
CA ASN A 1124 -21.87 -55.73 38.69
C ASN A 1124 -21.92 -55.21 37.23
N ALA A 1125 -21.66 -56.08 36.25
CA ALA A 1125 -21.77 -55.73 34.84
C ALA A 1125 -23.22 -55.38 34.43
N ALA A 1126 -24.20 -56.12 34.94
CA ALA A 1126 -25.62 -55.86 34.74
C ALA A 1126 -26.06 -54.51 35.33
N ASN A 1127 -25.57 -54.15 36.52
CA ASN A 1127 -25.78 -52.82 37.10
C ASN A 1127 -25.14 -51.71 36.24
N GLY A 1128 -23.94 -51.92 35.69
CA GLY A 1128 -23.31 -50.97 34.78
C GLY A 1128 -24.16 -50.69 33.52
N VAL A 1129 -24.78 -51.72 32.94
CA VAL A 1129 -25.74 -51.56 31.83
C VAL A 1129 -27.05 -50.92 32.32
N TYR A 1130 -27.48 -51.17 33.55
CA TYR A 1130 -28.67 -50.52 34.12
C TYR A 1130 -28.48 -48.99 34.30
N ASP A 1131 -27.28 -48.55 34.66
CA ASP A 1131 -26.93 -47.15 34.92
C ASP A 1131 -26.54 -46.31 33.68
N ASP A 1132 -26.48 -46.89 32.46
CA ASP A 1132 -26.09 -46.21 31.20
C ASP A 1132 -27.31 -45.92 30.28
N GLU A 1133 -27.85 -44.70 30.24
CA GLU A 1133 -29.15 -44.40 29.59
C GLU A 1133 -29.08 -44.21 28.05
N ASN A 1134 -27.89 -44.28 27.44
CA ASN A 1134 -27.74 -44.53 26.01
C ASN A 1134 -27.72 -46.04 25.69
N ALA A 1135 -27.61 -46.94 26.69
CA ALA A 1135 -27.65 -48.39 26.46
C ALA A 1135 -28.94 -48.82 25.75
N MET A 1136 -28.76 -49.56 24.67
CA MET A 1136 -29.81 -50.01 23.77
C MET A 1136 -30.42 -51.33 24.26
N GLN A 1137 -31.53 -51.74 23.65
CA GLN A 1137 -32.20 -53.00 23.98
C GLN A 1137 -31.30 -54.24 23.81
N SER A 1138 -30.31 -54.19 22.92
CA SER A 1138 -29.27 -55.22 22.75
C SER A 1138 -28.47 -55.44 24.03
N ASP A 1139 -28.10 -54.34 24.69
CA ASP A 1139 -27.13 -54.32 25.77
C ASP A 1139 -27.85 -54.73 27.06
N VAL A 1140 -29.06 -54.22 27.24
CA VAL A 1140 -30.01 -54.64 28.28
C VAL A 1140 -30.33 -56.13 28.17
N ALA A 1141 -30.66 -56.64 26.97
CA ALA A 1141 -30.97 -58.06 26.78
C ALA A 1141 -29.73 -58.97 26.99
N ALA A 1142 -28.53 -58.51 26.64
CA ALA A 1142 -27.28 -59.22 26.92
C ALA A 1142 -27.01 -59.28 28.44
N ALA A 1143 -27.20 -58.16 29.15
CA ALA A 1143 -27.09 -58.10 30.62
C ALA A 1143 -28.12 -59.02 31.30
N GLU A 1144 -29.38 -59.00 30.85
CA GLU A 1144 -30.44 -59.87 31.36
C GLU A 1144 -30.11 -61.35 31.17
N ASN A 1145 -29.76 -61.77 29.95
CA ASN A 1145 -29.42 -63.15 29.68
C ASN A 1145 -28.20 -63.60 30.51
N ASN A 1146 -27.14 -62.80 30.55
CA ASN A 1146 -25.92 -63.15 31.28
C ASN A 1146 -26.19 -63.29 32.78
N LEU A 1147 -26.92 -62.33 33.38
CA LEU A 1147 -27.27 -62.38 34.80
C LEU A 1147 -28.20 -63.56 35.13
N LEU A 1148 -29.22 -63.82 34.30
CA LEU A 1148 -30.11 -64.96 34.48
C LEU A 1148 -29.36 -66.29 34.39
N GLN A 1149 -28.45 -66.44 33.42
CA GLN A 1149 -27.60 -67.63 33.33
C GLN A 1149 -26.68 -67.77 34.54
N ALA A 1150 -26.14 -66.67 35.07
CA ALA A 1150 -25.32 -66.70 36.27
C ALA A 1150 -26.12 -67.14 37.51
N MET A 1151 -27.32 -66.60 37.71
CA MET A 1151 -28.27 -67.04 38.76
C MET A 1151 -28.62 -68.52 38.63
N LEU A 1152 -28.95 -68.97 37.41
CA LEU A 1152 -29.29 -70.37 37.10
C LEU A 1152 -28.10 -71.33 37.27
N ASN A 1153 -26.87 -70.82 37.33
CA ASN A 1153 -25.66 -71.62 37.54
C ASN A 1153 -25.21 -71.72 39.00
N LEU A 1154 -25.80 -70.96 39.94
CA LEU A 1154 -25.52 -71.09 41.38
C LEU A 1154 -25.87 -72.50 41.90
N ARG A 1155 -24.95 -73.15 42.61
CA ARG A 1155 -25.15 -74.50 43.20
C ARG A 1155 -24.93 -74.47 44.70
N TYR A 1156 -25.86 -75.05 45.47
CA TYR A 1156 -25.68 -75.26 46.91
C TYR A 1156 -24.58 -76.31 47.16
N GLN A 1157 -23.90 -76.18 48.30
CA GLN A 1157 -22.98 -77.20 48.82
C GLN A 1157 -23.79 -78.41 49.33
N ALA A 1158 -23.29 -79.64 49.17
CA ALA A 1158 -23.99 -80.88 49.55
C ALA A 1158 -23.86 -81.23 51.05
N ASP A 1159 -24.91 -81.83 51.62
CA ASP A 1159 -24.92 -82.41 52.96
C ASP A 1159 -24.35 -83.84 52.91
N LYS A 1160 -23.25 -84.08 53.64
CA LYS A 1160 -22.49 -85.34 53.59
C LYS A 1160 -22.69 -86.25 54.79
N SER A 1161 -23.57 -85.89 55.71
CA SER A 1161 -23.78 -86.57 57.00
C SER A 1161 -24.14 -88.06 56.89
N ILE A 1162 -24.82 -88.47 55.81
CA ILE A 1162 -25.21 -89.88 55.58
C ILE A 1162 -24.03 -90.71 55.05
N LEU A 1163 -23.22 -90.14 54.15
CA LEU A 1163 -22.04 -90.78 53.57
C LEU A 1163 -20.97 -91.07 54.64
N GLU A 1164 -20.75 -90.09 55.53
CA GLU A 1164 -19.89 -90.19 56.72
C GLU A 1164 -20.27 -91.40 57.61
N GLY A 1165 -21.56 -91.57 57.87
CA GLY A 1165 -22.08 -92.66 58.70
C GLY A 1165 -21.89 -94.06 58.09
N LEU A 1166 -22.11 -94.19 56.77
CA LEU A 1166 -22.03 -95.49 56.09
C LEU A 1166 -20.60 -95.97 55.86
N LEU A 1167 -19.66 -95.06 55.65
CA LEU A 1167 -18.22 -95.37 55.67
C LEU A 1167 -17.77 -95.98 57.00
N ALA A 1168 -18.32 -95.50 58.12
CA ALA A 1168 -18.06 -96.04 59.45
C ALA A 1168 -18.79 -97.37 59.75
N GLU A 1169 -19.84 -97.72 59.00
CA GLU A 1169 -20.56 -99.01 59.09
C GLU A 1169 -19.87 -100.11 58.29
N ALA A 1170 -19.49 -99.80 57.06
CA ALA A 1170 -18.85 -100.69 56.09
C ALA A 1170 -17.63 -101.44 56.68
N ALA A 1171 -16.82 -100.76 57.49
CA ALA A 1171 -15.57 -101.27 58.06
C ALA A 1171 -15.68 -102.48 59.02
N LYS A 1172 -16.86 -103.11 59.18
CA LYS A 1172 -17.17 -104.11 60.23
C LYS A 1172 -17.41 -105.55 59.73
N ILE A 1173 -17.43 -105.82 58.42
CA ILE A 1173 -17.99 -107.06 57.85
C ILE A 1173 -17.01 -108.25 57.86
N ASP A 1174 -17.49 -109.43 58.30
CA ASP A 1174 -16.79 -110.72 58.15
C ASP A 1174 -17.04 -111.32 56.76
N ARG A 1175 -15.94 -111.74 56.12
CA ARG A 1175 -15.87 -112.12 54.71
C ARG A 1175 -16.11 -113.61 54.47
N SER A 1176 -16.21 -114.42 55.53
CA SER A 1176 -16.19 -115.89 55.47
C SER A 1176 -17.54 -116.59 55.27
N LEU A 1177 -18.66 -115.86 55.42
CA LEU A 1177 -20.02 -116.42 55.42
C LEU A 1177 -20.73 -116.40 54.05
N TYR A 1178 -20.10 -115.85 53.03
CA TYR A 1178 -20.76 -115.43 51.78
C TYR A 1178 -20.01 -115.89 50.52
N THR A 1179 -20.66 -115.82 49.36
CA THR A 1179 -20.05 -116.17 48.08
C THR A 1179 -18.97 -115.17 47.67
N SER A 1180 -17.87 -115.67 47.11
CA SER A 1180 -16.68 -114.90 46.73
C SER A 1180 -16.97 -113.68 45.84
N GLU A 1181 -17.88 -113.84 44.89
CA GLU A 1181 -18.34 -112.81 43.97
C GLU A 1181 -18.99 -111.62 44.70
N SER A 1182 -19.75 -111.89 45.76
CA SER A 1182 -20.50 -110.86 46.49
C SER A 1182 -19.61 -109.93 47.33
N MET A 1183 -18.44 -110.42 47.77
CA MET A 1183 -17.53 -109.66 48.63
C MET A 1183 -16.63 -108.68 47.87
N GLN A 1184 -16.32 -108.93 46.58
CA GLN A 1184 -15.48 -108.02 45.79
C GLN A 1184 -16.21 -106.73 45.38
N ALA A 1185 -17.54 -106.81 45.23
CA ALA A 1185 -18.38 -105.63 45.00
C ALA A 1185 -18.35 -104.66 46.19
N PHE A 1186 -18.16 -105.18 47.41
CA PHE A 1186 -18.19 -104.38 48.63
C PHE A 1186 -17.01 -103.41 48.78
N ASP A 1187 -15.77 -103.90 48.69
CA ASP A 1187 -14.58 -103.04 48.89
C ASP A 1187 -14.56 -101.85 47.91
N THR A 1188 -14.93 -102.12 46.66
CA THR A 1188 -14.95 -101.13 45.56
C THR A 1188 -15.89 -99.97 45.84
N ALA A 1189 -17.02 -100.21 46.51
CA ALA A 1189 -17.99 -99.17 46.86
C ALA A 1189 -17.50 -98.28 48.00
N LYS A 1190 -16.66 -98.80 48.92
CA LYS A 1190 -16.17 -98.05 50.08
C LYS A 1190 -15.13 -97.00 49.69
N ASP A 1191 -14.19 -97.35 48.82
CA ASP A 1191 -13.08 -96.43 48.48
C ASP A 1191 -13.55 -95.28 47.57
N LEU A 1192 -14.58 -95.51 46.73
CA LEU A 1192 -15.25 -94.45 45.96
C LEU A 1192 -15.99 -93.46 46.88
N ALA A 1193 -16.60 -93.95 47.95
CA ALA A 1193 -17.33 -93.14 48.92
C ALA A 1193 -16.44 -92.17 49.71
N GLU A 1194 -15.19 -92.53 50.01
CA GLU A 1194 -14.24 -91.63 50.69
C GLU A 1194 -13.85 -90.44 49.79
N VAL A 1195 -13.60 -90.67 48.49
CA VAL A 1195 -13.23 -89.61 47.52
C VAL A 1195 -14.32 -88.55 47.38
N VAL A 1196 -15.59 -88.94 47.43
CA VAL A 1196 -16.72 -88.00 47.33
C VAL A 1196 -16.91 -87.19 48.62
N PHE A 1197 -16.48 -87.70 49.78
CA PHE A 1197 -16.59 -86.97 51.04
C PHE A 1197 -15.69 -85.72 51.09
N ASP A 1198 -14.48 -85.77 50.55
CA ASP A 1198 -13.51 -84.66 50.67
C ASP A 1198 -13.69 -83.51 49.65
N ASN A 1199 -14.40 -83.71 48.53
CA ASN A 1199 -14.56 -82.68 47.49
C ASN A 1199 -15.58 -81.58 47.89
N PRO A 1200 -15.19 -80.29 48.05
CA PRO A 1200 -16.11 -79.23 48.47
C PRO A 1200 -17.21 -78.89 47.45
N ASP A 1201 -16.99 -79.21 46.17
CA ASP A 1201 -17.96 -79.02 45.08
C ASP A 1201 -18.75 -80.31 44.76
N ALA A 1202 -18.65 -81.36 45.59
CA ALA A 1202 -19.39 -82.61 45.40
C ALA A 1202 -20.90 -82.36 45.40
N THR A 1203 -21.61 -82.97 44.45
CA THR A 1203 -23.06 -82.83 44.34
C THR A 1203 -23.80 -83.80 45.27
N GLN A 1204 -25.01 -83.44 45.70
CA GLN A 1204 -25.83 -84.31 46.56
C GLN A 1204 -26.05 -85.71 45.95
N PRO A 1205 -26.32 -85.87 44.63
CA PRO A 1205 -26.43 -87.21 44.03
C PRO A 1205 -25.13 -88.02 44.08
N GLU A 1206 -23.94 -87.41 43.93
CA GLU A 1206 -22.68 -88.14 44.07
C GLU A 1206 -22.50 -88.63 45.51
N VAL A 1207 -22.87 -87.82 46.50
CA VAL A 1207 -22.83 -88.16 47.93
C VAL A 1207 -23.83 -89.27 48.25
N ASP A 1208 -25.08 -89.12 47.79
CA ASP A 1208 -26.19 -90.05 48.05
C ASP A 1208 -26.00 -91.39 47.32
N ASP A 1209 -25.58 -91.39 46.05
CA ASP A 1209 -25.29 -92.62 45.31
C ASP A 1209 -24.02 -93.30 45.81
N SER A 1210 -23.02 -92.57 46.33
CA SER A 1210 -21.88 -93.20 47.01
C SER A 1210 -22.30 -93.90 48.29
N ALA A 1211 -23.14 -93.24 49.10
CA ALA A 1211 -23.70 -93.80 50.33
C ALA A 1211 -24.55 -95.06 50.04
N LYS A 1212 -25.43 -94.95 49.04
CA LYS A 1212 -26.33 -96.02 48.60
C LYS A 1212 -25.61 -97.17 47.91
N ALA A 1213 -24.59 -96.90 47.10
CA ALA A 1213 -23.76 -97.94 46.50
C ALA A 1213 -23.05 -98.74 47.59
N LEU A 1214 -22.49 -98.06 48.59
CA LEU A 1214 -21.88 -98.69 49.76
C LEU A 1214 -22.88 -99.55 50.56
N GLN A 1215 -24.09 -99.04 50.82
CA GLN A 1215 -25.16 -99.83 51.45
C GLN A 1215 -25.56 -101.06 50.62
N GLN A 1216 -25.75 -100.92 49.31
CA GLN A 1216 -26.10 -102.06 48.44
C GLN A 1216 -24.98 -103.11 48.36
N ALA A 1217 -23.73 -102.67 48.46
CA ALA A 1217 -22.56 -103.53 48.60
C ALA A 1217 -22.57 -104.34 49.91
N ILE A 1218 -23.01 -103.73 51.01
CA ILE A 1218 -23.22 -104.38 52.31
C ILE A 1218 -24.35 -105.43 52.24
N ASP A 1219 -25.45 -105.09 51.56
CA ASP A 1219 -26.67 -105.93 51.52
C ASP A 1219 -26.58 -107.13 50.55
N GLY A 1220 -25.68 -107.09 49.56
CA GLY A 1220 -25.71 -107.92 48.34
C GLY A 1220 -25.30 -109.40 48.44
N LEU A 1221 -25.26 -110.00 49.63
CA LEU A 1221 -24.57 -111.27 49.92
C LEU A 1221 -25.53 -112.49 49.94
N GLN A 1222 -25.24 -113.62 49.26
CA GLN A 1222 -26.31 -114.47 48.63
C GLN A 1222 -26.50 -115.98 49.01
N ALA A 1223 -27.68 -116.50 48.61
CA ALA A 1223 -28.23 -117.86 48.82
C ALA A 1223 -28.97 -118.47 47.57
N VAL A 1224 -30.10 -119.20 47.73
CA VAL A 1224 -30.70 -120.13 46.71
C VAL A 1224 -32.26 -120.02 46.61
N ASN A 1225 -32.89 -120.43 45.48
CA ASN A 1225 -34.31 -120.17 45.12
C ASN A 1225 -35.04 -121.34 44.40
N LEU A 1226 -36.40 -121.34 44.32
CA LEU A 1226 -37.28 -122.30 43.60
C LEU A 1226 -38.60 -121.65 43.03
N PRO A 1227 -39.24 -122.23 41.98
CA PRO A 1227 -40.49 -121.74 41.33
C PRO A 1227 -41.78 -122.46 41.85
N SER A 1228 -43.06 -122.21 41.48
CA SER A 1228 -43.82 -121.46 40.42
C SER A 1228 -45.22 -121.05 41.02
N ARG A 1229 -46.40 -120.75 40.41
CA ARG A 1229 -47.10 -120.73 39.08
C ARG A 1229 -48.48 -120.01 39.34
N GLU A 1230 -49.24 -119.22 38.56
CA GLU A 1230 -49.32 -118.43 37.29
C GLU A 1230 -50.37 -117.28 37.59
N THR A 1231 -51.14 -116.52 36.78
CA THR A 1231 -51.61 -116.43 35.36
C THR A 1231 -52.02 -114.96 35.00
N GLY A 1232 -52.09 -114.58 33.71
CA GLY A 1232 -52.91 -113.45 33.19
C GLY A 1232 -52.34 -112.01 33.30
N VAL A 1233 -52.97 -110.93 32.76
CA VAL A 1233 -54.10 -110.81 31.79
C VAL A 1233 -53.83 -109.78 30.66
N GLN A 1234 -54.38 -108.53 30.65
CA GLN A 1234 -54.26 -107.61 29.48
C GLN A 1234 -54.30 -106.08 29.79
N SER A 1235 -53.46 -105.30 29.04
CA SER A 1235 -53.44 -103.83 28.74
C SER A 1235 -53.28 -102.82 29.92
N ASP A 1236 -52.46 -101.75 29.89
CA ASP A 1236 -52.07 -100.83 28.79
C ASP A 1236 -50.87 -99.90 29.18
N SER A 1237 -50.22 -99.26 28.18
CA SER A 1237 -49.50 -97.95 28.19
C SER A 1237 -48.26 -97.61 29.09
N SER A 1238 -47.30 -96.91 28.44
CA SER A 1238 -46.58 -95.70 28.94
C SER A 1238 -45.20 -95.77 29.69
N LEU A 1239 -44.38 -94.71 29.48
CA LEU A 1239 -43.32 -94.13 30.36
C LEU A 1239 -42.02 -94.94 30.68
N ILE A 1240 -40.85 -94.38 31.07
CA ILE A 1240 -40.17 -93.06 30.84
C ILE A 1240 -38.67 -93.14 31.30
N THR A 1241 -37.78 -92.26 30.81
CA THR A 1241 -36.37 -91.95 31.28
C THR A 1241 -35.33 -93.09 31.26
N GLY A 1242 -34.00 -92.85 31.16
CA GLY A 1242 -33.15 -91.64 31.11
C GLY A 1242 -31.78 -91.98 30.46
N SER A 1243 -30.58 -91.43 30.76
CA SER A 1243 -30.12 -90.20 31.46
C SER A 1243 -28.57 -90.21 31.61
N GLY A 1244 -27.85 -89.09 31.44
CA GLY A 1244 -26.46 -88.91 31.97
C GLY A 1244 -25.35 -88.33 31.07
N ASN A 1245 -24.82 -87.16 31.48
CA ASN A 1245 -23.41 -86.68 31.56
C ASN A 1245 -22.36 -86.67 30.39
N VAL A 1246 -21.82 -85.46 30.12
CA VAL A 1246 -20.36 -85.05 30.09
C VAL A 1246 -19.43 -85.60 28.97
N LYS A 1247 -18.69 -84.79 28.15
CA LYS A 1247 -17.41 -84.08 28.47
C LYS A 1247 -16.81 -83.22 27.30
N THR A 1248 -16.16 -82.09 27.63
CA THR A 1248 -14.99 -81.35 27.00
C THR A 1248 -14.63 -81.38 25.49
N GLY A 1249 -14.14 -80.25 24.92
CA GLY A 1249 -13.30 -80.28 23.69
C GLY A 1249 -12.90 -78.97 22.93
N ASP A 1250 -12.12 -78.07 23.55
CA ASP A 1250 -11.03 -77.20 23.00
C ASP A 1250 -11.00 -76.42 21.64
N ALA A 1251 -10.16 -75.34 21.65
CA ALA A 1251 -9.31 -74.79 20.56
C ALA A 1251 -9.76 -73.75 19.47
N SER A 1252 -9.71 -72.45 19.83
CA SER A 1252 -8.76 -71.41 19.30
C SER A 1252 -8.92 -70.60 17.97
N VAL A 1253 -8.24 -69.43 17.96
CA VAL A 1253 -7.85 -68.46 16.87
C VAL A 1253 -8.83 -67.33 16.43
N GLY A 1254 -8.43 -66.06 16.61
CA GLY A 1254 -8.51 -65.04 15.52
C GLY A 1254 -9.09 -63.62 15.73
N ILE A 1255 -8.22 -62.62 15.97
CA ILE A 1255 -8.14 -61.29 15.27
C ILE A 1255 -9.30 -60.24 15.35
N VAL A 1256 -9.01 -59.12 16.06
CA VAL A 1256 -9.21 -57.66 15.73
C VAL A 1256 -10.58 -57.10 15.27
N PHE A 1257 -11.18 -56.17 16.05
CA PHE A 1257 -11.34 -54.73 15.69
C PHE A 1257 -11.80 -53.86 16.90
N SER A 1258 -12.13 -52.58 16.66
CA SER A 1258 -12.19 -51.46 17.63
C SER A 1258 -13.60 -50.81 17.77
N LEU A 1259 -13.69 -49.76 18.62
CA LEU A 1259 -14.84 -48.86 18.92
C LEU A 1259 -15.71 -49.36 20.11
N PHE A 1260 -16.03 -48.58 21.16
CA PHE A 1260 -16.62 -47.22 21.30
C PHE A 1260 -18.06 -47.14 20.76
N ALA A 1261 -19.08 -46.61 21.45
CA ALA A 1261 -19.22 -46.01 22.81
C ALA A 1261 -20.61 -46.46 23.39
N LEU A 1262 -20.81 -46.69 24.71
CA LEU A 1262 -21.00 -45.73 25.83
C LEU A 1262 -22.21 -44.79 25.64
N ALA A 1263 -23.05 -44.60 26.67
CA ALA A 1263 -23.09 -43.33 27.44
C ALA A 1263 -24.18 -43.25 28.55
N GLY A 1264 -23.82 -42.72 29.72
CA GLY A 1264 -24.79 -42.33 30.77
C GLY A 1264 -25.69 -41.12 30.42
N ALA A 1265 -26.52 -40.55 31.31
CA ALA A 1265 -26.72 -40.85 32.73
C ALA A 1265 -27.67 -42.05 32.93
N GLY A 1266 -28.71 -42.12 33.78
CA GLY A 1266 -29.87 -41.22 33.86
C GLY A 1266 -30.34 -40.95 35.29
N LEU A 1267 -29.38 -40.83 36.21
CA LEU A 1267 -29.61 -40.28 37.55
C LEU A 1267 -30.38 -38.95 37.49
N PHE A 1268 -31.36 -38.74 38.38
CA PHE A 1268 -31.14 -37.84 39.53
C PHE A 1268 -32.34 -37.70 40.48
N LEU A 1269 -32.02 -37.69 41.78
CA LEU A 1269 -32.64 -36.75 42.74
C LEU A 1269 -31.52 -36.00 43.46
N GLY A 1270 -31.10 -34.87 42.91
CA GLY A 1270 -29.89 -34.14 43.33
C GLY A 1270 -30.08 -33.24 44.55
N ARG A 1271 -29.07 -32.41 44.86
CA ARG A 1271 -29.24 -31.25 45.76
C ARG A 1271 -28.13 -30.18 45.67
N ARG A 1272 -28.58 -28.95 45.35
CA ARG A 1272 -28.17 -27.65 45.93
C ARG A 1272 -26.69 -27.19 45.85
N LYS A 1273 -26.52 -26.14 45.05
CA LYS A 1273 -25.96 -24.82 45.43
C LYS A 1273 -24.75 -24.80 46.39
N LYS A 1274 -23.62 -24.37 45.85
CA LYS A 1274 -23.23 -22.97 46.08
C LYS A 1274 -22.55 -22.37 44.85
#